data_AF-A0A2V8HL86-F1
#
_entry.id   AF-A0A2V8HL86-F1
#
_cell.length_a   1.000
_cell.length_b   1.000
_cell.length_c   1.000
_cell.angle_alpha   90.00
_cell.angle_beta   90.00
_cell.angle_gamma   90.00
#
_symmetry.space_group_name_H-M   'P 1'
#
loop_
_entity.id
_entity.type
_entity.pdbx_description
1 polymer ?
#
loop_
_entity_poly.entity_id
_entity_poly.type
_entity_poly.pdbx_seq_one_letter_code
_entity_poly.pdbx_strand_id
1 'polypeptide(L)'
;MTRVLRLSLLFAVCAGTAAQSQEKHIYSPALPSPESLQSFLKQVEPGSDAFPLERDVREIEGRLRELSDAMRSGPTRTAAVIARLLDPDFRGARLLPVESAAGGQVGPLEVERAKDLPRDLTLDARAFSAELPRLIHDLRDVEVAEFLITTIEPDGAADSPAGVRTTTRYDIVGAGTTAYRVEHVGEWEMTWRPSTSSGRPEPVEGRQASGWRVVRWTAASHVVSRARSRIFTEITEAALGRNDSFRRQLGIDLDSWMATFDSVLTRDSNGHHGVSVGDADGDGLDDLYVAQPAGLPNRLYRNRGDGTFEDITDAAGVGVLDDTAQSLFADVDNDGDEDLVLATATQLLLFINDGKAHFTVIPDAFHFARPLQGVLTSIAMADYDRDGFLDLYVCVYSYFFGAGEDKAGTPAPYYDARNGPPGVLFRNDGHGRFVDVTARTGLDAGNDRYHFAAAWADYDGDGWPDLLVANDFGTKNLYRNLGLRDGRVMFEDVAASVGVLDHGAGMSAAFLDYDNDGRLDIYTGNMWSAPGRRVTSAPAFMPDATPDVRALYRRHARGNALFRNLGNGRFEDRTLAAHAELGRWAWCSDALDFDNDGWDDLYIVNGMLTRSGEDLEGFFWRQVVARSPPARAPGTAYDDAWRAMNQLLIHGSIASHQRNVFLRNDGHGGFDEVSGALGLDLDQDGRSFATLDVDGDGDQDLVVMAARQAPQLRVFRNDFEAPHTASLAVRLAGTKSNRDAIGARVIVEIDRMRPSTSSGRPEPVEGRRTKIVQAGSGFLSQHSKELIIGLGASERVVKLTVEWPAGGTQTFADVPLNSRVRIVEGSDIRTEALARRSAGNAPPSVARTTASPPAATWMYEPFPAPDFSLRDLSGAPRSLASLRGKPAVVLLWSFDVAAARAAFDALSRGAGALGQAGVGAIAIAIDDPRDEASRRMFAGAPVPVVVASPEVRLSYAILTRHLFMNRQDLRLPTCLLLDAVSGVVKVYRDRVDVAEIVKDAAAIDAPPDERLARAVPFAGAFYSGLPLRNYLPYGRELLDQGLDAAAVVAFERAAQANPGASTLYRLGALLVRTGRTAPARSAFERALALQPDLAEASNDLGTLLAQGGDLEGAIARFRAALASIPEYPDALNNLGYALLLTGHDDEARGLYEKALALQPDFPEALNNLGLLYGRSGDMVRAERYFRDALGRRPDYGEAANNLALVLVSKGESDAAVSLLEGALKRTPAYEEGYVTLAKIYYRAGRTSEAVAVLERLLQRNPRHAVALELLRQWKKR
;
A
#
# COMPACT_ATOMS: atom_id res chain seq x y z
N MET A 1 -10.82 -45.46 25.26
CA MET A 1 -9.80 -44.43 24.96
C MET A 1 -9.04 -44.64 23.65
N THR A 2 -8.93 -45.85 23.09
CA THR A 2 -8.15 -46.11 21.85
C THR A 2 -8.90 -45.88 20.51
N ARG A 3 -10.21 -45.57 20.53
CA ARG A 3 -11.01 -45.23 19.33
C ARG A 3 -11.12 -43.74 19.03
N VAL A 4 -10.89 -42.86 20.01
CA VAL A 4 -10.96 -41.40 19.83
C VAL A 4 -9.67 -40.86 19.20
N LEU A 5 -8.51 -41.43 19.54
CA LEU A 5 -7.21 -41.08 18.93
C LEU A 5 -7.09 -41.43 17.43
N ARG A 6 -7.88 -42.36 16.90
CA ARG A 6 -7.89 -42.67 15.45
C ARG A 6 -8.77 -41.71 14.63
N LEU A 7 -9.75 -41.03 15.24
CA LEU A 7 -10.55 -40.01 14.54
C LEU A 7 -9.79 -38.67 14.42
N SER A 8 -9.01 -38.30 15.43
CA SER A 8 -8.21 -37.07 15.41
C SER A 8 -7.05 -37.10 14.39
N LEU A 9 -6.45 -38.28 14.16
CA LEU A 9 -5.45 -38.44 13.09
C LEU A 9 -6.05 -38.44 11.68
N LEU A 10 -7.31 -38.87 11.49
CA LEU A 10 -7.98 -38.76 10.19
C LEU A 10 -8.33 -37.30 9.85
N PHE A 11 -8.68 -36.46 10.83
CA PHE A 11 -8.91 -35.03 10.59
C PHE A 11 -7.63 -34.25 10.25
N ALA A 12 -6.47 -34.63 10.80
CA ALA A 12 -5.18 -34.03 10.45
C ALA A 12 -4.71 -34.39 9.03
N VAL A 13 -5.01 -35.60 8.54
CA VAL A 13 -4.74 -35.99 7.14
C VAL A 13 -5.76 -35.35 6.17
N CYS A 14 -6.98 -35.06 6.64
CA CYS A 14 -7.97 -34.27 5.87
C CYS A 14 -7.63 -32.78 5.79
N ALA A 15 -6.99 -32.19 6.81
CA ALA A 15 -6.51 -30.80 6.76
C ALA A 15 -5.31 -30.62 5.80
N GLY A 16 -4.38 -31.58 5.77
CA GLY A 16 -3.27 -31.60 4.81
C GLY A 16 -3.73 -31.83 3.35
N THR A 17 -4.86 -32.49 3.15
CA THR A 17 -5.47 -32.66 1.81
C THR A 17 -6.41 -31.53 1.41
N ALA A 18 -6.92 -30.73 2.36
CA ALA A 18 -7.68 -29.50 2.07
C ALA A 18 -6.78 -28.36 1.58
N ALA A 19 -5.57 -28.23 2.12
CA ALA A 19 -4.57 -27.28 1.61
C ALA A 19 -4.07 -27.68 0.21
N GLN A 20 -3.80 -28.98 -0.02
CA GLN A 20 -3.47 -29.51 -1.35
C GLN A 20 -4.66 -29.53 -2.34
N SER A 21 -5.91 -29.50 -1.86
CA SER A 21 -7.09 -29.40 -2.72
C SER A 21 -7.34 -27.96 -3.15
N GLN A 22 -7.11 -26.95 -2.29
CA GLN A 22 -7.22 -25.53 -2.64
C GLN A 22 -6.27 -25.10 -3.77
N GLU A 23 -5.03 -25.60 -3.79
CA GLU A 23 -4.05 -25.26 -4.84
C GLU A 23 -4.50 -25.68 -6.25
N LYS A 24 -5.32 -26.72 -6.40
CA LYS A 24 -5.81 -27.16 -7.72
C LYS A 24 -6.88 -26.25 -8.30
N HIS A 25 -7.54 -25.42 -7.49
CA HIS A 25 -8.62 -24.53 -7.94
C HIS A 25 -8.13 -23.19 -8.52
N ILE A 26 -6.83 -22.89 -8.47
CA ILE A 26 -6.27 -21.62 -8.92
C ILE A 26 -5.22 -21.88 -10.00
N TYR A 27 -5.34 -21.19 -11.12
CA TYR A 27 -4.33 -21.17 -12.18
C TYR A 27 -3.47 -19.92 -12.05
N SER A 28 -2.24 -20.11 -11.56
CA SER A 28 -1.24 -19.06 -11.37
C SER A 28 -0.10 -19.23 -12.38
N PRO A 29 -0.14 -18.57 -13.55
CA PRO A 29 0.95 -18.65 -14.52
C PRO A 29 2.20 -17.93 -14.00
N ALA A 30 3.38 -18.45 -14.32
CA ALA A 30 4.62 -17.69 -14.13
C ALA A 30 4.66 -16.56 -15.18
N LEU A 31 4.61 -15.31 -14.72
CA LEU A 31 4.70 -14.11 -15.55
C LEU A 31 6.16 -13.67 -15.63
N PRO A 32 6.89 -13.92 -16.74
CA PRO A 32 8.21 -13.34 -16.95
C PRO A 32 8.16 -11.83 -16.73
N SER A 33 9.10 -11.34 -15.93
CA SER A 33 9.23 -9.92 -15.62
C SER A 33 10.22 -9.27 -16.59
N PRO A 34 10.05 -7.97 -16.89
CA PRO A 34 11.02 -7.20 -17.68
C PRO A 34 12.45 -7.39 -17.15
N GLU A 35 13.44 -7.43 -18.05
CA GLU A 35 14.83 -7.67 -17.70
C GLU A 35 15.35 -6.71 -16.61
N SER A 36 14.93 -5.44 -16.66
CA SER A 36 15.29 -4.44 -15.66
C SER A 36 14.76 -4.74 -14.25
N LEU A 37 13.62 -5.45 -14.13
CA LEU A 37 13.07 -5.86 -12.84
C LEU A 37 13.69 -7.16 -12.33
N GLN A 38 14.18 -8.03 -13.22
CA GLN A 38 14.74 -9.33 -12.82
C GLN A 38 15.94 -9.20 -11.88
N SER A 39 16.74 -8.14 -11.98
CA SER A 39 17.84 -7.89 -11.05
C SER A 39 17.35 -7.70 -9.61
N PHE A 40 16.19 -7.06 -9.43
CA PHE A 40 15.59 -6.82 -8.12
C PHE A 40 14.83 -8.04 -7.61
N LEU A 41 14.08 -8.72 -8.49
CA LEU A 41 13.30 -9.90 -8.09
C LEU A 41 14.20 -11.07 -7.66
N LYS A 42 15.43 -11.16 -8.20
CA LYS A 42 16.46 -12.10 -7.71
C LYS A 42 17.00 -11.74 -6.33
N GLN A 43 16.73 -10.52 -5.84
CA GLN A 43 17.20 -9.97 -4.57
C GLN A 43 16.12 -9.94 -3.47
N VAL A 44 14.99 -10.61 -3.68
CA VAL A 44 13.94 -10.75 -2.67
C VAL A 44 14.49 -11.46 -1.42
N GLU A 45 15.24 -12.54 -1.64
CA GLU A 45 15.88 -13.31 -0.58
C GLU A 45 16.89 -12.45 0.21
N PRO A 46 16.73 -12.30 1.54
CA PRO A 46 17.63 -11.51 2.37
C PRO A 46 19.10 -11.91 2.23
N GLY A 47 19.99 -10.92 2.09
CA GLY A 47 21.44 -11.10 1.95
C GLY A 47 21.94 -11.59 0.59
N SER A 48 21.06 -11.66 -0.42
CA SER A 48 21.45 -11.84 -1.83
C SER A 48 21.88 -10.53 -2.52
N ASP A 49 22.01 -9.45 -1.74
CA ASP A 49 22.34 -8.08 -2.15
C ASP A 49 23.49 -7.51 -1.29
N ALA A 50 23.61 -6.18 -1.20
CA ALA A 50 24.67 -5.51 -0.45
C ALA A 50 24.53 -5.62 1.09
N PHE A 51 23.51 -6.32 1.61
CA PHE A 51 23.23 -6.48 3.04
C PHE A 51 23.36 -7.94 3.50
N PRO A 52 24.59 -8.52 3.48
CA PRO A 52 24.79 -9.95 3.72
C PRO A 52 24.32 -10.44 5.10
N LEU A 53 24.36 -9.59 6.12
CA LEU A 53 23.89 -9.92 7.48
C LEU A 53 22.38 -10.17 7.55
N GLU A 54 21.59 -9.66 6.59
CA GLU A 54 20.15 -9.92 6.57
C GLU A 54 19.82 -11.39 6.27
N ARG A 55 20.74 -12.14 5.64
CA ARG A 55 20.64 -13.60 5.56
C ARG A 55 20.78 -14.25 6.94
N ASP A 56 21.77 -13.81 7.72
CA ASP A 56 22.01 -14.34 9.06
C ASP A 56 20.82 -14.02 9.98
N VAL A 57 20.26 -12.81 9.87
CA VAL A 57 18.99 -12.44 10.55
C VAL A 57 17.88 -13.42 10.20
N ARG A 58 17.63 -13.70 8.90
CA ARG A 58 16.56 -14.61 8.47
C ARG A 58 16.71 -16.00 9.06
N GLU A 59 17.95 -16.50 9.18
CA GLU A 59 18.27 -17.78 9.80
C GLU A 59 18.10 -17.77 11.32
N ILE A 60 18.50 -16.69 12.01
CA ILE A 60 18.36 -16.52 13.46
C ILE A 60 16.89 -16.33 13.85
N GLU A 61 16.13 -15.55 13.09
CA GLU A 61 14.67 -15.45 13.23
C GLU A 61 14.00 -16.83 13.13
N GLY A 62 14.55 -17.73 12.30
CA GLY A 62 14.12 -19.14 12.27
C GLY A 62 14.27 -19.83 13.63
N ARG A 63 15.39 -19.62 14.32
CA ARG A 63 15.63 -20.15 15.68
C ARG A 63 14.74 -19.49 16.72
N LEU A 64 14.52 -18.18 16.62
CA LEU A 64 13.63 -17.44 17.51
C LEU A 64 12.16 -17.81 17.29
N ARG A 65 11.74 -18.14 16.06
CA ARG A 65 10.43 -18.72 15.76
C ARG A 65 10.24 -20.09 16.41
N GLU A 66 11.26 -20.96 16.38
CA GLU A 66 11.21 -22.24 17.12
C GLU A 66 11.03 -22.03 18.62
N LEU A 67 11.71 -21.03 19.19
CA LEU A 67 11.57 -20.66 20.60
C LEU A 67 10.16 -20.12 20.90
N SER A 68 9.65 -19.23 20.05
CA SER A 68 8.32 -18.65 20.10
C SER A 68 7.23 -19.74 20.12
N ASP A 69 7.29 -20.69 19.18
CA ASP A 69 6.38 -21.84 19.11
C ASP A 69 6.48 -22.74 20.35
N ALA A 70 7.69 -22.90 20.88
CA ALA A 70 7.92 -23.71 22.08
C ALA A 70 7.33 -23.07 23.33
N MET A 71 7.46 -21.75 23.48
CA MET A 71 6.88 -20.99 24.60
C MET A 71 5.36 -21.09 24.60
N ARG A 72 4.71 -20.91 23.43
CA ARG A 72 3.27 -21.13 23.27
C ARG A 72 2.83 -22.58 23.52
N SER A 73 3.70 -23.55 23.31
CA SER A 73 3.41 -24.98 23.56
C SER A 73 3.62 -25.41 25.02
N GLY A 74 4.25 -24.57 25.85
CA GLY A 74 4.51 -24.82 27.26
C GLY A 74 5.97 -25.09 27.65
N PRO A 75 6.25 -25.18 28.96
CA PRO A 75 7.61 -25.07 29.52
C PRO A 75 8.53 -26.26 29.16
N THR A 76 7.98 -27.48 29.02
CA THR A 76 8.79 -28.67 28.68
C THR A 76 9.39 -28.56 27.27
N ARG A 77 8.60 -28.13 26.28
CA ARG A 77 9.07 -27.94 24.91
C ARG A 77 10.05 -26.77 24.83
N THR A 78 9.78 -25.71 25.60
CA THR A 78 10.65 -24.54 25.75
C THR A 78 12.04 -24.95 26.22
N ALA A 79 12.15 -25.70 27.33
CA ALA A 79 13.44 -26.18 27.85
C ALA A 79 14.21 -27.03 26.83
N ALA A 80 13.52 -27.89 26.08
CA ALA A 80 14.14 -28.72 25.04
C ALA A 80 14.64 -27.92 23.82
N VAL A 81 13.94 -26.86 23.43
CA VAL A 81 14.40 -25.93 22.38
C VAL A 81 15.60 -25.12 22.86
N ILE A 82 15.55 -24.58 24.09
CA ILE A 82 16.66 -23.83 24.68
C ILE A 82 17.94 -24.67 24.74
N ALA A 83 17.87 -25.90 25.24
CA ALA A 83 19.04 -26.78 25.32
C ALA A 83 19.74 -27.02 23.96
N ARG A 84 18.98 -26.91 22.85
CA ARG A 84 19.51 -27.00 21.48
C ARG A 84 19.95 -25.65 20.91
N LEU A 85 19.36 -24.55 21.40
CA LEU A 85 19.67 -23.19 21.03
C LEU A 85 21.00 -22.71 21.64
N LEU A 86 21.32 -23.18 22.84
CA LEU A 86 22.54 -22.82 23.54
C LEU A 86 23.74 -23.61 23.03
N ASP A 87 24.86 -22.91 22.99
CA ASP A 87 26.15 -23.48 22.66
C ASP A 87 26.82 -24.20 23.86
N PRO A 88 27.64 -25.26 23.66
CA PRO A 88 28.38 -25.88 24.76
C PRO A 88 29.28 -24.92 25.57
N ASP A 89 29.83 -23.88 24.92
CA ASP A 89 30.67 -22.87 25.55
C ASP A 89 29.87 -21.67 26.09
N PHE A 90 28.54 -21.75 26.08
CA PHE A 90 27.64 -20.65 26.42
C PHE A 90 27.91 -20.06 27.82
N ARG A 91 27.79 -18.73 27.91
CA ARG A 91 27.74 -17.97 29.16
C ARG A 91 26.65 -16.90 29.12
N GLY A 92 25.73 -16.92 30.09
CA GLY A 92 24.64 -15.96 30.18
C GLY A 92 24.57 -15.26 31.53
N ALA A 93 23.79 -14.18 31.59
CA ALA A 93 23.38 -13.55 32.84
C ALA A 93 21.92 -13.92 33.17
N ARG A 94 21.43 -13.46 34.34
CA ARG A 94 20.00 -13.60 34.67
C ARG A 94 19.17 -12.69 33.77
N LEU A 95 17.98 -13.16 33.41
CA LEU A 95 17.06 -12.41 32.54
C LEU A 95 16.03 -11.58 33.32
N LEU A 96 15.90 -11.87 34.61
CA LEU A 96 15.04 -11.14 35.54
C LEU A 96 15.88 -10.32 36.54
N PRO A 97 15.34 -9.22 37.09
CA PRO A 97 16.00 -8.44 38.13
C PRO A 97 16.19 -9.26 39.44
N VAL A 98 17.16 -8.84 40.27
CA VAL A 98 17.48 -9.50 41.55
C VAL A 98 16.51 -9.11 42.67
N GLU A 99 15.98 -7.89 42.63
CA GLU A 99 14.91 -7.37 43.48
C GLU A 99 13.88 -6.65 42.61
N SER A 100 12.61 -7.07 42.67
CA SER A 100 11.51 -6.25 42.16
C SER A 100 11.10 -5.29 43.29
N ALA A 101 11.16 -3.98 43.05
CA ALA A 101 10.57 -3.03 43.98
C ALA A 101 9.05 -3.24 43.92
N ALA A 102 8.43 -3.66 45.03
CA ALA A 102 6.98 -3.77 45.13
C ALA A 102 6.36 -2.40 44.81
N GLY A 103 5.83 -2.24 43.60
CA GLY A 103 5.08 -1.07 43.19
C GLY A 103 3.84 -0.95 44.08
N GLY A 104 3.58 0.25 44.60
CA GLY A 104 2.45 0.50 45.49
C GLY A 104 1.13 0.15 44.80
N GLN A 105 0.39 -0.80 45.38
CA GLN A 105 -0.91 -1.26 44.88
C GLN A 105 -1.97 -0.15 44.94
N VAL A 106 -2.46 0.29 43.77
CA VAL A 106 -3.78 0.93 43.62
C VAL A 106 -4.30 0.63 42.21
N GLY A 107 -5.31 -0.24 42.05
CA GLY A 107 -6.01 -0.46 40.78
C GLY A 107 -5.91 -1.87 40.16
N PRO A 108 -6.63 -2.11 39.04
CA PRO A 108 -6.69 -3.39 38.34
C PRO A 108 -5.48 -3.66 37.44
N LEU A 109 -4.66 -2.65 37.11
CA LEU A 109 -3.41 -2.77 36.35
C LEU A 109 -2.20 -2.48 37.24
N GLU A 110 -1.17 -3.32 37.13
CA GLU A 110 0.10 -3.18 37.86
C GLU A 110 1.25 -3.20 36.83
N VAL A 111 2.17 -2.23 36.92
CA VAL A 111 3.32 -2.13 36.00
C VAL A 111 4.60 -2.03 36.80
N GLU A 112 5.58 -2.87 36.47
CA GLU A 112 6.90 -2.89 37.10
C GLU A 112 8.00 -2.83 36.05
N ARG A 113 8.85 -1.80 36.15
CA ARG A 113 10.04 -1.62 35.31
C ARG A 113 11.30 -2.02 36.07
N ALA A 114 12.13 -2.88 35.46
CA ALA A 114 13.41 -3.26 36.04
C ALA A 114 14.37 -2.05 36.07
N LYS A 115 14.85 -1.70 37.28
CA LYS A 115 15.85 -0.62 37.47
C LYS A 115 17.26 -1.06 37.09
N ASP A 116 17.62 -2.28 37.49
CA ASP A 116 18.92 -2.90 37.23
C ASP A 116 18.73 -4.35 36.78
N LEU A 117 19.43 -4.76 35.72
CA LEU A 117 19.47 -6.13 35.21
C LEU A 117 20.90 -6.68 35.31
N PRO A 118 21.10 -7.91 35.82
CA PRO A 118 22.43 -8.51 35.90
C PRO A 118 23.06 -8.66 34.51
N ARG A 119 24.32 -8.20 34.37
CA ARG A 119 25.11 -8.36 33.13
C ARG A 119 26.28 -9.34 33.26
N ASP A 120 26.56 -9.81 34.47
CA ASP A 120 27.66 -10.74 34.73
C ASP A 120 27.34 -12.13 34.17
N LEU A 121 28.17 -12.57 33.21
CA LEU A 121 28.01 -13.83 32.47
C LEU A 121 28.40 -15.07 33.30
N THR A 122 27.67 -15.28 34.41
CA THR A 122 27.97 -16.29 35.44
C THR A 122 27.26 -17.62 35.22
N LEU A 123 26.22 -17.67 34.38
CA LEU A 123 25.42 -18.87 34.15
C LEU A 123 25.96 -19.67 32.97
N ASP A 124 26.18 -20.98 33.16
CA ASP A 124 26.43 -21.92 32.06
C ASP A 124 25.11 -22.35 31.38
N ALA A 125 25.19 -23.13 30.31
CA ALA A 125 24.01 -23.55 29.54
C ALA A 125 22.97 -24.30 30.39
N ARG A 126 23.42 -25.10 31.36
CA ARG A 126 22.53 -25.87 32.24
C ARG A 126 21.82 -24.96 33.24
N ALA A 127 22.55 -24.03 33.86
CA ALA A 127 21.99 -23.07 34.81
C ALA A 127 21.04 -22.08 34.12
N PHE A 128 21.41 -21.59 32.93
CA PHE A 128 20.61 -20.63 32.17
C PHE A 128 19.32 -21.23 31.61
N SER A 129 19.27 -22.54 31.33
CA SER A 129 18.06 -23.21 30.83
C SER A 129 16.84 -23.07 31.77
N ALA A 130 17.05 -22.67 33.03
CA ALA A 130 15.99 -22.37 33.98
C ALA A 130 15.48 -20.92 33.94
N GLU A 131 16.17 -19.99 33.27
CA GLU A 131 15.82 -18.55 33.28
C GLU A 131 14.57 -18.24 32.46
N LEU A 132 14.41 -18.83 31.28
CA LEU A 132 13.19 -18.63 30.46
C LEU A 132 11.93 -19.19 31.14
N PRO A 133 11.93 -20.42 31.69
CA PRO A 133 10.81 -20.89 32.50
C PRO A 133 10.50 -20.00 33.71
N ARG A 134 11.49 -19.29 34.28
CA ARG A 134 11.27 -18.31 35.35
C ARG A 134 10.63 -17.03 34.82
N LEU A 135 11.10 -16.51 33.68
CA LEU A 135 10.54 -15.33 33.02
C LEU A 135 9.04 -15.47 32.78
N ILE A 136 8.58 -16.66 32.36
CA ILE A 136 7.17 -16.93 32.08
C ILE A 136 6.43 -17.66 33.21
N HIS A 137 7.00 -17.76 34.42
CA HIS A 137 6.40 -18.54 35.50
C HIS A 137 5.06 -17.96 35.97
N ASP A 138 4.87 -16.64 35.84
CA ASP A 138 3.63 -15.97 36.20
C ASP A 138 2.53 -16.09 35.12
N LEU A 139 2.85 -16.67 33.96
CA LEU A 139 1.92 -16.98 32.88
C LEU A 139 1.44 -18.45 32.99
N ARG A 140 0.13 -18.64 32.99
CA ARG A 140 -0.49 -19.96 32.86
C ARG A 140 -0.34 -20.48 31.43
N ASP A 141 -0.61 -19.62 30.47
CA ASP A 141 -0.58 -19.90 29.03
C ASP A 141 0.09 -18.72 28.34
N VAL A 142 0.99 -19.00 27.38
CA VAL A 142 1.63 -17.96 26.54
C VAL A 142 0.83 -17.87 25.24
N GLU A 143 0.22 -16.72 24.99
CA GLU A 143 -0.56 -16.44 23.78
C GLU A 143 0.33 -15.78 22.72
N VAL A 144 1.14 -14.80 23.14
CA VAL A 144 2.09 -14.09 22.30
C VAL A 144 3.51 -14.36 22.78
N ALA A 145 4.42 -14.63 21.84
CA ALA A 145 5.86 -14.68 22.07
C ALA A 145 6.52 -14.16 20.79
N GLU A 146 6.72 -12.86 20.68
CA GLU A 146 7.29 -12.19 19.50
C GLU A 146 8.75 -11.81 19.77
N PHE A 147 9.60 -11.95 18.76
CA PHE A 147 11.02 -11.62 18.84
C PHE A 147 11.44 -10.85 17.60
N LEU A 148 11.85 -9.59 17.78
CA LEU A 148 12.22 -8.69 16.69
C LEU A 148 13.70 -8.32 16.82
N ILE A 149 14.52 -8.72 15.85
CA ILE A 149 15.94 -8.37 15.83
C ILE A 149 16.07 -6.91 15.38
N THR A 150 16.45 -6.00 16.28
CA THR A 150 16.53 -4.56 15.99
C THR A 150 17.93 -4.14 15.55
N THR A 151 18.96 -4.92 15.89
CA THR A 151 20.35 -4.70 15.49
C THR A 151 21.04 -6.02 15.15
N ILE A 152 22.02 -5.98 14.24
CA ILE A 152 22.94 -7.10 13.97
C ILE A 152 24.32 -6.55 13.61
N GLU A 153 25.36 -7.10 14.22
CA GLU A 153 26.75 -6.71 13.99
C GLU A 153 27.68 -7.94 14.01
N PRO A 154 28.76 -7.99 13.23
CA PRO A 154 29.78 -9.04 13.36
C PRO A 154 30.42 -9.05 14.76
N ASP A 155 30.61 -10.25 15.32
CA ASP A 155 31.33 -10.45 16.59
C ASP A 155 32.84 -10.64 16.32
N GLY A 156 33.63 -9.58 16.47
CA GLY A 156 35.09 -9.58 16.31
C GLY A 156 35.62 -8.76 15.12
N ALA A 157 36.94 -8.61 15.02
CA ALA A 157 37.60 -7.86 13.93
C ALA A 157 37.86 -8.77 12.71
N ALA A 158 37.20 -8.47 11.60
CA ALA A 158 37.36 -8.85 10.17
C ALA A 158 37.79 -10.28 9.74
N ASP A 159 38.63 -11.03 10.46
CA ASP A 159 39.26 -12.27 9.95
C ASP A 159 39.16 -13.47 10.93
N SER A 160 38.17 -14.37 10.70
CA SER A 160 37.99 -15.75 11.24
C SER A 160 36.92 -15.98 12.34
N PRO A 161 36.32 -17.19 12.38
CA PRO A 161 34.94 -17.42 11.94
C PRO A 161 33.95 -16.64 12.82
N ALA A 162 33.66 -15.41 12.39
CA ALA A 162 33.01 -14.40 13.22
C ALA A 162 31.54 -14.76 13.48
N GLY A 163 31.16 -14.81 14.75
CA GLY A 163 29.75 -14.85 15.15
C GLY A 163 29.05 -13.52 14.83
N VAL A 164 27.82 -13.36 15.30
CA VAL A 164 27.10 -12.08 15.24
C VAL A 164 26.56 -11.71 16.61
N ARG A 165 26.49 -10.42 16.90
CA ARG A 165 25.78 -9.86 18.05
C ARG A 165 24.46 -9.26 17.58
N THR A 166 23.37 -9.55 18.29
CA THR A 166 22.04 -9.02 18.03
C THR A 166 21.44 -8.38 19.27
N THR A 167 20.76 -7.24 19.11
CA THR A 167 19.72 -6.80 20.05
C THR A 167 18.39 -7.32 19.55
N THR A 168 17.65 -7.99 20.42
CA THR A 168 16.34 -8.58 20.10
C THR A 168 15.32 -8.08 21.10
N ARG A 169 14.34 -7.33 20.61
CA ARG A 169 13.15 -7.01 21.38
C ARG A 169 12.30 -8.27 21.53
N TYR A 170 11.77 -8.50 22.72
CA TYR A 170 10.81 -9.57 22.99
C TYR A 170 9.51 -9.01 23.56
N ASP A 171 8.41 -9.65 23.18
CA ASP A 171 7.09 -9.39 23.70
C ASP A 171 6.41 -10.73 24.04
N ILE A 172 6.11 -10.95 25.30
CA ILE A 172 5.52 -12.20 25.79
C ILE A 172 4.25 -11.87 26.55
N VAL A 173 3.10 -12.30 26.02
CA VAL A 173 1.78 -11.99 26.59
C VAL A 173 1.00 -13.28 26.78
N GLY A 174 0.20 -13.34 27.83
CA GLY A 174 -0.79 -14.39 27.97
C GLY A 174 -1.56 -14.33 29.27
N ALA A 175 -2.34 -15.38 29.52
CA ALA A 175 -3.17 -15.46 30.71
C ALA A 175 -2.32 -15.68 31.96
N GLY A 176 -2.55 -14.88 33.01
CA GLY A 176 -1.79 -14.95 34.25
C GLY A 176 -2.16 -16.16 35.12
N THR A 177 -1.22 -16.56 35.98
CA THR A 177 -1.45 -17.53 37.07
C THR A 177 -2.24 -16.90 38.23
N THR A 178 -2.00 -15.62 38.49
CA THR A 178 -2.61 -14.83 39.58
C THR A 178 -3.26 -13.52 39.09
N ALA A 179 -3.24 -13.28 37.78
CA ALA A 179 -3.80 -12.11 37.09
C ALA A 179 -4.66 -12.58 35.90
N TYR A 180 -5.55 -11.73 35.41
CA TYR A 180 -6.32 -11.99 34.18
C TYR A 180 -5.37 -12.10 32.97
N ARG A 181 -4.48 -11.12 32.80
CA ARG A 181 -3.50 -11.07 31.72
C ARG A 181 -2.17 -10.49 32.20
N VAL A 182 -1.07 -11.02 31.70
CA VAL A 182 0.30 -10.57 32.00
C VAL A 182 1.03 -10.35 30.69
N GLU A 183 1.85 -9.30 30.65
CA GLU A 183 2.71 -8.97 29.54
C GLU A 183 4.13 -8.68 30.05
N HIS A 184 5.11 -9.23 29.35
CA HIS A 184 6.54 -9.00 29.56
C HIS A 184 7.12 -8.43 28.27
N VAL A 185 7.71 -7.25 28.34
CA VAL A 185 8.34 -6.55 27.22
C VAL A 185 9.77 -6.19 27.58
N GLY A 186 10.70 -6.30 26.63
CA GLY A 186 12.05 -5.80 26.83
C GLY A 186 13.00 -6.14 25.69
N GLU A 187 14.30 -6.02 25.97
CA GLU A 187 15.35 -6.30 25.00
C GLU A 187 16.39 -7.29 25.55
N TRP A 188 16.83 -8.20 24.69
CA TRP A 188 17.95 -9.11 24.93
C TRP A 188 19.14 -8.74 24.04
N GLU A 189 20.34 -8.83 24.60
CA GLU A 189 21.59 -8.79 23.84
C GLU A 189 22.14 -10.22 23.75
N MET A 190 22.33 -10.70 22.53
CA MET A 190 22.74 -12.07 22.26
C MET A 190 23.95 -12.12 21.32
N THR A 191 24.90 -13.01 21.61
CA THR A 191 25.98 -13.36 20.68
C THR A 191 25.71 -14.76 20.14
N TRP A 192 25.80 -14.91 18.82
CA TRP A 192 25.50 -16.13 18.08
C TRP A 192 26.72 -16.64 17.33
N ARG A 193 26.86 -17.95 17.19
CA ARG A 193 27.85 -18.58 16.29
C ARG A 193 27.19 -19.67 15.43
N PRO A 194 27.64 -19.87 14.18
CA PRO A 194 27.20 -21.00 13.38
C PRO A 194 27.76 -22.31 13.97
N SER A 195 26.95 -23.36 14.02
CA SER A 195 27.33 -24.69 14.51
C SER A 195 28.32 -25.32 13.55
N THR A 196 29.51 -25.65 14.03
CA THR A 196 30.64 -26.18 13.24
C THR A 196 30.58 -27.70 13.02
N SER A 197 29.47 -28.38 13.35
CA SER A 197 29.37 -29.84 13.23
C SER A 197 29.24 -30.32 11.78
N SER A 198 30.37 -30.66 11.16
CA SER A 198 30.51 -31.34 9.87
C SER A 198 30.03 -32.80 9.85
N GLY A 199 28.93 -33.14 10.52
CA GLY A 199 28.49 -34.53 10.70
C GLY A 199 26.98 -34.69 10.74
N ARG A 200 26.40 -34.90 9.56
CA ARG A 200 24.98 -35.23 9.25
C ARG A 200 23.90 -34.29 9.85
N PRO A 201 23.03 -33.70 9.01
CA PRO A 201 21.84 -33.00 9.50
C PRO A 201 20.94 -34.01 10.24
N GLU A 202 20.55 -33.72 11.48
CA GLU A 202 19.49 -34.48 12.14
C GLU A 202 18.15 -34.16 11.46
N PRO A 203 17.38 -35.18 11.04
CA PRO A 203 16.07 -34.95 10.46
C PRO A 203 15.09 -34.62 11.58
N VAL A 204 14.70 -33.35 11.68
CA VAL A 204 13.51 -32.92 12.42
C VAL A 204 12.42 -32.66 11.39
N GLU A 205 11.31 -33.39 11.52
CA GLU A 205 10.00 -33.20 10.89
C GLU A 205 9.90 -32.04 9.86
N GLY A 206 10.48 -32.22 8.67
CA GLY A 206 10.19 -31.41 7.48
C GLY A 206 10.80 -30.01 7.38
N ARG A 207 11.67 -29.54 8.30
CA ARG A 207 12.39 -28.25 8.15
C ARG A 207 13.86 -28.37 8.56
N GLN A 208 14.78 -27.91 7.70
CA GLN A 208 16.21 -27.81 8.01
C GLN A 208 16.41 -26.77 9.13
N ALA A 209 16.82 -27.19 10.33
CA ALA A 209 17.20 -26.27 11.40
C ALA A 209 18.46 -25.48 10.98
N SER A 210 18.40 -24.15 11.07
CA SER A 210 19.59 -23.31 10.86
C SER A 210 20.65 -23.63 11.92
N GLY A 211 21.92 -23.57 11.55
CA GLY A 211 23.03 -23.98 12.40
C GLY A 211 23.33 -23.05 13.58
N TRP A 212 22.60 -21.94 13.78
CA TRP A 212 22.98 -20.92 14.76
C TRP A 212 22.73 -21.33 16.21
N ARG A 213 23.73 -21.06 17.06
CA ARG A 213 23.67 -21.26 18.52
C ARG A 213 24.07 -20.00 19.27
N VAL A 214 23.43 -19.75 20.40
CA VAL A 214 23.72 -18.63 21.29
C VAL A 214 24.92 -18.97 22.16
N VAL A 215 25.89 -18.07 22.22
CA VAL A 215 27.13 -18.15 23.03
C VAL A 215 27.05 -17.21 24.23
N ARG A 216 26.41 -16.04 24.08
CA ARG A 216 26.16 -15.10 25.17
C ARG A 216 24.73 -14.59 25.14
N TRP A 217 24.14 -14.39 26.31
CA TRP A 217 22.77 -13.86 26.44
C TRP A 217 22.64 -13.04 27.74
N THR A 218 22.29 -11.76 27.58
CA THR A 218 21.98 -10.81 28.66
C THR A 218 20.66 -10.10 28.38
N ALA A 219 20.03 -9.55 29.43
CA ALA A 219 18.87 -8.68 29.30
C ALA A 219 19.30 -7.20 29.41
N ALA A 220 18.82 -6.36 28.50
CA ALA A 220 19.09 -4.93 28.47
C ALA A 220 17.96 -4.11 29.11
N SER A 221 16.71 -4.55 28.95
CA SER A 221 15.53 -3.94 29.54
C SER A 221 14.45 -5.00 29.83
N HIS A 222 13.58 -4.68 30.78
CA HIS A 222 12.45 -5.53 31.16
C HIS A 222 11.36 -4.70 31.84
N VAL A 223 10.15 -4.76 31.32
CA VAL A 223 8.91 -4.22 31.89
C VAL A 223 7.92 -5.37 31.96
N VAL A 224 7.23 -5.47 33.09
CA VAL A 224 6.12 -6.41 33.26
C VAL A 224 4.85 -5.67 33.68
N SER A 225 3.77 -5.93 32.97
CA SER A 225 2.44 -5.38 33.24
C SER A 225 1.46 -6.52 33.54
N ARG A 226 0.59 -6.33 34.55
CA ARG A 226 -0.35 -7.34 35.04
C ARG A 226 -1.73 -6.73 35.24
N ALA A 227 -2.70 -7.19 34.47
CA ALA A 227 -4.11 -6.84 34.64
C ALA A 227 -4.82 -7.91 35.48
N ARG A 228 -5.40 -7.53 36.63
CA ARG A 228 -6.11 -8.45 37.55
C ARG A 228 -7.51 -8.83 37.04
N SER A 229 -8.14 -7.93 36.32
CA SER A 229 -9.40 -8.10 35.61
C SER A 229 -9.19 -7.71 34.15
N ARG A 230 -10.22 -7.92 33.34
CA ARG A 230 -10.25 -7.37 31.98
C ARG A 230 -10.34 -5.85 32.06
N ILE A 231 -9.55 -5.15 31.25
CA ILE A 231 -9.57 -3.69 31.15
C ILE A 231 -10.46 -3.25 30.00
N PHE A 232 -10.18 -3.66 28.76
CA PHE A 232 -11.09 -3.43 27.65
C PHE A 232 -11.88 -4.71 27.32
N THR A 233 -13.20 -4.58 27.23
CA THR A 233 -14.10 -5.61 26.71
C THR A 233 -14.53 -5.28 25.30
N GLU A 234 -14.22 -6.15 24.35
CA GLU A 234 -14.80 -6.04 23.02
C GLU A 234 -16.31 -6.33 23.05
N ILE A 235 -17.11 -5.35 22.67
CA ILE A 235 -18.58 -5.41 22.63
C ILE A 235 -19.12 -5.34 21.20
N THR A 236 -18.28 -5.41 20.16
CA THR A 236 -18.64 -5.28 18.73
C THR A 236 -19.93 -6.01 18.35
N GLU A 237 -20.05 -7.31 18.66
CA GLU A 237 -21.24 -8.10 18.31
C GLU A 237 -22.49 -7.66 19.09
N ALA A 238 -22.34 -7.29 20.36
CA ALA A 238 -23.44 -6.79 21.17
C ALA A 238 -23.91 -5.41 20.70
N ALA A 239 -22.96 -4.54 20.35
CA ALA A 239 -23.18 -3.16 19.93
C ALA A 239 -23.77 -3.08 18.51
N LEU A 240 -23.19 -3.82 17.54
CA LEU A 240 -23.47 -3.67 16.11
C LEU A 240 -24.09 -4.91 15.44
N GLY A 241 -24.00 -6.09 16.05
CA GLY A 241 -24.38 -7.37 15.42
C GLY A 241 -25.86 -7.49 15.03
N ARG A 242 -26.74 -6.65 15.59
CA ARG A 242 -28.16 -6.59 15.18
C ARG A 242 -28.39 -5.87 13.85
N ASN A 243 -27.40 -5.12 13.35
CA ASN A 243 -27.50 -4.38 12.11
C ASN A 243 -27.14 -5.27 10.90
N ASP A 244 -28.04 -5.33 9.92
CA ASP A 244 -27.80 -6.09 8.68
C ASP A 244 -26.63 -5.51 7.88
N SER A 245 -26.46 -4.19 7.89
CA SER A 245 -25.32 -3.50 7.27
C SER A 245 -23.99 -3.94 7.87
N PHE A 246 -23.88 -3.99 9.19
CA PHE A 246 -22.68 -4.46 9.86
C PHE A 246 -22.39 -5.91 9.47
N ARG A 247 -23.33 -6.84 9.70
CA ARG A 247 -23.11 -8.27 9.46
C ARG A 247 -22.77 -8.62 8.00
N ARG A 248 -23.35 -7.88 7.04
CA ARG A 248 -23.21 -8.17 5.61
C ARG A 248 -22.17 -7.32 4.89
N GLN A 249 -21.65 -6.24 5.49
CA GLN A 249 -20.63 -5.38 4.88
C GLN A 249 -19.37 -5.32 5.73
N LEU A 250 -19.46 -4.72 6.92
CA LEU A 250 -18.33 -4.53 7.83
C LEU A 250 -17.90 -5.82 8.54
N GLY A 251 -18.72 -6.87 8.53
CA GLY A 251 -18.35 -8.21 8.99
C GLY A 251 -17.41 -8.94 8.01
N ILE A 252 -17.29 -8.48 6.77
CA ILE A 252 -16.46 -9.10 5.72
C ILE A 252 -15.20 -8.26 5.55
N ASP A 253 -14.03 -8.88 5.34
CA ASP A 253 -12.78 -8.14 5.12
C ASP A 253 -12.77 -7.42 3.75
N LEU A 254 -12.03 -6.30 3.67
CA LEU A 254 -11.91 -5.53 2.43
C LEU A 254 -11.31 -6.33 1.27
N ASP A 255 -10.38 -7.27 1.52
CA ASP A 255 -9.77 -8.08 0.46
C ASP A 255 -10.78 -8.99 -0.24
N SER A 256 -11.75 -9.52 0.51
CA SER A 256 -12.90 -10.25 -0.01
C SER A 256 -13.81 -9.36 -0.87
N TRP A 257 -14.04 -8.10 -0.47
CA TRP A 257 -14.79 -7.14 -1.29
C TRP A 257 -14.04 -6.77 -2.58
N MET A 258 -12.76 -6.42 -2.47
CA MET A 258 -11.89 -6.06 -3.61
C MET A 258 -11.65 -7.24 -4.56
N ALA A 259 -11.81 -8.47 -4.09
CA ALA A 259 -11.84 -9.66 -4.92
C ALA A 259 -13.08 -9.75 -5.81
N THR A 260 -14.13 -9.00 -5.50
CA THR A 260 -15.47 -9.22 -6.05
C THR A 260 -15.98 -8.01 -6.79
N PHE A 261 -15.66 -6.80 -6.36
CA PHE A 261 -16.05 -5.59 -7.09
C PHE A 261 -15.28 -5.42 -8.38
N ASP A 262 -16.00 -4.87 -9.36
CA ASP A 262 -15.42 -4.41 -10.60
C ASP A 262 -14.28 -3.42 -10.29
N SER A 263 -13.09 -3.67 -10.83
CA SER A 263 -11.88 -2.84 -10.61
C SER A 263 -12.02 -1.38 -11.06
N VAL A 264 -13.10 -1.02 -11.78
CA VAL A 264 -13.42 0.37 -12.12
C VAL A 264 -14.00 1.16 -10.94
N LEU A 265 -14.65 0.49 -9.98
CA LEU A 265 -15.33 1.14 -8.86
C LEU A 265 -14.32 1.56 -7.79
N THR A 266 -13.44 0.65 -7.40
CA THR A 266 -12.48 0.83 -6.32
C THR A 266 -11.11 1.24 -6.87
N ARG A 267 -10.55 2.36 -6.39
CA ARG A 267 -9.32 2.96 -6.96
C ARG A 267 -8.06 2.69 -6.16
N ASP A 268 -8.16 2.56 -4.83
CA ASP A 268 -7.02 2.30 -3.94
C ASP A 268 -7.23 1.01 -3.13
N SER A 269 -6.17 0.22 -3.01
CA SER A 269 -6.12 -0.99 -2.19
C SER A 269 -5.58 -0.76 -0.79
N ASN A 270 -5.20 0.45 -0.40
CA ASN A 270 -4.52 0.64 0.89
C ASN A 270 -5.47 0.59 2.09
N GLY A 271 -6.80 0.65 1.88
CA GLY A 271 -7.78 0.54 2.97
C GLY A 271 -7.77 1.75 3.91
N HIS A 272 -7.60 2.95 3.35
CA HIS A 272 -7.60 4.22 4.07
C HIS A 272 -9.04 4.67 4.35
N HIS A 273 -9.68 4.09 5.36
CA HIS A 273 -11.05 4.44 5.76
C HIS A 273 -11.11 4.85 7.23
N GLY A 274 -11.77 5.97 7.48
CA GLY A 274 -11.90 6.62 8.78
C GLY A 274 -13.16 6.27 9.56
N VAL A 275 -13.17 6.71 10.81
CA VAL A 275 -14.34 6.70 11.70
C VAL A 275 -14.42 8.02 12.45
N SER A 276 -15.64 8.53 12.59
CA SER A 276 -15.91 9.81 13.26
C SER A 276 -17.03 9.67 14.27
N VAL A 277 -16.89 10.41 15.37
CA VAL A 277 -17.81 10.46 16.49
C VAL A 277 -18.45 11.86 16.55
N GLY A 278 -19.77 11.92 16.69
CA GLY A 278 -20.54 13.18 16.78
C GLY A 278 -22.01 12.93 17.11
N ASP A 279 -22.72 13.95 17.59
CA ASP A 279 -24.11 13.87 18.09
C ASP A 279 -25.07 14.28 16.96
N ALA A 280 -25.41 13.34 16.08
CA ALA A 280 -26.03 13.65 14.79
C ALA A 280 -27.51 14.05 14.92
N ASP A 281 -28.22 13.59 15.95
CA ASP A 281 -29.63 13.94 16.19
C ASP A 281 -29.85 14.85 17.42
N GLY A 282 -28.77 15.33 18.05
CA GLY A 282 -28.80 16.30 19.13
C GLY A 282 -29.41 15.75 20.43
N ASP A 283 -29.45 14.42 20.60
CA ASP A 283 -30.05 13.78 21.77
C ASP A 283 -29.11 13.75 23.00
N GLY A 284 -27.84 14.10 22.80
CA GLY A 284 -26.83 14.11 23.83
C GLY A 284 -25.87 12.93 23.78
N LEU A 285 -26.06 11.96 22.90
CA LEU A 285 -25.25 10.76 22.75
C LEU A 285 -24.43 10.82 21.47
N ASP A 286 -23.21 10.31 21.52
CA ASP A 286 -22.37 10.28 20.32
C ASP A 286 -22.70 9.09 19.42
N ASP A 287 -22.88 9.38 18.14
CA ASP A 287 -23.09 8.45 17.03
C ASP A 287 -21.79 8.17 16.27
N LEU A 288 -21.81 7.14 15.42
CA LEU A 288 -20.66 6.73 14.61
C LEU A 288 -20.93 6.91 13.13
N TYR A 289 -20.09 7.70 12.45
CA TYR A 289 -20.00 7.70 10.99
C TYR A 289 -18.78 6.90 10.53
N VAL A 290 -18.99 5.93 9.65
CA VAL A 290 -17.98 4.96 9.21
C VAL A 290 -17.80 5.07 7.70
N ALA A 291 -16.63 5.52 7.28
CA ALA A 291 -16.26 5.59 5.88
C ALA A 291 -15.99 4.19 5.30
N GLN A 292 -16.30 4.00 4.03
CA GLN A 292 -16.13 2.73 3.31
C GLN A 292 -15.50 2.95 1.93
N PRO A 293 -14.92 1.92 1.31
CA PRO A 293 -14.40 1.98 -0.06
C PRO A 293 -15.53 2.19 -1.07
N ALA A 294 -15.15 2.66 -2.27
CA ALA A 294 -16.11 2.86 -3.34
C ALA A 294 -16.98 1.62 -3.64
N GLY A 295 -18.27 1.85 -3.81
CA GLY A 295 -19.28 0.81 -4.04
C GLY A 295 -19.84 0.17 -2.75
N LEU A 296 -19.29 0.45 -1.57
CA LEU A 296 -19.95 0.19 -0.29
C LEU A 296 -20.43 1.53 0.28
N PRO A 297 -21.69 1.63 0.74
CA PRO A 297 -22.20 2.89 1.28
C PRO A 297 -21.61 3.18 2.65
N ASN A 298 -21.09 4.38 2.89
CA ASN A 298 -20.74 4.85 4.24
C ASN A 298 -21.90 4.64 5.22
N ARG A 299 -21.60 4.45 6.51
CA ARG A 299 -22.60 4.06 7.52
C ARG A 299 -22.70 5.07 8.65
N LEU A 300 -23.94 5.47 8.97
CA LEU A 300 -24.27 6.21 10.18
C LEU A 300 -24.99 5.29 11.17
N TYR A 301 -24.34 5.01 12.28
CA TYR A 301 -24.85 4.21 13.39
C TYR A 301 -25.20 5.11 14.55
N ARG A 302 -26.51 5.25 14.83
CA ARG A 302 -27.00 6.03 15.97
C ARG A 302 -26.89 5.25 17.28
N ASN A 303 -26.36 5.87 18.32
CA ASN A 303 -26.28 5.31 19.66
C ASN A 303 -27.66 5.31 20.33
N ARG A 304 -28.02 4.22 21.01
CA ARG A 304 -29.31 4.10 21.71
C ARG A 304 -29.21 4.42 23.21
N GLY A 305 -28.01 4.68 23.71
CA GLY A 305 -27.74 4.91 25.14
C GLY A 305 -27.82 3.65 26.01
N ASP A 306 -27.91 2.47 25.39
CA ASP A 306 -27.94 1.17 26.07
C ASP A 306 -26.75 0.27 25.70
N GLY A 307 -25.70 0.85 25.12
CA GLY A 307 -24.54 0.15 24.59
C GLY A 307 -24.77 -0.49 23.21
N THR A 308 -25.90 -0.23 22.57
CA THR A 308 -26.20 -0.71 21.21
C THR A 308 -26.41 0.41 20.22
N PHE A 309 -26.17 0.12 18.93
CA PHE A 309 -26.31 1.06 17.84
C PHE A 309 -27.34 0.61 16.80
N GLU A 310 -27.93 1.57 16.11
CA GLU A 310 -28.88 1.39 15.01
C GLU A 310 -28.37 2.03 13.73
N ASP A 311 -28.37 1.29 12.61
CA ASP A 311 -28.11 1.87 11.30
C ASP A 311 -29.27 2.77 10.85
N ILE A 312 -29.01 4.07 10.75
CA ILE A 312 -29.97 5.08 10.24
C ILE A 312 -29.56 5.65 8.88
N THR A 313 -28.53 5.10 8.22
CA THR A 313 -27.89 5.64 7.00
C THR A 313 -28.89 6.06 5.92
N ASP A 314 -29.84 5.18 5.58
CA ASP A 314 -30.80 5.43 4.50
C ASP A 314 -31.83 6.50 4.90
N ALA A 315 -32.25 6.52 6.16
CA ALA A 315 -33.17 7.52 6.69
C ALA A 315 -32.51 8.90 6.84
N ALA A 316 -31.20 8.90 7.11
CA ALA A 316 -30.38 10.09 7.24
C ALA A 316 -29.94 10.68 5.89
N GLY A 317 -29.96 9.90 4.80
CA GLY A 317 -29.58 10.40 3.46
C GLY A 317 -28.08 10.41 3.19
N VAL A 318 -27.29 9.69 3.99
CA VAL A 318 -25.81 9.77 4.01
C VAL A 318 -25.10 8.51 3.49
N GLY A 319 -25.81 7.67 2.73
CA GLY A 319 -25.26 6.48 2.07
C GLY A 319 -24.39 6.83 0.86
N VAL A 320 -23.20 7.38 1.09
CA VAL A 320 -22.24 7.76 0.05
C VAL A 320 -21.49 6.53 -0.46
N LEU A 321 -21.49 6.31 -1.77
CA LEU A 321 -20.84 5.17 -2.44
C LEU A 321 -19.44 5.52 -2.97
N ASP A 322 -19.03 6.80 -2.92
CA ASP A 322 -17.69 7.22 -3.28
C ASP A 322 -16.63 6.69 -2.29
N ASP A 323 -15.42 6.47 -2.80
CA ASP A 323 -14.27 6.09 -1.97
C ASP A 323 -14.01 7.19 -0.93
N THR A 324 -14.33 6.92 0.34
CA THR A 324 -14.28 7.92 1.40
C THR A 324 -13.13 7.62 2.35
N ALA A 325 -12.27 8.61 2.56
CA ALA A 325 -11.11 8.50 3.43
C ALA A 325 -11.44 8.93 4.86
N GLN A 326 -12.04 10.11 5.05
CA GLN A 326 -12.39 10.66 6.36
C GLN A 326 -13.74 11.39 6.31
N SER A 327 -14.40 11.43 7.46
CA SER A 327 -15.58 12.25 7.77
C SER A 327 -15.28 13.20 8.94
N LEU A 328 -16.00 14.31 9.03
CA LEU A 328 -16.06 15.14 10.23
C LEU A 328 -17.49 15.55 10.54
N PHE A 329 -17.85 15.52 11.82
CA PHE A 329 -19.06 16.17 12.34
C PHE A 329 -18.72 17.57 12.84
N ALA A 330 -19.37 18.59 12.29
CA ALA A 330 -19.10 19.99 12.63
C ALA A 330 -20.32 20.87 12.32
N ASP A 331 -20.71 21.77 13.22
CA ASP A 331 -21.71 22.82 12.94
C ASP A 331 -21.05 23.92 12.09
N VAL A 332 -21.29 23.92 10.77
CA VAL A 332 -20.57 24.82 9.85
C VAL A 332 -21.30 26.14 9.61
N ASP A 333 -22.56 26.27 9.99
CA ASP A 333 -23.35 27.51 9.81
C ASP A 333 -23.85 28.14 11.14
N ASN A 334 -23.43 27.57 12.27
CA ASN A 334 -23.69 27.96 13.66
C ASN A 334 -25.16 27.89 14.08
N ASP A 335 -25.97 27.02 13.46
CA ASP A 335 -27.39 26.89 13.74
C ASP A 335 -27.74 26.01 14.95
N GLY A 336 -26.79 25.22 15.46
CA GLY A 336 -26.96 24.40 16.65
C GLY A 336 -26.87 22.89 16.40
N ASP A 337 -26.79 22.44 15.15
CA ASP A 337 -26.67 21.02 14.81
C ASP A 337 -25.38 20.68 14.07
N GLU A 338 -24.89 19.45 14.30
CA GLU A 338 -23.65 19.01 13.67
C GLU A 338 -23.91 18.57 12.23
N ASP A 339 -23.31 19.29 11.28
CA ASP A 339 -23.27 18.94 9.86
C ASP A 339 -22.20 17.86 9.60
N LEU A 340 -22.21 17.32 8.38
CA LEU A 340 -21.28 16.26 7.98
C LEU A 340 -20.43 16.70 6.77
N VAL A 341 -19.11 16.73 6.97
CA VAL A 341 -18.11 17.00 5.92
C VAL A 341 -17.37 15.70 5.57
N LEU A 342 -17.31 15.34 4.29
CA LEU A 342 -16.64 14.13 3.82
C LEU A 342 -15.49 14.42 2.87
N ALA A 343 -14.34 13.81 3.13
CA ALA A 343 -13.22 13.74 2.21
C ALA A 343 -13.29 12.45 1.40
N THR A 344 -13.86 12.54 0.19
CA THR A 344 -13.80 11.44 -0.79
C THR A 344 -12.50 11.52 -1.60
N ALA A 345 -12.08 10.44 -2.24
CA ALA A 345 -10.82 10.37 -2.97
C ALA A 345 -10.64 11.46 -4.03
N THR A 346 -11.72 12.06 -4.56
CA THR A 346 -11.65 13.05 -5.65
C THR A 346 -12.38 14.37 -5.39
N GLN A 347 -13.12 14.49 -4.28
CA GLN A 347 -13.88 15.70 -3.95
C GLN A 347 -14.27 15.75 -2.47
N LEU A 348 -14.59 16.96 -2.00
CA LEU A 348 -15.20 17.18 -0.71
C LEU A 348 -16.73 17.23 -0.85
N LEU A 349 -17.45 16.70 0.14
CA LEU A 349 -18.90 16.81 0.24
C LEU A 349 -19.27 17.49 1.54
N LEU A 350 -20.27 18.36 1.49
CA LEU A 350 -20.90 18.98 2.65
C LEU A 350 -22.37 18.55 2.69
N PHE A 351 -22.80 18.11 3.86
CA PHE A 351 -24.17 17.71 4.16
C PHE A 351 -24.66 18.52 5.35
N ILE A 352 -25.68 19.36 5.14
CA ILE A 352 -26.29 20.15 6.21
C ILE A 352 -27.37 19.33 6.92
N ASN A 353 -27.35 19.33 8.24
CA ASN A 353 -28.28 18.62 9.10
C ASN A 353 -29.55 19.46 9.36
N ASP A 354 -30.59 18.86 9.93
CA ASP A 354 -31.82 19.56 10.37
C ASP A 354 -32.07 19.43 11.89
N GLY A 355 -31.01 19.05 12.61
CA GLY A 355 -31.00 18.69 14.03
C GLY A 355 -31.71 17.37 14.37
N LYS A 356 -32.00 16.51 13.39
CA LYS A 356 -32.64 15.20 13.60
C LYS A 356 -31.96 14.08 12.81
N ALA A 357 -30.69 14.27 12.50
CA ALA A 357 -29.90 13.39 11.65
C ALA A 357 -30.51 13.20 10.24
N HIS A 358 -31.16 14.23 9.68
CA HIS A 358 -31.54 14.24 8.27
C HIS A 358 -30.67 15.21 7.49
N PHE A 359 -29.84 14.66 6.61
CA PHE A 359 -28.79 15.41 5.95
C PHE A 359 -29.14 15.74 4.51
N THR A 360 -28.87 16.99 4.11
CA THR A 360 -29.03 17.47 2.73
C THR A 360 -27.68 17.90 2.16
N VAL A 361 -27.27 17.29 1.05
CA VAL A 361 -26.04 17.68 0.35
C VAL A 361 -26.11 19.12 -0.17
N ILE A 362 -25.04 19.88 0.02
CA ILE A 362 -24.84 21.20 -0.57
C ILE A 362 -23.94 21.06 -1.80
N PRO A 363 -24.49 21.17 -3.03
CA PRO A 363 -23.68 21.10 -4.23
C PRO A 363 -22.75 22.31 -4.32
N ASP A 364 -21.56 22.10 -4.88
CA ASP A 364 -20.56 23.15 -5.11
C ASP A 364 -20.14 23.94 -3.85
N ALA A 365 -20.26 23.35 -2.66
CA ALA A 365 -19.88 24.01 -1.40
C ALA A 365 -18.39 24.45 -1.36
N PHE A 366 -17.50 23.72 -2.05
CA PHE A 366 -16.05 23.93 -2.01
C PHE A 366 -15.51 24.56 -3.30
N HIS A 367 -15.04 25.80 -3.20
CA HIS A 367 -14.52 26.58 -4.32
C HIS A 367 -12.99 26.63 -4.33
N PHE A 368 -12.37 25.69 -5.03
CA PHE A 368 -10.92 25.66 -5.19
C PHE A 368 -10.40 26.82 -6.05
N ALA A 369 -9.27 27.43 -5.67
CA ALA A 369 -8.63 28.47 -6.49
C ALA A 369 -7.92 27.86 -7.72
N ARG A 370 -7.50 26.60 -7.60
CA ARG A 370 -6.98 25.76 -8.68
C ARG A 370 -7.63 24.38 -8.60
N PRO A 371 -7.92 23.71 -9.73
CA PRO A 371 -8.47 22.37 -9.69
C PRO A 371 -7.66 21.45 -8.77
N LEU A 372 -8.35 20.62 -7.97
CA LEU A 372 -7.72 19.63 -7.11
C LEU A 372 -6.76 18.77 -7.94
N GLN A 373 -5.53 18.61 -7.46
CA GLN A 373 -4.46 17.97 -8.23
C GLN A 373 -4.24 16.51 -7.82
N GLY A 374 -4.73 16.09 -6.66
CA GLY A 374 -4.46 14.78 -6.10
C GLY A 374 -5.56 14.23 -5.20
N VAL A 375 -5.33 13.00 -4.73
CA VAL A 375 -6.25 12.25 -3.87
C VAL A 375 -6.29 12.84 -2.47
N LEU A 376 -7.51 13.06 -1.96
CA LEU A 376 -7.73 13.53 -0.59
C LEU A 376 -7.47 12.40 0.41
N THR A 377 -6.86 12.72 1.54
CA THR A 377 -6.60 11.76 2.63
C THR A 377 -7.32 12.18 3.89
N SER A 378 -6.86 13.25 4.54
CA SER A 378 -7.39 13.73 5.82
C SER A 378 -7.90 15.17 5.75
N ILE A 379 -8.80 15.50 6.67
CA ILE A 379 -9.34 16.84 6.90
C ILE A 379 -9.36 17.17 8.38
N ALA A 380 -9.18 18.45 8.72
CA ALA A 380 -9.28 18.96 10.09
C ALA A 380 -9.83 20.40 10.09
N MET A 381 -10.61 20.76 11.11
CA MET A 381 -11.31 22.04 11.19
C MET A 381 -10.88 22.89 12.39
N ALA A 382 -10.87 24.20 12.18
CA ALA A 382 -10.69 25.23 13.22
C ALA A 382 -11.22 26.56 12.70
N ASP A 383 -11.57 27.48 13.59
CA ASP A 383 -11.84 28.89 13.26
C ASP A 383 -10.50 29.65 13.20
N TYR A 384 -9.79 29.55 12.06
CA TYR A 384 -8.40 30.02 11.98
C TYR A 384 -8.28 31.55 11.96
N ASP A 385 -9.34 32.24 11.53
CA ASP A 385 -9.39 33.69 11.44
C ASP A 385 -10.23 34.39 12.53
N ARG A 386 -10.83 33.59 13.42
CA ARG A 386 -11.61 34.01 14.59
C ARG A 386 -12.86 34.81 14.22
N ASP A 387 -13.46 34.49 13.08
CA ASP A 387 -14.72 35.08 12.65
C ASP A 387 -15.96 34.36 13.19
N GLY A 388 -15.76 33.26 13.92
CA GLY A 388 -16.79 32.47 14.58
C GLY A 388 -17.26 31.28 13.77
N PHE A 389 -16.83 31.11 12.52
CA PHE A 389 -17.18 29.97 11.67
C PHE A 389 -16.01 28.99 11.55
N LEU A 390 -16.32 27.70 11.41
CA LEU A 390 -15.30 26.68 11.25
C LEU A 390 -14.79 26.65 9.81
N ASP A 391 -13.47 26.72 9.67
CA ASP A 391 -12.74 26.59 8.42
C ASP A 391 -12.14 25.17 8.29
N LEU A 392 -11.70 24.82 7.08
CA LEU A 392 -11.28 23.45 6.76
C LEU A 392 -9.88 23.42 6.15
N TYR A 393 -8.98 22.65 6.74
CA TYR A 393 -7.72 22.26 6.09
C TYR A 393 -7.83 20.85 5.49
N VAL A 394 -7.29 20.69 4.29
CA VAL A 394 -7.43 19.48 3.47
C VAL A 394 -6.06 18.95 3.08
N CYS A 395 -5.77 17.72 3.50
CA CYS A 395 -4.58 16.97 3.12
C CYS A 395 -4.77 16.30 1.74
N VAL A 396 -3.75 16.42 0.89
CA VAL A 396 -3.71 15.84 -0.45
C VAL A 396 -2.42 15.03 -0.59
N TYR A 397 -2.53 13.78 -1.05
CA TYR A 397 -1.40 12.85 -0.98
C TYR A 397 -0.70 12.59 -2.31
N SER A 398 -1.42 12.10 -3.33
CA SER A 398 -0.82 11.71 -4.61
C SER A 398 -1.55 12.34 -5.80
N TYR A 399 -0.80 12.76 -6.82
CA TYR A 399 -1.40 13.33 -8.03
C TYR A 399 -2.35 12.35 -8.73
N PHE A 400 -3.44 12.86 -9.31
CA PHE A 400 -4.28 12.03 -10.18
C PHE A 400 -3.48 11.51 -11.39
N PHE A 401 -3.82 10.29 -11.84
CA PHE A 401 -3.19 9.68 -13.02
C PHE A 401 -3.26 10.61 -14.24
N GLY A 402 -2.10 10.89 -14.87
CA GLY A 402 -1.98 11.75 -16.04
C GLY A 402 -1.24 13.07 -15.81
N ALA A 403 -0.92 13.42 -14.56
CA ALA A 403 0.12 14.41 -14.29
C ALA A 403 1.48 13.92 -14.82
N GLY A 404 2.33 14.83 -15.33
CA GLY A 404 3.63 14.49 -15.92
C GLY A 404 4.51 13.65 -14.99
N GLU A 405 5.35 12.78 -15.54
CA GLU A 405 6.23 11.86 -14.77
C GLU A 405 7.26 12.61 -13.88
N ASP A 406 7.47 13.89 -14.15
CA ASP A 406 8.27 14.84 -13.36
C ASP A 406 7.57 15.23 -12.05
N LYS A 407 6.24 15.37 -12.05
CA LYS A 407 5.43 15.73 -10.87
C LYS A 407 4.81 14.53 -10.17
N ALA A 408 4.37 13.51 -10.90
CA ALA A 408 3.71 12.31 -10.35
C ALA A 408 4.65 11.11 -10.14
N GLY A 409 5.96 11.34 -10.18
CA GLY A 409 6.97 10.31 -9.98
C GLY A 409 7.08 9.79 -8.55
N THR A 410 7.96 8.81 -8.34
CA THR A 410 8.27 8.27 -7.01
C THR A 410 8.80 9.38 -6.08
N PRO A 411 8.47 9.36 -4.77
CA PRO A 411 8.95 10.36 -3.82
C PRO A 411 10.48 10.39 -3.75
N ALA A 412 11.10 11.54 -4.04
CA ALA A 412 12.56 11.63 -4.08
C ALA A 412 13.09 13.03 -3.64
N PRO A 413 14.11 13.09 -2.75
CA PRO A 413 14.64 11.97 -1.97
C PRO A 413 13.59 11.43 -0.98
N TYR A 414 13.61 10.13 -0.71
CA TYR A 414 12.62 9.45 0.14
C TYR A 414 12.40 10.12 1.50
N TYR A 415 13.47 10.61 2.14
CA TYR A 415 13.41 11.23 3.48
C TYR A 415 12.96 12.71 3.47
N ASP A 416 12.86 13.36 2.31
CA ASP A 416 12.55 14.79 2.17
C ASP A 416 11.90 15.15 0.81
N ALA A 417 10.96 14.32 0.35
CA ALA A 417 10.35 14.51 -0.96
C ALA A 417 9.50 15.80 -1.00
N ARG A 418 9.56 16.50 -2.13
CA ARG A 418 8.84 17.77 -2.41
C ARG A 418 8.07 17.75 -3.72
N ASN A 419 7.78 16.56 -4.22
CA ASN A 419 7.01 16.33 -5.44
C ASN A 419 5.60 15.81 -5.14
N GLY A 420 5.03 16.19 -3.97
CA GLY A 420 3.64 15.93 -3.62
C GLY A 420 2.71 17.03 -4.15
N PRO A 421 1.38 16.78 -4.22
CA PRO A 421 0.38 17.80 -4.50
C PRO A 421 0.16 18.71 -3.27
N PRO A 422 -0.23 19.97 -3.45
CA PRO A 422 -0.48 20.87 -2.34
C PRO A 422 -1.78 20.57 -1.59
N GLY A 423 -1.73 20.69 -0.27
CA GLY A 423 -2.89 20.81 0.61
C GLY A 423 -3.62 22.13 0.42
N VAL A 424 -4.84 22.22 0.95
CA VAL A 424 -5.73 23.38 0.72
C VAL A 424 -6.33 23.86 2.03
N LEU A 425 -6.26 25.16 2.30
CA LEU A 425 -7.04 25.82 3.36
C LEU A 425 -8.27 26.49 2.74
N PHE A 426 -9.44 26.10 3.22
CA PHE A 426 -10.71 26.70 2.88
C PHE A 426 -11.22 27.58 4.01
N ARG A 427 -11.59 28.82 3.66
CA ARG A 427 -12.34 29.71 4.54
C ARG A 427 -13.83 29.51 4.37
N ASN A 428 -14.58 29.32 5.44
CA ASN A 428 -16.03 29.29 5.45
C ASN A 428 -16.61 30.71 5.50
N ASP A 429 -17.69 30.99 4.78
CA ASP A 429 -18.38 32.29 4.84
C ASP A 429 -19.56 32.33 5.81
N GLY A 430 -19.81 31.22 6.50
CA GLY A 430 -20.89 31.04 7.48
C GLY A 430 -22.24 30.68 6.87
N HIS A 431 -22.28 30.37 5.58
CA HIS A 431 -23.49 29.95 4.86
C HIS A 431 -23.26 28.64 4.09
N GLY A 432 -22.39 27.78 4.61
CA GLY A 432 -22.06 26.48 4.00
C GLY A 432 -21.24 26.60 2.71
N ARG A 433 -20.54 27.73 2.50
CA ARG A 433 -19.66 27.94 1.34
C ARG A 433 -18.21 28.15 1.78
N PHE A 434 -17.34 27.32 1.21
CA PHE A 434 -15.92 27.24 1.49
C PHE A 434 -15.10 27.78 0.30
N VAL A 435 -14.21 28.73 0.55
CA VAL A 435 -13.36 29.37 -0.47
C VAL A 435 -11.89 29.14 -0.19
N ASP A 436 -11.15 28.63 -1.17
CA ASP A 436 -9.71 28.41 -1.06
C ASP A 436 -8.96 29.73 -0.82
N VAL A 437 -8.27 29.81 0.32
CA VAL A 437 -7.48 30.96 0.76
C VAL A 437 -6.00 30.62 0.93
N THR A 438 -5.56 29.42 0.53
CA THR A 438 -4.22 28.86 0.78
C THR A 438 -3.08 29.83 0.46
N ALA A 439 -3.05 30.37 -0.77
CA ALA A 439 -2.02 31.31 -1.19
C ALA A 439 -2.16 32.71 -0.54
N ARG A 440 -3.36 33.07 -0.09
CA ARG A 440 -3.61 34.37 0.54
C ARG A 440 -3.16 34.41 1.99
N THR A 441 -3.07 33.26 2.65
CA THR A 441 -2.62 33.12 4.03
C THR A 441 -1.16 32.70 4.15
N GLY A 442 -0.47 32.42 3.03
CA GLY A 442 0.93 31.99 3.03
C GLY A 442 1.15 30.49 3.26
N LEU A 443 0.07 29.71 3.37
CA LEU A 443 0.13 28.24 3.49
C LEU A 443 0.51 27.53 2.18
N ASP A 444 0.81 28.26 1.11
CA ASP A 444 1.41 27.70 -0.10
C ASP A 444 2.93 27.54 0.01
N ALA A 445 3.56 28.11 1.04
CA ALA A 445 4.97 27.89 1.35
C ALA A 445 5.18 26.54 2.07
N GLY A 446 6.07 25.68 1.55
CA GLY A 446 6.36 24.37 2.18
C GLY A 446 5.27 23.30 1.99
N ASN A 447 4.25 23.61 1.18
CA ASN A 447 3.05 22.81 0.96
C ASN A 447 3.14 21.97 -0.34
N ASP A 448 4.27 21.34 -0.60
CA ASP A 448 4.53 20.50 -1.79
C ASP A 448 4.89 19.05 -1.41
N ARG A 449 4.32 18.58 -0.29
CA ARG A 449 4.62 17.29 0.34
C ARG A 449 3.45 16.31 0.23
N TYR A 450 3.65 15.11 0.76
CA TYR A 450 2.67 14.03 0.74
C TYR A 450 1.87 14.03 2.05
N HIS A 451 0.85 14.87 2.11
CA HIS A 451 0.08 15.14 3.34
C HIS A 451 -0.82 13.96 3.71
N PHE A 452 -0.72 13.47 4.95
CA PHE A 452 -1.57 12.38 5.44
C PHE A 452 -2.53 12.79 6.54
N ALA A 453 -2.08 13.59 7.50
CA ALA A 453 -2.87 14.00 8.65
C ALA A 453 -2.58 15.45 9.02
N ALA A 454 -3.58 16.11 9.60
CA ALA A 454 -3.46 17.45 10.13
C ALA A 454 -4.20 17.54 11.47
N ALA A 455 -3.73 18.42 12.34
CA ALA A 455 -4.40 18.76 13.60
C ALA A 455 -4.23 20.25 13.89
N TRP A 456 -5.25 20.85 14.50
CA TRP A 456 -5.26 22.25 14.91
C TRP A 456 -5.13 22.40 16.42
N ALA A 457 -4.34 23.36 16.87
CA ALA A 457 -4.30 23.82 18.26
C ALA A 457 -3.60 25.17 18.38
N ASP A 458 -3.95 25.97 19.38
CA ASP A 458 -3.15 27.13 19.81
C ASP A 458 -2.00 26.63 20.72
N TYR A 459 -0.85 26.29 20.14
CA TYR A 459 0.24 25.65 20.89
C TYR A 459 1.06 26.65 21.71
N ASP A 460 1.08 27.91 21.30
CA ASP A 460 1.89 28.96 21.92
C ASP A 460 1.10 29.87 22.89
N GLY A 461 -0.23 29.72 22.92
CA GLY A 461 -1.13 30.41 23.83
C GLY A 461 -1.42 31.84 23.43
N ASP A 462 -1.21 32.22 22.17
CA ASP A 462 -1.49 33.58 21.67
C ASP A 462 -2.96 33.80 21.27
N GLY A 463 -3.76 32.73 21.31
CA GLY A 463 -5.18 32.72 21.01
C GLY A 463 -5.51 32.60 19.53
N TRP A 464 -4.55 32.28 18.66
CA TRP A 464 -4.78 31.93 17.26
C TRP A 464 -4.49 30.44 17.02
N PRO A 465 -5.38 29.68 16.37
CA PRO A 465 -5.11 28.27 16.08
C PRO A 465 -3.94 28.09 15.10
N ASP A 466 -2.98 27.25 15.47
CA ASP A 466 -1.86 26.80 14.65
C ASP A 466 -2.14 25.43 14.02
N LEU A 467 -1.43 25.11 12.94
CA LEU A 467 -1.65 23.90 12.16
C LEU A 467 -0.41 23.01 12.12
N LEU A 468 -0.55 21.77 12.62
CA LEU A 468 0.43 20.71 12.45
C LEU A 468 0.04 19.82 11.28
N VAL A 469 0.97 19.54 10.36
CA VAL A 469 0.75 18.64 9.20
C VAL A 469 1.79 17.53 9.18
N ALA A 470 1.30 16.28 9.17
CA ALA A 470 2.10 15.07 9.04
C ALA A 470 2.22 14.65 7.56
N ASN A 471 3.46 14.46 7.11
CA ASN A 471 3.81 14.10 5.74
C ASN A 471 4.50 12.72 5.68
N ASP A 472 4.07 11.85 4.76
CA ASP A 472 4.66 10.51 4.53
C ASP A 472 6.10 10.57 4.03
N PHE A 473 6.36 11.53 3.17
CA PHE A 473 7.68 11.78 2.65
C PHE A 473 8.06 13.20 2.99
N GLY A 474 8.98 13.32 3.94
CA GLY A 474 9.67 14.54 4.27
C GLY A 474 9.46 15.06 5.67
N THR A 475 9.61 16.38 5.79
CA THR A 475 9.48 17.06 7.08
C THR A 475 8.02 17.32 7.41
N LYS A 476 7.70 17.25 8.70
CA LYS A 476 6.40 17.70 9.21
C LYS A 476 6.41 19.22 9.22
N ASN A 477 5.28 19.82 8.90
CA ASN A 477 5.14 21.26 8.95
C ASN A 477 4.42 21.65 10.24
N LEU A 478 4.89 22.71 10.89
CA LEU A 478 4.18 23.38 11.97
C LEU A 478 3.97 24.82 11.51
N TYR A 479 2.77 25.11 11.02
CA TYR A 479 2.40 26.44 10.57
C TYR A 479 1.87 27.24 11.75
N ARG A 480 2.67 28.21 12.18
CA ARG A 480 2.26 29.17 13.20
C ARG A 480 1.34 30.22 12.59
N ASN A 481 0.21 30.47 13.24
CA ASN A 481 -0.70 31.54 12.88
C ASN A 481 -0.18 32.87 13.44
N LEU A 482 0.14 33.83 12.57
CA LEU A 482 0.71 35.12 12.95
C LEU A 482 -0.35 36.19 13.25
N GLY A 483 -1.63 35.78 13.27
CA GLY A 483 -2.80 36.65 13.36
C GLY A 483 -2.91 37.62 12.18
N LEU A 484 -3.65 38.71 12.40
CA LEU A 484 -3.88 39.74 11.38
C LEU A 484 -2.61 40.55 11.06
N ARG A 485 -2.13 40.43 9.81
CA ARG A 485 -1.09 41.25 9.18
C ARG A 485 -1.69 41.95 7.96
N ASP A 486 -1.64 43.28 7.94
CA ASP A 486 -2.22 44.10 6.87
C ASP A 486 -3.69 43.73 6.53
N GLY A 487 -4.46 43.38 7.56
CA GLY A 487 -5.88 43.03 7.46
C GLY A 487 -6.17 41.60 6.98
N ARG A 488 -5.19 40.70 7.00
CA ARG A 488 -5.33 39.28 6.64
C ARG A 488 -4.59 38.39 7.63
N VAL A 489 -5.11 37.21 7.87
CA VAL A 489 -4.39 36.20 8.67
C VAL A 489 -3.28 35.58 7.83
N MET A 490 -2.11 35.40 8.44
CA MET A 490 -0.91 34.87 7.78
C MET A 490 -0.33 33.71 8.58
N PHE A 491 0.22 32.71 7.90
CA PHE A 491 0.93 31.59 8.48
C PHE A 491 2.41 31.60 8.09
N GLU A 492 3.23 31.00 8.95
CA GLU A 492 4.64 30.73 8.70
C GLU A 492 4.97 29.29 9.14
N ASP A 493 5.65 28.51 8.29
CA ASP A 493 6.20 27.22 8.71
C ASP A 493 7.39 27.42 9.64
N VAL A 494 7.18 27.17 10.93
CA VAL A 494 8.16 27.40 11.99
C VAL A 494 8.87 26.13 12.44
N ALA A 495 8.55 24.95 11.87
CA ALA A 495 8.96 23.64 12.39
C ALA A 495 10.46 23.55 12.71
N ALA A 496 11.31 24.01 11.79
CA ALA A 496 12.76 24.08 11.98
C ALA A 496 13.19 25.05 13.08
N SER A 497 12.60 26.24 13.13
CA SER A 497 13.01 27.31 14.05
C SER A 497 12.64 27.02 15.50
N VAL A 498 11.55 26.27 15.73
CA VAL A 498 11.07 25.95 17.08
C VAL A 498 11.60 24.61 17.59
N GLY A 499 12.21 23.78 16.74
CA GLY A 499 12.83 22.51 17.12
C GLY A 499 11.96 21.26 16.94
N VAL A 500 10.95 21.30 16.06
CA VAL A 500 10.07 20.16 15.74
C VAL A 500 10.28 19.61 14.33
N LEU A 501 11.44 19.91 13.71
CA LEU A 501 11.78 19.41 12.39
C LEU A 501 11.99 17.90 12.42
N ASP A 502 10.90 17.18 12.16
CA ASP A 502 10.89 15.73 12.17
C ASP A 502 10.89 15.19 10.74
N HIS A 503 11.91 14.41 10.39
CA HIS A 503 12.01 13.67 9.14
C HIS A 503 11.53 12.26 9.35
N GLY A 504 10.62 11.77 8.51
CA GLY A 504 10.04 10.46 8.69
C GLY A 504 8.75 10.30 7.92
N ALA A 505 8.23 9.08 7.91
CA ALA A 505 6.91 8.80 7.36
C ALA A 505 5.80 9.20 8.33
N GLY A 506 5.51 10.50 8.36
CA GLY A 506 4.44 11.06 9.18
C GLY A 506 3.08 10.63 8.70
N MET A 507 2.39 9.82 9.50
CA MET A 507 1.03 9.35 9.23
C MET A 507 -0.02 9.98 10.13
N SER A 508 0.36 10.35 11.35
CA SER A 508 -0.54 10.91 12.39
C SER A 508 -0.04 12.25 12.92
N ALA A 509 -0.96 13.12 13.32
CA ALA A 509 -0.69 14.37 14.01
C ALA A 509 -1.61 14.53 15.22
N ALA A 510 -1.04 14.80 16.40
CA ALA A 510 -1.78 14.99 17.65
C ALA A 510 -1.12 16.06 18.54
N PHE A 511 -1.97 16.79 19.28
CA PHE A 511 -1.59 17.70 20.35
C PHE A 511 -2.09 17.16 21.69
N LEU A 512 -1.26 17.20 22.73
CA LEU A 512 -1.57 16.64 24.06
C LEU A 512 -0.82 17.41 25.16
N ASP A 513 -1.19 17.24 26.43
CA ASP A 513 -0.46 17.80 27.59
C ASP A 513 0.14 16.65 28.40
N TYR A 514 1.17 16.00 27.86
CA TYR A 514 1.61 14.69 28.37
C TYR A 514 2.25 14.79 29.76
N ASP A 515 2.76 15.97 30.14
CA ASP A 515 3.39 16.20 31.44
C ASP A 515 2.54 17.04 32.41
N ASN A 516 1.29 17.36 32.04
CA ASN A 516 0.32 18.13 32.82
C ASN A 516 0.83 19.52 33.25
N ASP A 517 1.67 20.15 32.44
CA ASP A 517 2.18 21.50 32.71
C ASP A 517 1.31 22.62 32.12
N GLY A 518 0.26 22.24 31.38
CA GLY A 518 -0.71 23.14 30.77
C GLY A 518 -0.29 23.69 29.42
N ARG A 519 0.79 23.19 28.82
CA ARG A 519 1.25 23.53 27.48
C ARG A 519 1.06 22.33 26.56
N LEU A 520 0.67 22.61 25.32
CA LEU A 520 0.44 21.56 24.34
C LEU A 520 1.77 21.10 23.73
N ASP A 521 2.03 19.82 23.90
CA ASP A 521 3.08 19.03 23.29
C ASP A 521 2.62 18.45 21.96
N ILE A 522 3.56 17.91 21.19
CA ILE A 522 3.28 17.31 19.88
C ILE A 522 3.67 15.83 19.88
N TYR A 523 2.74 14.98 19.45
CA TYR A 523 3.02 13.59 19.10
C TYR A 523 2.76 13.34 17.61
N THR A 524 3.68 12.64 16.95
CA THR A 524 3.53 12.27 15.52
C THR A 524 3.78 10.79 15.28
N GLY A 525 2.84 10.16 14.57
CA GLY A 525 2.91 8.76 14.16
C GLY A 525 3.87 8.58 13.00
N ASN A 526 4.78 7.60 13.11
CA ASN A 526 5.82 7.28 12.14
C ASN A 526 6.10 5.75 12.06
N MET A 527 7.01 5.34 11.19
CA MET A 527 7.37 3.93 10.99
C MET A 527 8.53 3.48 11.91
N TRP A 528 8.23 2.77 13.00
CA TRP A 528 9.21 1.96 13.72
C TRP A 528 9.40 0.63 12.99
N SER A 529 10.61 0.36 12.51
CA SER A 529 10.89 -0.81 11.67
C SER A 529 12.14 -1.56 12.13
N ALA A 530 12.00 -2.81 12.56
CA ALA A 530 13.14 -3.66 12.88
C ALA A 530 14.09 -3.84 11.68
N PRO A 531 13.63 -4.24 10.47
CA PRO A 531 14.51 -4.29 9.30
C PRO A 531 15.05 -2.91 8.90
N GLY A 532 14.25 -1.84 8.99
CA GLY A 532 14.69 -0.48 8.69
C GLY A 532 15.85 -0.04 9.58
N ARG A 533 15.80 -0.32 10.88
CA ARG A 533 16.87 -0.01 11.83
C ARG A 533 18.16 -0.76 11.51
N ARG A 534 18.07 -2.05 11.17
CA ARG A 534 19.25 -2.85 10.76
C ARG A 534 19.85 -2.35 9.45
N VAL A 535 19.02 -2.16 8.43
CA VAL A 535 19.44 -1.73 7.10
C VAL A 535 20.07 -0.34 7.13
N THR A 536 19.42 0.66 7.74
CA THR A 536 19.94 2.04 7.81
C THR A 536 21.19 2.20 8.71
N SER A 537 21.45 1.21 9.57
CA SER A 537 22.68 1.14 10.38
C SER A 537 23.83 0.41 9.69
N ALA A 538 23.56 -0.36 8.63
CA ALA A 538 24.57 -1.15 7.95
C ALA A 538 25.58 -0.27 7.20
N PRO A 539 26.89 -0.64 7.17
CA PRO A 539 27.91 0.10 6.43
C PRO A 539 27.62 0.24 4.92
N ALA A 540 26.89 -0.72 4.34
CA ALA A 540 26.52 -0.72 2.93
C ALA A 540 25.35 0.23 2.59
N PHE A 541 24.68 0.80 3.59
CA PHE A 541 23.56 1.70 3.37
C PHE A 541 24.05 3.07 2.88
N MET A 542 23.79 3.38 1.62
CA MET A 542 24.13 4.65 0.97
C MET A 542 25.55 5.11 1.31
N PRO A 543 26.59 4.36 0.86
CA PRO A 543 27.98 4.65 1.23
C PRO A 543 28.44 6.04 0.78
N ASP A 544 27.87 6.55 -0.32
CA ASP A 544 28.17 7.87 -0.88
C ASP A 544 27.42 9.02 -0.19
N ALA A 545 26.44 8.74 0.67
CA ALA A 545 25.72 9.77 1.42
C ALA A 545 26.58 10.36 2.56
N THR A 546 26.26 11.59 2.98
CA THR A 546 26.92 12.20 4.14
C THR A 546 26.45 11.52 5.44
N PRO A 547 27.22 11.63 6.55
CA PRO A 547 26.78 11.16 7.85
C PRO A 547 25.42 11.74 8.28
N ASP A 548 25.17 13.02 7.99
CA ASP A 548 23.91 13.69 8.33
C ASP A 548 22.73 13.08 7.58
N VAL A 549 22.86 12.84 6.27
CA VAL A 549 21.82 12.17 5.47
C VAL A 549 21.53 10.76 6.01
N ARG A 550 22.57 9.98 6.34
CA ARG A 550 22.36 8.65 6.96
C ARG A 550 21.67 8.76 8.33
N ALA A 551 21.94 9.81 9.11
CA ALA A 551 21.27 10.03 10.38
C ALA A 551 19.77 10.31 10.19
N LEU A 552 19.37 11.02 9.12
CA LEU A 552 17.96 11.23 8.77
C LEU A 552 17.24 9.91 8.47
N TYR A 553 17.84 8.99 7.72
CA TYR A 553 17.24 7.66 7.49
C TYR A 553 17.17 6.80 8.76
N ARG A 554 18.17 6.88 9.64
CA ARG A 554 18.09 6.21 10.95
C ARG A 554 16.99 6.78 11.82
N ARG A 555 16.79 8.11 11.78
CA ARG A 555 15.65 8.78 12.43
C ARG A 555 14.33 8.29 11.84
N HIS A 556 14.23 8.14 10.51
CA HIS A 556 13.05 7.63 9.81
C HIS A 556 12.65 6.24 10.29
N ALA A 557 13.62 5.32 10.45
CA ALA A 557 13.36 3.94 10.91
C ALA A 557 13.14 3.81 12.43
N ARG A 558 13.37 4.89 13.20
CA ARG A 558 13.28 4.89 14.67
C ARG A 558 11.84 4.86 15.17
N GLY A 559 10.86 5.29 14.37
CA GLY A 559 9.46 5.37 14.77
C GLY A 559 9.01 6.76 15.20
N ASN A 560 8.01 6.80 16.08
CA ASN A 560 7.21 7.99 16.44
C ASN A 560 8.05 9.12 17.04
N ALA A 561 7.46 10.31 17.19
CA ALA A 561 8.11 11.49 17.76
C ALA A 561 7.26 12.10 18.87
N LEU A 562 7.88 12.46 19.99
CA LEU A 562 7.28 13.27 21.07
C LEU A 562 8.13 14.53 21.28
N PHE A 563 7.51 15.69 21.09
CA PHE A 563 8.13 17.00 21.29
C PHE A 563 7.46 17.73 22.44
N ARG A 564 8.25 18.02 23.49
CA ARG A 564 7.80 18.73 24.68
C ARG A 564 7.87 20.24 24.49
N ASN A 565 6.81 20.96 24.83
CA ASN A 565 6.70 22.40 24.75
C ASN A 565 7.33 23.09 25.97
N LEU A 566 8.36 23.91 25.72
CA LEU A 566 9.12 24.58 26.78
C LEU A 566 8.48 25.89 27.26
N GLY A 567 7.36 26.33 26.65
CA GLY A 567 6.66 27.57 27.02
C GLY A 567 7.40 28.85 26.65
N ASN A 568 8.46 28.75 25.86
CA ASN A 568 9.26 29.87 25.37
C ASN A 568 9.27 29.95 23.83
N GLY A 569 8.26 29.34 23.19
CA GLY A 569 8.16 29.22 21.73
C GLY A 569 9.09 28.17 21.13
N ARG A 570 9.68 27.28 21.92
CA ARG A 570 10.49 26.15 21.44
C ARG A 570 10.03 24.81 22.01
N PHE A 571 10.44 23.74 21.34
CA PHE A 571 10.24 22.37 21.74
C PHE A 571 11.57 21.63 22.02
N GLU A 572 11.46 20.54 22.77
CA GLU A 572 12.53 19.55 23.02
C GLU A 572 12.08 18.16 22.53
N ASP A 573 12.89 17.46 21.74
CA ASP A 573 12.64 16.04 21.40
C ASP A 573 12.83 15.18 22.66
N ARG A 574 11.72 14.69 23.22
CA ARG A 574 11.69 13.80 24.38
C ARG A 574 11.47 12.34 24.02
N THR A 575 11.35 12.01 22.73
CA THR A 575 10.94 10.69 22.24
C THR A 575 11.66 9.54 22.95
N LEU A 576 12.99 9.50 22.92
CA LEU A 576 13.77 8.41 23.49
C LEU A 576 13.81 8.43 25.02
N ALA A 577 13.84 9.63 25.61
CA ALA A 577 13.86 9.80 27.06
C ALA A 577 12.51 9.42 27.71
N ALA A 578 11.42 9.55 26.95
CA ALA A 578 10.07 9.19 27.36
C ALA A 578 9.66 7.77 26.91
N HIS A 579 10.48 7.06 26.12
CA HIS A 579 10.13 5.75 25.55
C HIS A 579 8.91 5.76 24.62
N ALA A 580 8.77 6.84 23.83
CA ALA A 580 7.60 7.10 23.00
C ALA A 580 7.78 6.72 21.52
N GLU A 581 8.92 6.13 21.12
CA GLU A 581 9.25 5.87 19.72
C GLU A 581 8.52 4.66 19.10
N LEU A 582 8.04 3.72 19.91
CA LEU A 582 7.46 2.48 19.41
C LEU A 582 6.03 2.74 18.91
N GLY A 583 5.87 2.81 17.60
CA GLY A 583 4.56 2.82 16.93
C GLY A 583 4.35 1.69 15.93
N ARG A 584 5.38 0.86 15.70
CA ARG A 584 5.49 -0.04 14.53
C ARG A 584 5.21 0.73 13.22
N TRP A 585 4.53 0.16 12.23
CA TRP A 585 4.08 0.91 11.05
C TRP A 585 2.82 1.72 11.39
N ALA A 586 2.99 2.81 12.15
CA ALA A 586 1.88 3.56 12.74
C ALA A 586 1.02 4.28 11.69
N TRP A 587 -0.30 4.24 11.89
CA TRP A 587 -1.27 5.03 11.14
C TRP A 587 -1.90 6.10 12.02
N CYS A 588 -2.97 5.76 12.75
CA CYS A 588 -3.56 6.67 13.72
C CYS A 588 -2.87 6.53 15.08
N SER A 589 -2.48 7.66 15.64
CA SER A 589 -1.91 7.78 16.98
C SER A 589 -2.44 9.04 17.63
N ASP A 590 -3.08 8.88 18.79
CA ASP A 590 -3.63 10.00 19.57
C ASP A 590 -3.68 9.65 21.07
N ALA A 591 -4.02 10.64 21.89
CA ALA A 591 -4.00 10.58 23.34
C ALA A 591 -5.38 10.34 23.97
N LEU A 592 -5.41 9.59 25.06
CA LEU A 592 -6.58 9.36 25.92
C LEU A 592 -6.15 9.09 27.35
N ASP A 593 -7.05 9.25 28.32
CA ASP A 593 -6.84 8.93 29.74
C ASP A 593 -7.74 7.75 30.10
N PHE A 594 -7.27 6.51 29.84
CA PHE A 594 -8.14 5.33 29.93
C PHE A 594 -8.39 4.90 31.39
N ASP A 595 -7.46 5.19 32.30
CA ASP A 595 -7.56 4.79 33.71
C ASP A 595 -8.06 5.91 34.64
N ASN A 596 -8.41 7.07 34.06
CA ASN A 596 -8.87 8.27 34.74
C ASN A 596 -7.88 8.78 35.81
N ASP A 597 -6.58 8.48 35.68
CA ASP A 597 -5.53 8.96 36.58
C ASP A 597 -5.12 10.43 36.29
N GLY A 598 -5.58 10.96 35.16
CA GLY A 598 -5.36 12.32 34.73
C GLY A 598 -4.08 12.53 33.95
N TRP A 599 -3.46 11.47 33.42
CA TRP A 599 -2.33 11.56 32.49
C TRP A 599 -2.75 11.09 31.09
N ASP A 600 -2.26 11.78 30.06
CA ASP A 600 -2.49 11.39 28.68
C ASP A 600 -1.64 10.17 28.32
N ASP A 601 -2.30 9.05 28.03
CA ASP A 601 -1.76 7.83 27.46
C ASP A 601 -1.86 7.84 25.93
N LEU A 602 -1.05 7.04 25.24
CA LEU A 602 -1.03 6.98 23.78
C LEU A 602 -1.52 5.63 23.27
N TYR A 603 -2.47 5.66 22.35
CA TYR A 603 -2.86 4.48 21.56
C TYR A 603 -2.44 4.63 20.11
N ILE A 604 -1.82 3.57 19.57
CA ILE A 604 -1.26 3.54 18.22
C ILE A 604 -1.78 2.30 17.50
N VAL A 605 -2.56 2.53 16.43
CA VAL A 605 -2.95 1.47 15.49
C VAL A 605 -1.95 1.38 14.34
N ASN A 606 -1.63 0.16 13.92
CA ASN A 606 -0.53 -0.08 12.97
C ASN A 606 -0.78 -1.30 12.04
N GLY A 607 0.22 -1.59 11.20
CA GLY A 607 0.16 -2.58 10.11
C GLY A 607 -0.04 -1.89 8.76
N MET A 608 0.41 -2.46 7.65
CA MET A 608 0.30 -1.79 6.33
C MET A 608 -0.58 -2.53 5.34
N LEU A 609 -0.06 -3.61 4.73
CA LEU A 609 -0.77 -4.36 3.71
C LEU A 609 -0.58 -5.84 3.97
N THR A 610 -1.61 -6.51 4.46
CA THR A 610 -1.58 -7.98 4.58
C THR A 610 -2.25 -8.66 3.38
N ARG A 611 -1.55 -9.64 2.82
CA ARG A 611 -2.00 -10.58 1.79
C ARG A 611 -1.42 -11.97 2.05
N SER A 612 -1.79 -12.95 1.21
CA SER A 612 -1.14 -14.26 1.20
C SER A 612 0.25 -14.15 0.57
N GLY A 613 1.33 -14.27 1.35
CA GLY A 613 2.69 -14.17 0.83
C GLY A 613 3.76 -13.96 1.89
N GLU A 614 4.99 -13.65 1.46
CA GLU A 614 6.06 -13.22 2.36
C GLU A 614 5.91 -11.74 2.75
N ASP A 615 6.36 -11.40 3.96
CA ASP A 615 6.51 -10.01 4.38
C ASP A 615 7.73 -9.38 3.70
N LEU A 616 7.49 -8.32 2.94
CA LEU A 616 8.44 -7.63 2.09
C LEU A 616 9.08 -6.40 2.74
N GLU A 617 8.83 -6.13 4.02
CA GLU A 617 9.37 -4.96 4.71
C GLU A 617 10.90 -4.87 4.61
N GLY A 618 11.61 -5.99 4.78
CA GLY A 618 13.07 -6.01 4.60
C GLY A 618 13.51 -5.67 3.18
N PHE A 619 12.79 -6.18 2.17
CA PHE A 619 13.07 -5.87 0.76
C PHE A 619 12.83 -4.39 0.47
N PHE A 620 11.77 -3.80 1.04
CA PHE A 620 11.49 -2.37 0.94
C PHE A 620 12.69 -1.52 1.37
N TRP A 621 13.23 -1.78 2.58
CA TRP A 621 14.36 -1.02 3.09
C TRP A 621 15.65 -1.24 2.28
N ARG A 622 15.95 -2.48 1.90
CA ARG A 622 17.19 -2.83 1.17
C ARG A 622 17.20 -2.35 -0.28
N GLN A 623 16.05 -2.40 -0.96
CA GLN A 623 16.00 -2.19 -2.41
C GLN A 623 15.33 -0.88 -2.80
N VAL A 624 14.31 -0.43 -2.06
CA VAL A 624 13.66 0.85 -2.34
C VAL A 624 14.37 1.97 -1.60
N VAL A 625 14.32 1.96 -0.26
CA VAL A 625 14.84 3.08 0.55
C VAL A 625 16.34 3.31 0.35
N ALA A 626 17.15 2.25 0.38
CA ALA A 626 18.61 2.36 0.20
C ALA A 626 19.07 2.84 -1.18
N ARG A 627 18.15 2.90 -2.17
CA ARG A 627 18.43 3.38 -3.53
C ARG A 627 17.86 4.75 -3.83
N SER A 628 17.22 5.39 -2.85
CA SER A 628 16.64 6.72 -3.00
C SER A 628 17.70 7.71 -3.52
N PRO A 629 17.47 8.38 -4.67
CA PRO A 629 18.40 9.36 -5.19
C PRO A 629 18.31 10.66 -4.37
N PRO A 630 19.35 11.52 -4.38
CA PRO A 630 19.31 12.83 -3.69
C PRO A 630 18.36 13.84 -4.35
N ALA A 631 17.99 13.61 -5.61
CA ALA A 631 17.01 14.39 -6.36
C ALA A 631 16.22 13.49 -7.31
N ARG A 632 14.98 13.86 -7.62
CA ARG A 632 14.12 13.13 -8.55
C ARG A 632 14.72 13.08 -9.95
N ALA A 633 14.86 11.86 -10.49
CA ALA A 633 15.20 11.60 -11.88
C ALA A 633 14.46 10.34 -12.38
N PRO A 634 13.80 10.38 -13.55
CA PRO A 634 13.07 9.23 -14.10
C PRO A 634 14.02 8.13 -14.59
N GLY A 635 13.52 6.89 -14.63
CA GLY A 635 14.25 5.75 -15.19
C GLY A 635 15.43 5.29 -14.34
N THR A 636 15.44 5.63 -13.05
CA THR A 636 16.49 5.25 -12.12
C THR A 636 16.28 3.84 -11.55
N ALA A 637 17.33 3.26 -10.96
CA ALA A 637 17.22 2.01 -10.20
C ALA A 637 16.20 2.10 -9.03
N TYR A 638 15.94 3.31 -8.52
CA TYR A 638 14.91 3.57 -7.53
C TYR A 638 13.49 3.38 -8.07
N ASP A 639 13.22 3.89 -9.28
CA ASP A 639 11.93 3.69 -9.97
C ASP A 639 11.67 2.20 -10.26
N ASP A 640 12.72 1.47 -10.70
CA ASP A 640 12.62 0.03 -10.94
C ASP A 640 12.43 -0.78 -9.64
N ALA A 641 13.03 -0.36 -8.53
CA ALA A 641 12.80 -0.96 -7.22
C ALA A 641 11.34 -0.80 -6.75
N TRP A 642 10.76 0.40 -6.90
CA TRP A 642 9.33 0.63 -6.63
C TRP A 642 8.43 -0.23 -7.52
N ARG A 643 8.75 -0.34 -8.81
CA ARG A 643 8.01 -1.21 -9.74
C ARG A 643 8.09 -2.69 -9.33
N ALA A 644 9.27 -3.15 -8.91
CA ALA A 644 9.45 -4.50 -8.39
C ALA A 644 8.65 -4.73 -7.11
N MET A 645 8.67 -3.76 -6.17
CA MET A 645 7.85 -3.82 -4.96
C MET A 645 6.35 -3.94 -5.31
N ASN A 646 5.83 -3.06 -6.17
CA ASN A 646 4.43 -3.08 -6.58
C ASN A 646 4.02 -4.40 -7.25
N GLN A 647 4.94 -5.07 -7.95
CA GLN A 647 4.71 -6.39 -8.52
C GLN A 647 4.65 -7.48 -7.44
N LEU A 648 5.55 -7.43 -6.45
CA LEU A 648 5.59 -8.38 -5.34
C LEU A 648 4.35 -8.23 -4.43
N LEU A 649 3.87 -7.01 -4.19
CA LEU A 649 2.67 -6.72 -3.38
C LEU A 649 1.37 -7.28 -3.96
N ILE A 650 1.37 -7.82 -5.18
CA ILE A 650 0.18 -8.51 -5.71
C ILE A 650 -0.13 -9.75 -4.85
N HIS A 651 0.91 -10.49 -4.45
CA HIS A 651 0.83 -11.71 -3.63
C HIS A 651 1.76 -11.62 -2.42
N GLY A 652 2.08 -10.43 -1.97
CA GLY A 652 3.03 -10.19 -0.88
C GLY A 652 2.44 -9.20 0.09
N SER A 653 2.96 -9.23 1.32
CA SER A 653 2.59 -8.29 2.36
C SER A 653 3.72 -7.29 2.57
N ILE A 654 3.42 -6.10 3.08
CA ILE A 654 4.43 -5.22 3.64
C ILE A 654 4.03 -4.94 5.07
N ALA A 655 4.93 -5.20 6.02
CA ALA A 655 4.72 -4.98 7.45
C ALA A 655 3.31 -5.44 7.86
N SER A 656 3.09 -6.76 7.79
CA SER A 656 1.81 -7.52 7.81
C SER A 656 0.90 -7.19 9.01
N HIS A 657 0.10 -8.14 9.54
CA HIS A 657 -0.57 -7.91 10.81
C HIS A 657 0.48 -7.60 11.88
N GLN A 658 0.46 -6.36 12.37
CA GLN A 658 1.32 -5.90 13.43
C GLN A 658 0.44 -5.63 14.65
N ARG A 659 0.99 -5.86 15.85
CA ARG A 659 0.23 -5.65 17.08
C ARG A 659 0.14 -4.17 17.39
N ASN A 660 -1.08 -3.68 17.60
CA ASN A 660 -1.33 -2.34 18.11
C ASN A 660 -0.53 -2.07 19.40
N VAL A 661 -0.12 -0.83 19.58
CA VAL A 661 0.74 -0.41 20.71
C VAL A 661 -0.05 0.54 21.61
N PHE A 662 0.00 0.31 22.91
CA PHE A 662 -0.57 1.18 23.93
C PHE A 662 0.52 1.55 24.94
N LEU A 663 0.80 2.85 25.05
CA LEU A 663 1.82 3.42 25.91
C LEU A 663 1.13 4.17 27.05
N ARG A 664 1.18 3.63 28.26
CA ARG A 664 0.63 4.24 29.47
C ARG A 664 1.63 5.23 30.07
N ASN A 665 1.18 6.44 30.36
CA ASN A 665 1.99 7.48 30.97
C ASN A 665 2.32 7.11 32.42
N ASP A 666 3.59 7.22 32.79
CA ASP A 666 4.04 6.85 34.14
C ASP A 666 3.88 8.00 35.17
N GLY A 667 3.47 9.19 34.72
CA GLY A 667 3.37 10.41 35.53
C GLY A 667 4.72 10.97 36.00
N HIS A 668 5.82 10.46 35.43
CA HIS A 668 7.20 10.80 35.72
C HIS A 668 7.98 11.22 34.46
N GLY A 669 7.26 11.47 33.37
CA GLY A 669 7.81 12.00 32.12
C GLY A 669 8.22 10.92 31.12
N GLY A 670 7.71 9.70 31.27
CA GLY A 670 7.87 8.61 30.32
C GLY A 670 6.63 7.72 30.19
N PHE A 671 6.76 6.70 29.35
CA PHE A 671 5.69 5.75 29.08
C PHE A 671 6.14 4.31 29.32
N ASP A 672 5.22 3.49 29.83
CA ASP A 672 5.31 2.04 29.90
C ASP A 672 4.38 1.42 28.85
N GLU A 673 4.89 0.43 28.11
CA GLU A 673 4.04 -0.32 27.19
C GLU A 673 3.19 -1.33 27.95
N VAL A 674 1.88 -1.26 27.73
CA VAL A 674 0.87 -2.10 28.41
C VAL A 674 -0.12 -2.76 27.44
N SER A 675 0.18 -2.71 26.14
CA SER A 675 -0.67 -3.17 25.02
C SER A 675 -1.34 -4.53 25.30
N GLY A 676 -0.52 -5.51 25.69
CA GLY A 676 -0.94 -6.87 25.95
C GLY A 676 -1.73 -7.01 27.25
N ALA A 677 -1.37 -6.30 28.31
CA ALA A 677 -2.11 -6.34 29.57
C ALA A 677 -3.53 -5.76 29.42
N LEU A 678 -3.68 -4.69 28.63
CA LEU A 678 -4.99 -4.08 28.33
C LEU A 678 -5.84 -4.94 27.38
N GLY A 679 -5.19 -5.79 26.58
CA GLY A 679 -5.81 -6.59 25.54
C GLY A 679 -6.12 -5.82 24.25
N LEU A 680 -5.43 -4.71 24.05
CA LEU A 680 -5.47 -3.88 22.85
C LEU A 680 -4.27 -4.12 21.93
N ASP A 681 -3.44 -5.14 22.18
CA ASP A 681 -2.37 -5.63 21.29
C ASP A 681 -2.93 -6.41 20.09
N LEU A 682 -3.95 -5.86 19.44
CA LEU A 682 -4.69 -6.48 18.35
C LEU A 682 -3.73 -6.78 17.19
N ASP A 683 -3.62 -8.06 16.81
CA ASP A 683 -2.85 -8.53 15.67
C ASP A 683 -3.60 -8.26 14.37
N GLN A 684 -3.64 -6.99 13.95
CA GLN A 684 -4.46 -6.55 12.83
C GLN A 684 -3.87 -5.42 11.97
N ASP A 685 -4.37 -5.27 10.74
CA ASP A 685 -4.12 -4.10 9.89
C ASP A 685 -5.02 -2.92 10.34
N GLY A 686 -4.64 -2.26 11.43
CA GLY A 686 -5.34 -1.09 11.97
C GLY A 686 -5.10 0.18 11.14
N ARG A 687 -6.13 1.02 10.97
CA ARG A 687 -6.04 2.26 10.19
C ARG A 687 -6.36 3.51 10.99
N SER A 688 -7.47 3.51 11.71
CA SER A 688 -7.99 4.65 12.48
C SER A 688 -8.68 4.18 13.75
N PHE A 689 -8.82 5.07 14.72
CA PHE A 689 -9.64 4.84 15.91
C PHE A 689 -10.24 6.15 16.41
N ALA A 690 -11.36 6.07 17.13
CA ALA A 690 -11.94 7.22 17.83
C ALA A 690 -12.33 6.85 19.26
N THR A 691 -12.35 7.84 20.13
CA THR A 691 -12.73 7.72 21.54
C THR A 691 -14.09 8.35 21.78
N LEU A 692 -14.91 7.71 22.61
CA LEU A 692 -16.25 8.16 23.03
C LEU A 692 -16.62 7.52 24.37
N ASP A 693 -17.74 7.91 24.96
CA ASP A 693 -18.31 7.26 26.16
C ASP A 693 -19.65 6.61 25.78
N VAL A 694 -19.62 5.32 25.43
CA VAL A 694 -20.78 4.61 24.84
C VAL A 694 -21.89 4.39 25.86
N ASP A 695 -21.55 4.15 27.13
CA ASP A 695 -22.52 3.86 28.19
C ASP A 695 -22.70 4.98 29.23
N GLY A 696 -22.00 6.10 29.06
CA GLY A 696 -22.19 7.35 29.79
C GLY A 696 -21.58 7.33 31.19
N ASP A 697 -20.62 6.44 31.46
CA ASP A 697 -20.08 6.19 32.79
C ASP A 697 -18.84 7.04 33.13
N GLY A 698 -18.38 7.84 32.16
CA GLY A 698 -17.30 8.82 32.29
C GLY A 698 -15.90 8.22 32.21
N ASP A 699 -15.73 7.14 31.45
CA ASP A 699 -14.45 6.73 30.90
C ASP A 699 -14.48 6.67 29.36
N GLN A 700 -13.29 6.53 28.77
CA GLN A 700 -13.14 6.55 27.32
C GLN A 700 -13.17 5.11 26.75
N ASP A 701 -14.22 4.83 25.98
CA ASP A 701 -14.34 3.68 25.10
C ASP A 701 -13.64 3.93 23.76
N LEU A 702 -13.45 2.84 23.00
CA LEU A 702 -12.75 2.88 21.73
C LEU A 702 -13.57 2.24 20.60
N VAL A 703 -13.62 2.92 19.47
CA VAL A 703 -13.94 2.30 18.17
C VAL A 703 -12.68 2.22 17.32
N VAL A 704 -12.38 1.04 16.79
CA VAL A 704 -11.15 0.77 16.03
C VAL A 704 -11.50 0.24 14.65
N MET A 705 -10.92 0.87 13.62
CA MET A 705 -11.04 0.47 12.23
C MET A 705 -9.85 -0.40 11.80
N ALA A 706 -10.17 -1.58 11.28
CA ALA A 706 -9.25 -2.52 10.66
C ALA A 706 -9.81 -2.96 9.31
N ALA A 707 -9.91 -2.02 8.35
CA ALA A 707 -10.63 -2.23 7.09
C ALA A 707 -10.27 -3.53 6.35
N ARG A 708 -9.01 -3.96 6.42
CA ARG A 708 -8.54 -5.18 5.73
C ARG A 708 -8.86 -6.48 6.46
N GLN A 709 -9.53 -6.42 7.60
CA GLN A 709 -9.86 -7.58 8.41
C GLN A 709 -11.34 -7.61 8.78
N ALA A 710 -11.81 -8.81 9.10
CA ALA A 710 -13.18 -9.04 9.53
C ALA A 710 -13.23 -9.29 11.05
N PRO A 711 -14.07 -8.58 11.81
CA PRO A 711 -14.88 -7.42 11.40
C PRO A 711 -14.00 -6.16 11.20
N GLN A 712 -14.39 -5.31 10.25
CA GLN A 712 -13.68 -4.08 9.87
C GLN A 712 -13.79 -2.96 10.91
N LEU A 713 -14.89 -2.95 11.69
CA LEU A 713 -15.14 -2.02 12.77
C LEU A 713 -15.30 -2.81 14.06
N ARG A 714 -14.59 -2.39 15.11
CA ARG A 714 -14.61 -3.04 16.43
C ARG A 714 -14.88 -2.01 17.51
N VAL A 715 -15.69 -2.38 18.49
CA VAL A 715 -16.08 -1.52 19.61
C VAL A 715 -15.57 -2.16 20.90
N PHE A 716 -14.80 -1.39 21.67
CA PHE A 716 -14.22 -1.80 22.94
C PHE A 716 -14.75 -0.88 24.03
N ARG A 717 -15.43 -1.47 24.99
CA ARG A 717 -15.82 -0.79 26.21
C ARG A 717 -14.69 -0.84 27.23
N ASN A 718 -14.42 0.28 27.88
CA ASN A 718 -13.51 0.36 29.01
C ASN A 718 -14.22 -0.13 30.28
N ASP A 719 -13.64 -1.11 30.95
CA ASP A 719 -14.11 -1.66 32.23
C ASP A 719 -13.08 -1.39 33.35
N PHE A 720 -12.17 -0.42 33.17
CA PHE A 720 -11.14 -0.10 34.15
C PHE A 720 -11.78 0.48 35.42
N GLU A 721 -11.82 -0.27 36.52
CA GLU A 721 -12.32 0.21 37.81
C GLU A 721 -11.23 0.27 38.88
N ALA A 722 -10.85 1.49 39.28
CA ALA A 722 -9.94 1.74 40.40
C ALA A 722 -10.63 2.46 41.56
N PRO A 723 -10.45 2.00 42.82
CA PRO A 723 -11.01 2.69 43.98
C PRO A 723 -10.53 4.15 44.05
N HIS A 724 -11.46 5.06 44.37
CA HIS A 724 -11.17 6.47 44.57
C HIS A 724 -10.62 7.21 43.33
N THR A 725 -10.88 6.73 42.12
CA THR A 725 -10.69 7.53 40.90
C THR A 725 -11.94 8.34 40.61
N ALA A 726 -11.77 9.56 40.10
CA ALA A 726 -12.86 10.44 39.70
C ALA A 726 -12.62 10.99 38.28
N SER A 727 -13.71 11.31 37.58
CA SER A 727 -13.65 11.93 36.25
C SER A 727 -14.68 13.04 36.08
N LEU A 728 -14.53 13.82 35.01
CA LEU A 728 -15.54 14.74 34.49
C LEU A 728 -15.72 14.50 32.99
N ALA A 729 -16.97 14.51 32.54
CA ALA A 729 -17.30 14.61 31.13
C ALA A 729 -17.73 16.07 30.84
N VAL A 730 -17.07 16.78 29.93
CA VAL A 730 -17.32 18.21 29.69
C VAL A 730 -17.74 18.43 28.24
N ARG A 731 -18.99 18.84 28.04
CA ARG A 731 -19.52 19.27 26.74
C ARG A 731 -19.70 20.78 26.71
N LEU A 732 -19.16 21.41 25.66
CA LEU A 732 -19.16 22.86 25.48
C LEU A 732 -20.06 23.26 24.32
N ALA A 733 -20.64 24.46 24.38
CA ALA A 733 -21.33 25.07 23.25
C ALA A 733 -20.97 26.56 23.15
N GLY A 734 -20.43 26.98 22.02
CA GLY A 734 -20.10 28.38 21.74
C GLY A 734 -21.34 29.25 21.53
N THR A 735 -21.20 30.57 21.71
CA THR A 735 -22.24 31.55 21.33
C THR A 735 -21.70 32.74 20.56
N LYS A 736 -20.44 33.11 20.81
CA LYS A 736 -19.63 34.00 19.99
C LYS A 736 -18.57 33.23 19.25
N SER A 737 -18.00 32.23 19.91
CA SER A 737 -17.17 31.20 19.29
C SER A 737 -18.06 30.28 18.43
N ASN A 738 -17.44 29.51 17.53
CA ASN A 738 -18.13 28.45 16.79
C ASN A 738 -18.93 27.55 17.75
N ARG A 739 -20.08 27.06 17.29
CA ARG A 739 -21.07 26.40 18.17
C ARG A 739 -20.53 25.14 18.83
N ASP A 740 -19.67 24.40 18.12
CA ASP A 740 -18.98 23.21 18.63
C ASP A 740 -17.87 23.48 19.63
N ALA A 741 -17.53 24.75 19.85
CA ALA A 741 -16.42 25.18 20.70
C ALA A 741 -15.05 24.57 20.30
N ILE A 742 -14.86 24.17 19.04
CA ILE A 742 -13.57 23.68 18.54
C ILE A 742 -12.50 24.75 18.74
N GLY A 743 -11.38 24.34 19.33
CA GLY A 743 -10.30 25.20 19.78
C GLY A 743 -10.43 25.67 21.24
N ALA A 744 -11.55 25.40 21.93
CA ALA A 744 -11.69 25.74 23.34
C ALA A 744 -10.74 24.90 24.21
N ARG A 745 -10.12 25.53 25.20
CA ARG A 745 -9.26 24.88 26.19
C ARG A 745 -9.98 24.78 27.53
N VAL A 746 -10.09 23.58 28.07
CA VAL A 746 -10.63 23.30 29.40
C VAL A 746 -9.47 23.01 30.35
N ILE A 747 -9.39 23.79 31.41
CA ILE A 747 -8.37 23.67 32.46
C ILE A 747 -9.07 23.33 33.77
N VAL A 748 -8.74 22.18 34.36
CA VAL A 748 -9.27 21.74 35.66
C VAL A 748 -8.16 21.78 36.69
N GLU A 749 -8.33 22.63 37.69
CA GLU A 749 -7.47 22.70 38.88
C GLU A 749 -8.10 21.83 39.98
N ILE A 750 -7.32 20.90 40.54
CA ILE A 750 -7.75 19.88 41.50
C ILE A 750 -6.91 19.90 42.78
N ASP A 751 -7.45 19.37 43.87
CA ASP A 751 -6.69 19.15 45.10
C ASP A 751 -5.88 17.85 45.04
N ARG A 752 -4.67 17.95 44.51
CA ARG A 752 -3.75 16.82 44.40
C ARG A 752 -3.26 16.40 45.77
N MET A 753 -3.56 15.19 46.20
CA MET A 753 -3.12 14.67 47.50
C MET A 753 -1.73 14.02 47.37
N ARG A 754 -0.67 14.68 47.84
CA ARG A 754 0.69 14.09 47.91
C ARG A 754 0.85 13.30 49.22
N PRO A 755 1.48 12.12 49.23
CA PRO A 755 1.82 11.43 50.48
C PRO A 755 2.67 12.33 51.38
N SER A 756 2.22 12.64 52.60
CA SER A 756 3.00 13.48 53.52
C SER A 756 4.23 12.75 54.00
N THR A 757 5.38 13.41 53.88
CA THR A 757 6.66 12.93 54.39
C THR A 757 6.79 13.05 55.92
N SER A 758 5.85 13.73 56.59
CA SER A 758 5.94 14.06 58.02
C SER A 758 4.73 13.67 58.87
N SER A 759 3.52 13.60 58.32
CA SER A 759 2.27 13.45 59.10
C SER A 759 1.52 12.14 58.88
N GLY A 760 1.90 11.35 57.85
CA GLY A 760 1.18 10.14 57.46
C GLY A 760 -0.23 10.38 56.88
N ARG A 761 -0.67 11.64 56.77
CA ARG A 761 -1.90 12.06 56.06
C ARG A 761 -1.51 12.76 54.77
N PRO A 762 -2.16 12.51 53.62
CA PRO A 762 -1.82 13.22 52.39
C PRO A 762 -1.92 14.75 52.55
N GLU A 763 -0.99 15.47 51.94
CA GLU A 763 -0.96 16.94 51.89
C GLU A 763 -1.48 17.42 50.54
N PRO A 764 -2.41 18.40 50.51
CA PRO A 764 -2.92 18.97 49.26
C PRO A 764 -1.83 19.81 48.56
N VAL A 765 -1.67 19.56 47.26
CA VAL A 765 -0.89 20.30 46.28
C VAL A 765 -1.85 20.65 45.14
N GLU A 766 -1.66 21.76 44.45
CA GLU A 766 -2.50 22.07 43.28
C GLU A 766 -2.08 21.15 42.10
N GLY A 767 -3.04 20.41 41.54
CA GLY A 767 -2.89 19.67 40.29
C GLY A 767 -3.65 20.38 39.17
N ARG A 768 -3.19 20.24 37.93
CA ARG A 768 -3.80 20.84 36.74
C ARG A 768 -4.02 19.76 35.69
N ARG A 769 -5.14 19.83 34.97
CA ARG A 769 -5.45 19.03 33.77
C ARG A 769 -5.86 19.98 32.66
N THR A 770 -5.40 19.73 31.43
CA THR A 770 -5.72 20.57 30.28
C THR A 770 -6.18 19.68 29.13
N LYS A 771 -7.33 19.99 28.53
CA LYS A 771 -7.82 19.35 27.31
C LYS A 771 -8.28 20.42 26.33
N ILE A 772 -8.27 20.09 25.04
CA ILE A 772 -8.75 20.95 23.97
C ILE A 772 -9.83 20.24 23.16
N VAL A 773 -10.85 20.99 22.71
CA VAL A 773 -11.84 20.47 21.77
C VAL A 773 -11.25 20.54 20.36
N GLN A 774 -11.24 19.40 19.65
CA GLN A 774 -10.69 19.29 18.29
C GLN A 774 -11.70 18.63 17.35
N ALA A 775 -11.59 18.95 16.06
CA ALA A 775 -12.30 18.26 14.98
C ALA A 775 -11.30 17.84 13.91
N GLY A 776 -10.99 16.55 13.89
CA GLY A 776 -9.90 15.98 13.09
C GLY A 776 -8.58 16.03 13.83
N SER A 777 -8.15 14.86 14.31
CA SER A 777 -6.83 14.59 14.86
C SER A 777 -6.49 13.11 14.60
N GLY A 778 -5.25 12.71 14.88
CA GLY A 778 -4.82 11.36 14.53
C GLY A 778 -4.73 11.17 13.01
N PHE A 779 -5.10 9.99 12.51
CA PHE A 779 -5.19 9.70 11.07
C PHE A 779 -6.58 9.18 10.72
N LEU A 780 -7.31 9.91 9.86
CA LEU A 780 -8.67 9.59 9.42
C LEU A 780 -9.68 9.43 10.57
N SER A 781 -9.50 10.18 11.65
CA SER A 781 -10.27 10.05 12.88
C SER A 781 -10.92 11.36 13.29
N GLN A 782 -12.06 11.24 13.96
CA GLN A 782 -12.59 12.28 14.83
C GLN A 782 -13.09 11.65 16.13
N HIS A 783 -12.49 12.09 17.23
CA HIS A 783 -12.88 11.75 18.59
C HIS A 783 -14.13 12.53 19.01
N SER A 784 -14.78 12.10 20.10
CA SER A 784 -15.84 12.86 20.74
C SER A 784 -15.41 14.29 21.06
N LYS A 785 -16.33 15.25 20.89
CA LYS A 785 -16.16 16.63 21.38
C LYS A 785 -16.51 16.75 22.88
N GLU A 786 -17.10 15.72 23.49
CA GLU A 786 -17.23 15.62 24.94
C GLU A 786 -15.88 15.22 25.56
N LEU A 787 -15.29 16.14 26.31
CA LEU A 787 -13.97 15.93 26.89
C LEU A 787 -14.10 15.11 28.18
N ILE A 788 -13.57 13.89 28.18
CA ILE A 788 -13.38 13.11 29.40
C ILE A 788 -12.05 13.52 30.05
N ILE A 789 -12.11 13.88 31.33
CA ILE A 789 -10.97 14.37 32.11
C ILE A 789 -10.85 13.53 33.39
N GLY A 790 -9.83 12.68 33.47
CA GLY A 790 -9.50 11.98 34.69
C GLY A 790 -8.94 12.93 35.75
N LEU A 791 -9.45 12.78 36.97
CA LEU A 791 -9.06 13.57 38.13
C LEU A 791 -8.25 12.74 39.13
N GLY A 792 -7.99 11.47 38.84
CA GLY A 792 -7.31 10.54 39.74
C GLY A 792 -7.96 10.51 41.12
N ALA A 793 -7.13 10.52 42.16
CA ALA A 793 -7.55 10.47 43.57
C ALA A 793 -8.02 11.81 44.17
N SER A 794 -8.46 12.77 43.36
CA SER A 794 -8.89 14.09 43.83
C SER A 794 -10.19 14.00 44.63
N GLU A 795 -10.32 14.85 45.65
CA GLU A 795 -11.54 14.93 46.48
C GLU A 795 -12.41 16.14 46.09
N ARG A 796 -11.84 17.12 45.39
CA ARG A 796 -12.57 18.28 44.87
C ARG A 796 -11.97 18.85 43.57
N VAL A 797 -12.83 19.45 42.76
CA VAL A 797 -12.42 20.42 41.74
C VAL A 797 -12.27 21.78 42.40
N VAL A 798 -11.04 22.30 42.45
CA VAL A 798 -10.75 23.64 42.98
C VAL A 798 -11.34 24.70 42.05
N LYS A 799 -11.11 24.52 40.74
CA LYS A 799 -11.55 25.47 39.73
C LYS A 799 -11.59 24.80 38.35
N LEU A 800 -12.65 25.07 37.59
CA LEU A 800 -12.74 24.74 36.17
C LEU A 800 -12.70 26.04 35.37
N THR A 801 -11.81 26.13 34.39
CA THR A 801 -11.69 27.28 33.48
C THR A 801 -11.92 26.82 32.05
N VAL A 802 -12.73 27.57 31.31
CA VAL A 802 -12.90 27.41 29.86
C VAL A 802 -12.34 28.67 29.19
N GLU A 803 -11.32 28.49 28.35
CA GLU A 803 -10.81 29.51 27.43
C GLU A 803 -11.47 29.28 26.07
N TRP A 804 -12.29 30.22 25.63
CA TRP A 804 -13.09 30.13 24.42
C TRP A 804 -12.31 30.60 23.18
N PRO A 805 -12.55 30.03 21.99
CA PRO A 805 -11.89 30.44 20.73
C PRO A 805 -12.04 31.95 20.41
N ALA A 806 -13.20 32.54 20.72
CA ALA A 806 -13.41 33.98 20.55
C ALA A 806 -12.59 34.85 21.53
N GLY A 807 -11.85 34.25 22.47
CA GLY A 807 -10.96 34.91 23.45
C GLY A 807 -11.62 35.20 24.80
N GLY A 808 -12.85 34.71 25.02
CA GLY A 808 -13.52 34.80 26.31
C GLY A 808 -12.97 33.78 27.32
N THR A 809 -13.14 34.04 28.61
CA THR A 809 -12.84 33.06 29.67
C THR A 809 -14.00 32.93 30.62
N GLN A 810 -14.38 31.71 30.98
CA GLN A 810 -15.32 31.42 32.06
C GLN A 810 -14.66 30.57 33.13
N THR A 811 -15.06 30.80 34.38
CA THR A 811 -14.53 30.09 35.54
C THR A 811 -15.66 29.63 36.43
N PHE A 812 -15.58 28.39 36.89
CA PHE A 812 -16.54 27.76 37.78
C PHE A 812 -15.81 27.16 39.00
N ALA A 813 -16.45 27.23 40.16
CA ALA A 813 -16.01 26.60 41.40
C ALA A 813 -17.06 25.56 41.82
N ASP A 814 -16.69 24.68 42.76
CA ASP A 814 -17.59 23.67 43.34
C ASP A 814 -18.22 22.71 42.30
N VAL A 815 -17.48 22.39 41.23
CA VAL A 815 -17.91 21.40 40.23
C VAL A 815 -17.90 20.00 40.87
N PRO A 816 -19.03 19.27 40.86
CA PRO A 816 -19.10 17.95 41.48
C PRO A 816 -18.23 16.94 40.72
N LEU A 817 -17.49 16.12 41.47
CA LEU A 817 -16.79 14.96 40.91
C LEU A 817 -17.78 13.98 40.28
N ASN A 818 -17.30 13.18 39.32
CA ASN A 818 -18.09 12.12 38.67
C ASN A 818 -19.39 12.66 38.08
N SER A 819 -19.28 13.80 37.39
CA SER A 819 -20.40 14.46 36.75
C SER A 819 -20.09 14.75 35.29
N ARG A 820 -21.14 14.68 34.48
CA ARG A 820 -21.18 15.27 33.16
C ARG A 820 -21.62 16.73 33.30
N VAL A 821 -20.89 17.59 32.60
CA VAL A 821 -20.91 19.04 32.73
C VAL A 821 -21.21 19.62 31.36
N ARG A 822 -22.25 20.45 31.26
CA ARG A 822 -22.58 21.19 30.04
C ARG A 822 -22.41 22.68 30.28
N ILE A 823 -21.65 23.34 29.44
CA ILE A 823 -21.35 24.78 29.54
C ILE A 823 -21.66 25.45 28.20
N VAL A 824 -22.56 26.44 28.23
CA VAL A 824 -22.81 27.33 27.10
C VAL A 824 -22.03 28.62 27.31
N GLU A 825 -21.34 29.11 26.29
CA GLU A 825 -20.53 30.34 26.36
C GLU A 825 -21.37 31.52 26.89
N GLY A 826 -20.91 32.10 27.99
CA GLY A 826 -21.56 33.22 28.68
C GLY A 826 -22.70 32.84 29.64
N SER A 827 -22.98 31.54 29.82
CA SER A 827 -24.02 31.01 30.72
C SER A 827 -23.44 30.27 31.94
N ASP A 828 -24.28 29.96 32.93
CA ASP A 828 -23.91 29.10 34.07
C ASP A 828 -23.75 27.63 33.66
N ILE A 829 -23.04 26.86 34.49
CA ILE A 829 -22.79 25.42 34.34
C ILE A 829 -24.05 24.58 34.65
N ARG A 830 -24.29 23.53 33.86
CA ARG A 830 -25.26 22.47 34.17
C ARG A 830 -24.55 21.17 34.44
N THR A 831 -24.97 20.44 35.46
CA THR A 831 -24.31 19.20 35.91
C THR A 831 -25.31 18.06 36.02
N GLU A 832 -24.94 16.89 35.53
CA GLU A 832 -25.66 15.63 35.70
C GLU A 832 -24.69 14.55 36.23
N ALA A 833 -25.20 13.61 37.03
CA ALA A 833 -24.34 12.52 37.52
C ALA A 833 -24.03 11.56 36.38
N LEU A 834 -22.80 11.06 36.32
CA LEU A 834 -22.42 10.01 35.37
C LEU A 834 -23.25 8.75 35.61
N ALA A 835 -23.43 7.95 34.55
CA ALA A 835 -24.09 6.66 34.65
C ALA A 835 -23.33 5.75 35.62
N ARG A 836 -24.05 4.80 36.21
CA ARG A 836 -23.39 3.78 37.02
C ARG A 836 -22.71 2.79 36.09
N ARG A 837 -21.40 2.62 36.28
CA ARG A 837 -20.62 1.57 35.64
C ARG A 837 -21.35 0.24 35.62
N SER A 838 -21.57 -0.27 34.41
CA SER A 838 -22.35 -1.46 34.19
C SER A 838 -21.44 -2.69 34.25
N ALA A 839 -21.57 -3.52 35.30
CA ALA A 839 -20.89 -4.82 35.39
C ALA A 839 -21.46 -5.81 34.36
N GLY A 840 -21.16 -5.56 33.08
CA GLY A 840 -21.70 -6.29 31.95
C GLY A 840 -21.06 -7.67 31.83
N ASN A 841 -21.86 -8.73 32.04
CA ASN A 841 -21.53 -10.07 31.57
C ASN A 841 -21.77 -10.16 30.05
N ALA A 842 -20.96 -9.48 29.25
CA ALA A 842 -21.01 -9.63 27.80
C ALA A 842 -20.24 -10.91 27.41
N PRO A 843 -20.85 -11.86 26.66
CA PRO A 843 -20.13 -13.02 26.19
C PRO A 843 -19.01 -12.58 25.23
N PRO A 844 -17.77 -13.10 25.35
CA PRO A 844 -16.58 -12.45 24.81
C PRO A 844 -16.30 -12.70 23.31
N SER A 845 -17.29 -13.06 22.49
CA SER A 845 -16.99 -13.52 21.14
C SER A 845 -17.72 -12.72 20.09
N VAL A 846 -16.95 -12.06 19.23
CA VAL A 846 -17.34 -11.82 17.84
C VAL A 846 -17.71 -13.17 17.24
N ALA A 847 -18.99 -13.37 16.92
CA ALA A 847 -19.37 -14.52 16.12
C ALA A 847 -18.69 -14.34 14.76
N ARG A 848 -17.88 -15.32 14.34
CA ARG A 848 -17.35 -15.32 12.98
C ARG A 848 -18.53 -15.22 12.02
N THR A 849 -18.63 -14.10 11.31
CA THR A 849 -19.70 -13.95 10.31
C THR A 849 -19.55 -15.05 9.27
N THR A 850 -20.68 -15.60 8.86
CA THR A 850 -20.77 -16.52 7.72
C THR A 850 -21.06 -15.76 6.42
N ALA A 851 -21.15 -14.43 6.49
CA ALA A 851 -21.38 -13.59 5.32
C ALA A 851 -20.18 -13.66 4.36
N SER A 852 -20.46 -13.54 3.08
CA SER A 852 -19.45 -13.46 2.03
C SER A 852 -19.96 -12.51 0.95
N PRO A 853 -19.05 -11.88 0.19
CA PRO A 853 -19.44 -11.08 -0.96
C PRO A 853 -20.29 -11.89 -1.96
N PRO A 854 -21.02 -11.21 -2.87
CA PRO A 854 -21.77 -11.89 -3.93
C PRO A 854 -20.90 -12.87 -4.74
N ALA A 855 -21.43 -14.07 -5.00
CA ALA A 855 -20.74 -15.10 -5.80
C ALA A 855 -20.68 -14.78 -7.31
N ALA A 856 -21.43 -13.77 -7.75
CA ALA A 856 -21.41 -13.27 -9.13
C ALA A 856 -21.39 -11.74 -9.15
N THR A 857 -20.62 -11.18 -10.08
CA THR A 857 -20.37 -9.75 -10.19
C THR A 857 -20.74 -9.25 -11.57
N TRP A 858 -21.61 -8.23 -11.63
CA TRP A 858 -21.84 -7.46 -12.85
C TRP A 858 -20.71 -6.45 -13.06
N MET A 859 -20.24 -6.34 -14.29
CA MET A 859 -19.28 -5.31 -14.69
C MET A 859 -20.05 -4.03 -15.04
N TYR A 860 -19.64 -2.90 -14.46
CA TYR A 860 -20.22 -1.59 -14.79
C TYR A 860 -19.95 -1.24 -16.26
N GLU A 861 -18.72 -1.48 -16.69
CA GLU A 861 -18.26 -1.37 -18.07
C GLU A 861 -17.85 -2.74 -18.63
N PRO A 862 -18.41 -3.17 -19.78
CA PRO A 862 -18.01 -4.41 -20.42
C PRO A 862 -16.50 -4.47 -20.68
N PHE A 863 -15.86 -5.57 -20.30
CA PHE A 863 -14.40 -5.76 -20.46
C PHE A 863 -14.09 -6.64 -21.67
N PRO A 864 -13.24 -6.24 -22.63
CA PRO A 864 -12.96 -7.07 -23.83
C PRO A 864 -12.34 -8.43 -23.46
N ALA A 865 -13.01 -9.53 -23.81
CA ALA A 865 -12.46 -10.87 -23.65
C ALA A 865 -11.41 -11.19 -24.73
N PRO A 866 -10.29 -11.86 -24.40
CA PRO A 866 -9.30 -12.31 -25.38
C PRO A 866 -9.90 -13.26 -26.43
N ASP A 867 -9.66 -12.95 -27.70
CA ASP A 867 -10.06 -13.82 -28.82
C ASP A 867 -9.09 -15.01 -28.96
N PHE A 868 -9.54 -16.08 -29.61
CA PHE A 868 -8.73 -17.26 -29.88
C PHE A 868 -9.20 -17.95 -31.17
N SER A 869 -8.34 -18.77 -31.77
CA SER A 869 -8.69 -19.63 -32.90
C SER A 869 -8.10 -21.02 -32.69
N LEU A 870 -8.90 -21.94 -32.17
CA LEU A 870 -8.50 -23.28 -31.77
C LEU A 870 -9.41 -24.34 -32.44
N ARG A 871 -9.10 -25.62 -32.26
CA ARG A 871 -10.01 -26.71 -32.59
C ARG A 871 -10.61 -27.27 -31.31
N ASP A 872 -11.90 -27.58 -31.33
CA ASP A 872 -12.53 -28.33 -30.25
C ASP A 872 -12.09 -29.80 -30.24
N LEU A 873 -12.45 -30.54 -29.19
CA LEU A 873 -12.12 -31.96 -29.07
C LEU A 873 -12.73 -32.85 -30.17
N SER A 874 -13.72 -32.37 -30.93
CA SER A 874 -14.26 -33.04 -32.12
C SER A 874 -13.49 -32.72 -33.41
N GLY A 875 -12.55 -31.77 -33.35
CA GLY A 875 -11.72 -31.32 -34.47
C GLY A 875 -12.28 -30.13 -35.24
N ALA A 876 -13.45 -29.59 -34.85
CA ALA A 876 -14.06 -28.45 -35.51
C ALA A 876 -13.38 -27.13 -35.09
N PRO A 877 -13.13 -26.19 -36.03
CA PRO A 877 -12.56 -24.89 -35.69
C PRO A 877 -13.54 -24.08 -34.84
N ARG A 878 -13.02 -23.46 -33.77
CA ARG A 878 -13.76 -22.59 -32.85
C ARG A 878 -12.97 -21.30 -32.62
N SER A 879 -13.68 -20.20 -32.57
CA SER A 879 -13.15 -18.90 -32.15
C SER A 879 -14.16 -18.15 -31.30
N LEU A 880 -13.69 -17.22 -30.46
CA LEU A 880 -14.60 -16.35 -29.73
C LEU A 880 -15.32 -15.41 -30.69
N ALA A 881 -14.62 -14.88 -31.70
CA ALA A 881 -15.21 -14.05 -32.73
C ALA A 881 -16.41 -14.70 -33.45
N SER A 882 -16.46 -16.03 -33.56
CA SER A 882 -17.60 -16.74 -34.18
C SER A 882 -18.90 -16.65 -33.38
N LEU A 883 -18.83 -16.25 -32.10
CA LEU A 883 -19.98 -16.08 -31.23
C LEU A 883 -20.54 -14.64 -31.23
N ARG A 884 -19.89 -13.70 -31.93
CA ARG A 884 -20.35 -12.29 -32.03
C ARG A 884 -21.73 -12.20 -32.67
N GLY A 885 -22.48 -11.17 -32.28
CA GLY A 885 -23.86 -10.91 -32.73
C GLY A 885 -24.95 -11.49 -31.81
N LYS A 886 -24.57 -12.21 -30.75
CA LYS A 886 -25.48 -12.69 -29.71
C LYS A 886 -24.75 -12.83 -28.36
N PRO A 887 -25.47 -12.88 -27.22
CA PRO A 887 -24.85 -13.17 -25.94
C PRO A 887 -24.16 -14.54 -25.95
N ALA A 888 -23.07 -14.66 -25.20
CA ALA A 888 -22.32 -15.90 -25.11
C ALA A 888 -21.80 -16.16 -23.70
N VAL A 889 -21.56 -17.42 -23.36
CA VAL A 889 -20.87 -17.80 -22.13
C VAL A 889 -19.55 -18.49 -22.43
N VAL A 890 -18.52 -18.12 -21.68
CA VAL A 890 -17.20 -18.75 -21.70
C VAL A 890 -16.95 -19.35 -20.33
N LEU A 891 -16.86 -20.68 -20.25
CA LEU A 891 -16.48 -21.39 -19.03
C LEU A 891 -14.99 -21.69 -19.05
N LEU A 892 -14.23 -21.08 -18.15
CA LEU A 892 -12.84 -21.42 -17.84
C LEU A 892 -12.84 -22.53 -16.79
N TRP A 893 -12.28 -23.70 -17.13
CA TRP A 893 -12.37 -24.88 -16.28
C TRP A 893 -11.18 -25.82 -16.45
N SER A 894 -11.13 -26.86 -15.60
CA SER A 894 -10.10 -27.90 -15.65
C SER A 894 -10.72 -29.30 -15.52
N PHE A 895 -10.14 -30.28 -16.23
CA PHE A 895 -10.51 -31.69 -16.12
C PHE A 895 -10.20 -32.27 -14.74
N ASP A 896 -9.20 -31.73 -14.05
CA ASP A 896 -8.72 -32.23 -12.76
C ASP A 896 -9.48 -31.64 -11.55
N VAL A 897 -10.14 -30.49 -11.73
CA VAL A 897 -10.83 -29.77 -10.65
C VAL A 897 -12.30 -30.20 -10.52
N ALA A 898 -12.69 -30.71 -9.34
CA ALA A 898 -14.03 -31.25 -9.12
C ALA A 898 -15.16 -30.22 -9.28
N ALA A 899 -15.00 -29.03 -8.69
CA ALA A 899 -15.98 -27.94 -8.85
C ALA A 899 -16.08 -27.48 -10.31
N ALA A 900 -14.95 -27.49 -11.04
CA ALA A 900 -14.92 -27.09 -12.44
C ALA A 900 -15.64 -28.11 -13.35
N ARG A 901 -15.48 -29.41 -13.08
CA ARG A 901 -16.29 -30.46 -13.72
C ARG A 901 -17.78 -30.31 -13.42
N ALA A 902 -18.15 -30.04 -12.17
CA ALA A 902 -19.55 -29.83 -11.79
C ALA A 902 -20.19 -28.63 -12.53
N ALA A 903 -19.43 -27.53 -12.69
CA ALA A 903 -19.85 -26.38 -13.48
C ALA A 903 -20.02 -26.72 -14.97
N PHE A 904 -19.07 -27.47 -15.55
CA PHE A 904 -19.18 -27.95 -16.93
C PHE A 904 -20.41 -28.85 -17.14
N ASP A 905 -20.67 -29.76 -16.21
CA ASP A 905 -21.82 -30.65 -16.26
C ASP A 905 -23.14 -29.87 -16.14
N ALA A 906 -23.20 -28.86 -15.27
CA ALA A 906 -24.35 -27.97 -15.15
C ALA A 906 -24.62 -27.24 -16.48
N LEU A 907 -23.57 -26.68 -17.09
CA LEU A 907 -23.66 -25.99 -18.37
C LEU A 907 -24.09 -26.94 -19.50
N SER A 908 -23.52 -28.14 -19.54
CA SER A 908 -23.84 -29.18 -20.54
C SER A 908 -25.29 -29.67 -20.44
N ARG A 909 -25.81 -29.88 -19.22
CA ARG A 909 -27.23 -30.21 -19.01
C ARG A 909 -28.16 -29.09 -19.46
N GLY A 910 -27.75 -27.84 -19.28
CA GLY A 910 -28.52 -26.65 -19.67
C GLY A 910 -28.31 -26.16 -21.09
N ALA A 911 -27.46 -26.81 -21.91
CA ALA A 911 -27.12 -26.36 -23.26
C ALA A 911 -28.33 -26.14 -24.17
N GLY A 912 -29.38 -26.96 -24.03
CA GLY A 912 -30.63 -26.78 -24.76
C GLY A 912 -31.37 -25.48 -24.40
N ALA A 913 -31.40 -25.11 -23.12
CA ALA A 913 -32.02 -23.87 -22.65
C ALA A 913 -31.23 -22.64 -23.11
N LEU A 914 -29.89 -22.70 -23.06
CA LEU A 914 -29.02 -21.66 -23.60
C LEU A 914 -29.27 -21.45 -25.10
N GLY A 915 -29.33 -22.54 -25.87
CA GLY A 915 -29.62 -22.49 -27.30
C GLY A 915 -30.99 -21.88 -27.61
N GLN A 916 -32.03 -22.24 -26.84
CA GLN A 916 -33.38 -21.67 -26.98
C GLN A 916 -33.41 -20.18 -26.64
N ALA A 917 -32.62 -19.73 -25.66
CA ALA A 917 -32.46 -18.33 -25.29
C ALA A 917 -31.53 -17.55 -26.23
N GLY A 918 -30.98 -18.18 -27.28
CA GLY A 918 -30.06 -17.53 -28.21
C GLY A 918 -28.66 -17.28 -27.64
N VAL A 919 -28.28 -17.95 -26.55
CA VAL A 919 -26.99 -17.78 -25.88
C VAL A 919 -25.97 -18.79 -26.41
N GLY A 920 -24.86 -18.31 -26.97
CA GLY A 920 -23.73 -19.16 -27.35
C GLY A 920 -23.01 -19.73 -26.12
N ALA A 921 -22.39 -20.90 -26.21
CA ALA A 921 -21.62 -21.48 -25.12
C ALA A 921 -20.33 -22.12 -25.63
N ILE A 922 -19.24 -21.89 -24.92
CA ILE A 922 -17.95 -22.57 -25.15
C ILE A 922 -17.24 -22.79 -23.81
N ALA A 923 -16.61 -23.95 -23.67
CA ALA A 923 -15.80 -24.29 -22.50
C ALA A 923 -14.32 -24.34 -22.90
N ILE A 924 -13.48 -23.57 -22.22
CA ILE A 924 -12.03 -23.51 -22.41
C ILE A 924 -11.38 -24.26 -21.26
N ALA A 925 -10.83 -25.44 -21.54
CA ALA A 925 -10.07 -26.23 -20.59
C ALA A 925 -8.63 -25.69 -20.50
N ILE A 926 -8.15 -25.42 -19.29
CA ILE A 926 -6.78 -24.94 -19.04
C ILE A 926 -5.74 -26.07 -19.02
N ASP A 927 -6.21 -27.33 -18.94
CA ASP A 927 -5.43 -28.56 -18.90
C ASP A 927 -5.90 -29.55 -19.99
N ASP A 928 -5.12 -30.61 -20.21
CA ASP A 928 -5.42 -31.67 -21.18
C ASP A 928 -6.24 -32.82 -20.55
N PRO A 929 -7.08 -33.52 -21.35
CA PRO A 929 -7.74 -34.72 -20.89
C PRO A 929 -6.72 -35.82 -20.55
N ARG A 930 -6.93 -36.51 -19.43
CA ARG A 930 -6.00 -37.53 -18.90
C ARG A 930 -5.74 -38.71 -19.86
N ASP A 931 -6.73 -39.05 -20.68
CA ASP A 931 -6.66 -40.16 -21.62
C ASP A 931 -7.59 -39.96 -22.83
N GLU A 932 -7.42 -40.83 -23.83
CA GLU A 932 -8.19 -40.83 -25.07
C GLU A 932 -9.69 -41.12 -24.85
N ALA A 933 -10.04 -41.86 -23.79
CA ALA A 933 -11.43 -42.14 -23.46
C ALA A 933 -12.15 -40.88 -22.97
N SER A 934 -11.49 -40.11 -22.10
CA SER A 934 -11.94 -38.82 -21.61
C SER A 934 -12.08 -37.84 -22.76
N ARG A 935 -11.09 -37.79 -23.67
CA ARG A 935 -11.15 -36.96 -24.89
C ARG A 935 -12.39 -37.27 -25.72
N ARG A 936 -12.71 -38.55 -25.96
CA ARG A 936 -13.91 -38.96 -26.72
C ARG A 936 -15.21 -38.61 -26.00
N MET A 937 -15.25 -38.78 -24.68
CA MET A 937 -16.41 -38.42 -23.86
C MET A 937 -16.74 -36.93 -23.99
N PHE A 938 -15.73 -36.06 -23.82
CA PHE A 938 -15.93 -34.61 -23.91
C PHE A 938 -16.06 -34.10 -25.36
N ALA A 939 -15.53 -34.80 -26.36
CA ALA A 939 -15.77 -34.50 -27.77
C ALA A 939 -17.24 -34.65 -28.17
N GLY A 940 -18.00 -35.50 -27.47
CA GLY A 940 -19.45 -35.69 -27.67
C GLY A 940 -20.34 -34.79 -26.81
N ALA A 941 -19.76 -33.86 -26.04
CA ALA A 941 -20.53 -33.02 -25.13
C ALA A 941 -21.37 -31.96 -25.87
N PRO A 942 -22.55 -31.57 -25.34
CA PRO A 942 -23.40 -30.54 -25.95
C PRO A 942 -22.75 -29.15 -26.05
N VAL A 943 -21.86 -28.81 -25.10
CA VAL A 943 -21.08 -27.58 -25.11
C VAL A 943 -19.70 -27.87 -25.72
N PRO A 944 -19.26 -27.14 -26.76
CA PRO A 944 -17.94 -27.32 -27.35
C PRO A 944 -16.82 -27.11 -26.32
N VAL A 945 -15.89 -28.06 -26.26
CA VAL A 945 -14.69 -27.98 -25.41
C VAL A 945 -13.46 -27.73 -26.26
N VAL A 946 -12.75 -26.63 -26.00
CA VAL A 946 -11.42 -26.35 -26.55
C VAL A 946 -10.38 -26.50 -25.45
N VAL A 947 -9.21 -27.04 -25.78
CA VAL A 947 -8.05 -27.06 -24.88
C VAL A 947 -7.21 -25.81 -25.16
N ALA A 948 -6.98 -24.98 -24.14
CA ALA A 948 -6.28 -23.72 -24.28
C ALA A 948 -4.81 -23.93 -24.70
N SER A 949 -4.37 -23.18 -25.72
CA SER A 949 -2.93 -23.02 -25.97
C SER A 949 -2.27 -22.25 -24.81
N PRO A 950 -0.94 -22.26 -24.69
CA PRO A 950 -0.22 -21.44 -23.70
C PRO A 950 -0.59 -19.96 -23.71
N GLU A 951 -0.72 -19.38 -24.91
CA GLU A 951 -1.12 -17.99 -25.09
C GLU A 951 -2.56 -17.74 -24.63
N VAL A 952 -3.49 -18.63 -24.98
CA VAL A 952 -4.92 -18.48 -24.60
C VAL A 952 -5.08 -18.55 -23.10
N ARG A 953 -4.54 -19.57 -22.41
CA ARG A 953 -4.66 -19.67 -20.95
C ARG A 953 -4.00 -18.48 -20.25
N LEU A 954 -2.87 -17.99 -20.75
CA LEU A 954 -2.18 -16.83 -20.20
C LEU A 954 -3.01 -15.54 -20.38
N SER A 955 -3.57 -15.31 -21.57
CA SER A 955 -4.40 -14.13 -21.84
C SER A 955 -5.64 -14.04 -20.95
N TYR A 956 -6.32 -15.17 -20.69
CA TYR A 956 -7.46 -15.22 -19.77
C TYR A 956 -7.05 -15.10 -18.31
N ALA A 957 -5.87 -15.60 -17.92
CA ALA A 957 -5.34 -15.38 -16.57
C ALA A 957 -4.98 -13.90 -16.32
N ILE A 958 -4.43 -13.21 -17.31
CA ILE A 958 -4.18 -11.76 -17.23
C ILE A 958 -5.52 -11.01 -17.20
N LEU A 959 -6.51 -11.39 -18.03
CA LEU A 959 -7.86 -10.82 -17.97
C LEU A 959 -8.43 -10.84 -16.55
N THR A 960 -8.43 -11.99 -15.87
CA THR A 960 -9.00 -12.11 -14.52
C THR A 960 -8.31 -11.22 -13.49
N ARG A 961 -6.99 -11.02 -13.62
CA ARG A 961 -6.20 -10.10 -12.78
C ARG A 961 -6.58 -8.63 -12.98
N HIS A 962 -7.31 -8.29 -14.03
CA HIS A 962 -7.73 -6.92 -14.32
C HIS A 962 -9.25 -6.70 -14.22
N LEU A 963 -10.04 -7.77 -14.02
CA LEU A 963 -11.48 -7.67 -13.75
C LEU A 963 -11.76 -7.17 -12.33
N PHE A 964 -10.93 -7.59 -11.36
CA PHE A 964 -11.06 -7.26 -9.93
C PHE A 964 -9.82 -6.54 -9.42
N MET A 965 -9.95 -5.79 -8.33
CA MET A 965 -8.92 -4.83 -7.92
C MET A 965 -7.66 -5.48 -7.32
N ASN A 966 -7.81 -6.55 -6.53
CA ASN A 966 -6.68 -7.21 -5.87
C ASN A 966 -5.79 -8.06 -6.82
N ARG A 967 -6.08 -8.04 -8.13
CA ARG A 967 -5.34 -8.76 -9.19
C ARG A 967 -5.24 -10.26 -8.94
N GLN A 968 -6.36 -10.87 -8.57
CA GLN A 968 -6.44 -12.32 -8.35
C GLN A 968 -6.08 -13.15 -9.58
N ASP A 969 -5.39 -14.26 -9.31
CA ASP A 969 -5.17 -15.32 -10.29
C ASP A 969 -6.50 -16.00 -10.68
N LEU A 970 -6.47 -16.72 -11.80
CA LEU A 970 -7.65 -17.33 -12.38
C LEU A 970 -8.17 -18.47 -11.48
N ARG A 971 -9.32 -18.26 -10.83
CA ARG A 971 -10.03 -19.30 -10.08
C ARG A 971 -10.85 -20.20 -10.99
N LEU A 972 -10.95 -21.48 -10.65
CA LEU A 972 -11.64 -22.50 -11.44
C LEU A 972 -12.74 -23.19 -10.62
N PRO A 973 -14.00 -23.19 -11.10
CA PRO A 973 -14.46 -22.61 -12.37
C PRO A 973 -14.61 -21.09 -12.33
N THR A 974 -14.41 -20.44 -13.48
CA THR A 974 -14.87 -19.07 -13.74
C THR A 974 -15.73 -19.08 -14.99
N CYS A 975 -16.97 -18.62 -14.90
CA CYS A 975 -17.86 -18.47 -16.05
C CYS A 975 -18.06 -16.99 -16.36
N LEU A 976 -17.83 -16.60 -17.62
CA LEU A 976 -17.97 -15.24 -18.12
C LEU A 976 -19.22 -15.16 -18.99
N LEU A 977 -20.14 -14.25 -18.67
CA LEU A 977 -21.20 -13.83 -19.60
C LEU A 977 -20.66 -12.69 -20.46
N LEU A 978 -20.82 -12.84 -21.77
CA LEU A 978 -20.35 -11.91 -22.78
C LEU A 978 -21.53 -11.31 -23.55
N ASP A 979 -21.41 -10.02 -23.90
CA ASP A 979 -22.30 -9.33 -24.81
C ASP A 979 -22.06 -9.72 -26.29
N ALA A 980 -22.85 -9.14 -27.20
CA ALA A 980 -22.77 -9.42 -28.64
C ALA A 980 -21.45 -9.00 -29.30
N VAL A 981 -20.63 -8.17 -28.65
CA VAL A 981 -19.30 -7.74 -29.14
C VAL A 981 -18.15 -8.39 -28.38
N SER A 982 -18.43 -9.43 -27.59
CA SER A 982 -17.46 -10.19 -26.77
C SER A 982 -16.89 -9.41 -25.58
N GLY A 983 -17.63 -8.43 -25.05
CA GLY A 983 -17.35 -7.80 -23.77
C GLY A 983 -17.88 -8.62 -22.59
N VAL A 984 -17.05 -8.90 -21.59
CA VAL A 984 -17.42 -9.50 -20.31
C VAL A 984 -18.30 -8.53 -19.55
N VAL A 985 -19.55 -8.94 -19.29
CA VAL A 985 -20.55 -8.14 -18.58
C VAL A 985 -20.89 -8.68 -17.20
N LYS A 986 -20.66 -9.97 -16.95
CA LYS A 986 -20.88 -10.60 -15.65
C LYS A 986 -19.93 -11.78 -15.48
N VAL A 987 -19.44 -11.96 -14.26
CA VAL A 987 -18.55 -13.06 -13.87
C VAL A 987 -19.24 -13.89 -12.80
N TYR A 988 -19.37 -15.20 -13.01
CA TYR A 988 -19.86 -16.16 -12.02
C TYR A 988 -18.70 -17.00 -11.51
N ARG A 989 -18.56 -17.10 -10.19
CA ARG A 989 -17.53 -17.90 -9.51
C ARG A 989 -18.18 -18.96 -8.62
N ASP A 990 -17.44 -20.05 -8.39
CA ASP A 990 -17.79 -21.19 -7.51
C ASP A 990 -19.00 -22.05 -7.93
N ARG A 991 -20.02 -21.47 -8.57
CA ARG A 991 -21.23 -22.15 -9.05
C ARG A 991 -21.64 -21.62 -10.42
N VAL A 992 -22.15 -22.52 -11.26
CA VAL A 992 -22.80 -22.18 -12.54
C VAL A 992 -24.27 -22.59 -12.48
N ASP A 993 -25.15 -21.60 -12.62
CA ASP A 993 -26.60 -21.79 -12.72
C ASP A 993 -27.08 -21.31 -14.09
N VAL A 994 -27.54 -22.25 -14.93
CA VAL A 994 -27.96 -21.94 -16.30
C VAL A 994 -29.24 -21.12 -16.33
N ALA A 995 -30.14 -21.29 -15.36
CA ALA A 995 -31.37 -20.50 -15.32
C ALA A 995 -31.06 -19.04 -15.00
N GLU A 996 -30.11 -18.79 -14.09
CA GLU A 996 -29.58 -17.45 -13.80
C GLU A 996 -28.92 -16.85 -15.05
N ILE A 997 -28.04 -17.60 -15.72
CA ILE A 997 -27.37 -17.16 -16.95
C ILE A 997 -28.38 -16.78 -18.05
N VAL A 998 -29.40 -17.60 -18.29
CA VAL A 998 -30.43 -17.31 -19.30
C VAL A 998 -31.20 -16.03 -18.94
N LYS A 999 -31.54 -15.86 -17.65
CA LYS A 999 -32.19 -14.65 -17.17
C LYS A 999 -31.31 -13.41 -17.37
N ASP A 1000 -30.03 -13.49 -16.99
CA ASP A 1000 -29.09 -12.38 -17.12
C ASP A 1000 -28.80 -12.04 -18.58
N ALA A 1001 -28.67 -13.05 -19.45
CA ALA A 1001 -28.46 -12.86 -20.89
C ALA A 1001 -29.65 -12.17 -21.57
N ALA A 1002 -30.87 -12.43 -21.13
CA ALA A 1002 -32.07 -11.75 -21.63
C ALA A 1002 -32.13 -10.27 -21.20
N ALA A 1003 -31.43 -9.91 -20.13
CA ALA A 1003 -31.36 -8.55 -19.59
C ALA A 1003 -29.99 -7.89 -19.82
N ILE A 1004 -29.16 -8.45 -20.72
CA ILE A 1004 -27.75 -8.10 -20.86
C ILE A 1004 -27.53 -6.65 -21.32
N ASP A 1005 -28.41 -6.19 -22.20
CA ASP A 1005 -28.42 -4.81 -22.69
C ASP A 1005 -29.16 -3.95 -21.67
N ALA A 1006 -28.41 -3.15 -20.95
CA ALA A 1006 -28.92 -2.23 -19.94
C ALA A 1006 -28.27 -0.85 -20.12
N PRO A 1007 -29.01 0.25 -19.89
CA PRO A 1007 -28.43 1.59 -19.87
C PRO A 1007 -27.40 1.73 -18.70
N PRO A 1008 -26.48 2.71 -18.76
CA PRO A 1008 -25.38 2.82 -17.80
C PRO A 1008 -25.79 2.87 -16.32
N ASP A 1009 -26.91 3.52 -16.01
CA ASP A 1009 -27.49 3.62 -14.67
C ASP A 1009 -27.96 2.26 -14.14
N GLU A 1010 -28.64 1.48 -14.97
CA GLU A 1010 -29.06 0.12 -14.58
C GLU A 1010 -27.85 -0.82 -14.46
N ARG A 1011 -26.82 -0.68 -15.32
CA ARG A 1011 -25.57 -1.45 -15.16
C ARG A 1011 -24.87 -1.13 -13.86
N LEU A 1012 -24.83 0.15 -13.47
CA LEU A 1012 -24.25 0.56 -12.19
C LEU A 1012 -25.00 -0.05 -11.02
N ALA A 1013 -26.34 0.03 -11.00
CA ALA A 1013 -27.17 -0.55 -9.95
C ALA A 1013 -27.01 -2.08 -9.81
N ARG A 1014 -26.66 -2.77 -10.92
CA ARG A 1014 -26.35 -4.21 -10.91
C ARG A 1014 -24.94 -4.51 -10.41
N ALA A 1015 -23.96 -3.65 -10.73
CA ALA A 1015 -22.57 -3.78 -10.30
C ALA A 1015 -22.38 -3.43 -8.81
N VAL A 1016 -23.18 -2.49 -8.31
CA VAL A 1016 -23.20 -2.02 -6.92
C VAL A 1016 -24.58 -2.32 -6.34
N PRO A 1017 -24.79 -3.50 -5.70
CA PRO A 1017 -26.11 -3.94 -5.26
C PRO A 1017 -26.51 -3.34 -3.90
N PHE A 1018 -26.07 -2.11 -3.61
CA PHE A 1018 -26.32 -1.41 -2.36
C PHE A 1018 -27.02 -0.07 -2.63
N ALA A 1019 -27.93 0.30 -1.72
CA ALA A 1019 -28.51 1.64 -1.74
C ALA A 1019 -27.42 2.68 -1.43
N GLY A 1020 -27.54 3.85 -2.03
CA GLY A 1020 -26.61 4.96 -1.87
C GLY A 1020 -26.46 5.78 -3.15
N ALA A 1021 -25.58 6.78 -3.10
CA ALA A 1021 -25.31 7.66 -4.23
C ALA A 1021 -23.81 7.83 -4.44
N PHE A 1022 -23.39 7.83 -5.72
CA PHE A 1022 -22.12 8.38 -6.14
C PHE A 1022 -22.31 9.87 -6.40
N TYR A 1023 -21.50 10.68 -5.76
CA TYR A 1023 -21.42 12.12 -5.96
C TYR A 1023 -20.31 12.47 -6.94
N SER A 1024 -19.29 11.63 -7.07
CA SER A 1024 -18.26 11.77 -8.11
C SER A 1024 -18.67 10.95 -9.34
N GLY A 1025 -18.30 11.43 -10.52
CA GLY A 1025 -18.45 10.63 -11.73
C GLY A 1025 -17.55 9.40 -11.64
N LEU A 1026 -18.11 8.21 -11.91
CA LEU A 1026 -17.29 7.00 -12.00
C LEU A 1026 -16.22 7.18 -13.10
N PRO A 1027 -14.96 6.83 -12.82
CA PRO A 1027 -13.92 6.90 -13.83
C PRO A 1027 -14.17 5.85 -14.93
N LEU A 1028 -13.71 6.16 -16.14
CA LEU A 1028 -13.61 5.13 -17.19
C LEU A 1028 -12.56 4.10 -16.79
N ARG A 1029 -12.76 2.84 -17.19
CA ARG A 1029 -11.77 1.79 -16.91
C ARG A 1029 -10.42 2.13 -17.52
N ASN A 1030 -9.36 2.03 -16.72
CA ASN A 1030 -7.99 2.17 -17.20
C ASN A 1030 -7.49 0.87 -17.84
N TYR A 1031 -7.52 0.79 -19.18
CA TYR A 1031 -7.04 -0.36 -19.94
C TYR A 1031 -5.50 -0.41 -20.10
N LEU A 1032 -4.78 0.65 -19.71
CA LEU A 1032 -3.34 0.76 -19.92
C LEU A 1032 -2.53 -0.31 -19.15
N PRO A 1033 -2.77 -0.57 -17.84
CA PRO A 1033 -2.08 -1.63 -17.11
C PRO A 1033 -2.33 -3.02 -17.70
N TYR A 1034 -3.56 -3.29 -18.14
CA TYR A 1034 -3.92 -4.55 -18.80
C TYR A 1034 -3.17 -4.73 -20.12
N GLY A 1035 -3.17 -3.70 -20.98
CA GLY A 1035 -2.44 -3.74 -22.25
C GLY A 1035 -0.93 -3.87 -22.07
N ARG A 1036 -0.36 -3.23 -21.04
CA ARG A 1036 1.06 -3.34 -20.69
C ARG A 1036 1.43 -4.75 -20.24
N GLU A 1037 0.65 -5.35 -19.34
CA GLU A 1037 0.93 -6.72 -18.87
C GLU A 1037 0.86 -7.69 -20.05
N LEU A 1038 -0.17 -7.61 -20.90
CA LEU A 1038 -0.26 -8.42 -22.12
C LEU A 1038 0.98 -8.24 -23.02
N LEU A 1039 1.43 -7.00 -23.20
CA LEU A 1039 2.60 -6.67 -24.02
C LEU A 1039 3.89 -7.25 -23.45
N ASP A 1040 4.09 -7.12 -22.14
CA ASP A 1040 5.26 -7.62 -21.41
C ASP A 1040 5.32 -9.16 -21.47
N GLN A 1041 4.16 -9.83 -21.60
CA GLN A 1041 4.04 -11.27 -21.82
C GLN A 1041 4.08 -11.71 -23.30
N GLY A 1042 4.33 -10.79 -24.25
CA GLY A 1042 4.41 -11.09 -25.69
C GLY A 1042 3.08 -11.36 -26.38
N LEU A 1043 1.95 -11.00 -25.76
CA LEU A 1043 0.60 -11.19 -26.29
C LEU A 1043 0.16 -9.99 -27.14
N ASP A 1044 0.93 -9.68 -28.18
CA ASP A 1044 0.82 -8.45 -28.99
C ASP A 1044 -0.59 -8.20 -29.54
N ALA A 1045 -1.24 -9.23 -30.08
CA ALA A 1045 -2.57 -9.09 -30.66
C ALA A 1045 -3.63 -8.68 -29.63
N ALA A 1046 -3.57 -9.26 -28.43
CA ALA A 1046 -4.46 -8.88 -27.32
C ALA A 1046 -4.10 -7.50 -26.78
N ALA A 1047 -2.81 -7.20 -26.66
CA ALA A 1047 -2.32 -5.91 -26.19
C ALA A 1047 -2.78 -4.77 -27.12
N VAL A 1048 -2.78 -4.95 -28.44
CA VAL A 1048 -3.30 -3.96 -29.40
C VAL A 1048 -4.75 -3.61 -29.09
N VAL A 1049 -5.62 -4.60 -28.84
CA VAL A 1049 -7.03 -4.34 -28.50
C VAL A 1049 -7.15 -3.54 -27.21
N ALA A 1050 -6.36 -3.89 -26.18
CA ALA A 1050 -6.34 -3.17 -24.91
C ALA A 1050 -5.84 -1.72 -25.06
N PHE A 1051 -4.77 -1.49 -25.84
CA PHE A 1051 -4.26 -0.13 -26.10
C PHE A 1051 -5.19 0.69 -27.01
N GLU A 1052 -5.88 0.07 -27.97
CA GLU A 1052 -6.93 0.73 -28.75
C GLU A 1052 -8.07 1.19 -27.85
N ARG A 1053 -8.50 0.36 -26.89
CA ARG A 1053 -9.49 0.75 -25.86
C ARG A 1053 -8.96 1.84 -24.93
N ALA A 1054 -7.72 1.73 -24.47
CA ALA A 1054 -7.07 2.76 -23.65
C ALA A 1054 -7.05 4.11 -24.39
N ALA A 1055 -6.67 4.13 -25.66
CA ALA A 1055 -6.61 5.34 -26.50
C ALA A 1055 -8.00 5.89 -26.88
N GLN A 1056 -9.06 5.07 -26.85
CA GLN A 1056 -10.45 5.51 -27.01
C GLN A 1056 -10.98 6.14 -25.72
N ALA A 1057 -10.72 5.51 -24.56
CA ALA A 1057 -11.20 5.98 -23.26
C ALA A 1057 -10.44 7.22 -22.77
N ASN A 1058 -9.11 7.23 -22.88
CA ASN A 1058 -8.26 8.35 -22.50
C ASN A 1058 -7.12 8.53 -23.54
N PRO A 1059 -7.30 9.39 -24.56
CA PRO A 1059 -6.30 9.64 -25.58
C PRO A 1059 -5.16 10.50 -25.04
N GLY A 1060 -4.29 9.95 -24.20
CA GLY A 1060 -3.05 10.61 -23.76
C GLY A 1060 -1.91 10.42 -24.78
N ALA A 1061 -0.97 11.37 -24.85
CA ALA A 1061 0.17 11.30 -25.77
C ALA A 1061 0.99 10.02 -25.58
N SER A 1062 1.30 9.65 -24.33
CA SER A 1062 2.01 8.40 -23.98
C SER A 1062 1.23 7.15 -24.40
N THR A 1063 -0.09 7.09 -24.15
CA THR A 1063 -0.94 5.97 -24.56
C THR A 1063 -0.96 5.80 -26.08
N LEU A 1064 -1.10 6.91 -26.81
CA LEU A 1064 -1.12 6.93 -28.27
C LEU A 1064 0.25 6.56 -28.87
N TYR A 1065 1.34 7.05 -28.29
CA TYR A 1065 2.70 6.65 -28.67
C TYR A 1065 2.92 5.15 -28.50
N ARG A 1066 2.57 4.59 -27.32
CA ARG A 1066 2.68 3.14 -27.06
C ARG A 1066 1.84 2.30 -28.01
N LEU A 1067 0.61 2.74 -28.31
CA LEU A 1067 -0.23 2.12 -29.33
C LEU A 1067 0.45 2.17 -30.71
N GLY A 1068 0.99 3.33 -31.10
CA GLY A 1068 1.72 3.51 -32.34
C GLY A 1068 2.91 2.55 -32.48
N ALA A 1069 3.77 2.49 -31.47
CA ALA A 1069 4.93 1.60 -31.43
C ALA A 1069 4.52 0.11 -31.55
N LEU A 1070 3.47 -0.31 -30.85
CA LEU A 1070 2.94 -1.67 -30.95
C LEU A 1070 2.32 -1.96 -32.33
N LEU A 1071 1.65 -0.98 -32.94
CA LEU A 1071 1.10 -1.10 -34.28
C LEU A 1071 2.21 -1.24 -35.33
N VAL A 1072 3.34 -0.54 -35.18
CA VAL A 1072 4.54 -0.76 -36.03
C VAL A 1072 5.02 -2.20 -35.88
N ARG A 1073 5.19 -2.68 -34.63
CA ARG A 1073 5.67 -4.04 -34.34
C ARG A 1073 4.77 -5.12 -34.94
N THR A 1074 3.46 -4.89 -34.98
CA THR A 1074 2.46 -5.80 -35.55
C THR A 1074 2.20 -5.56 -37.06
N GLY A 1075 2.98 -4.70 -37.72
CA GLY A 1075 2.92 -4.44 -39.15
C GLY A 1075 1.76 -3.54 -39.61
N ARG A 1076 1.04 -2.90 -38.69
CA ARG A 1076 -0.09 -1.99 -38.95
C ARG A 1076 0.40 -0.53 -39.08
N THR A 1077 1.17 -0.26 -40.14
CA THR A 1077 1.87 1.02 -40.35
C THR A 1077 0.98 2.25 -40.48
N ALA A 1078 -0.13 2.18 -41.23
CA ALA A 1078 -1.03 3.32 -41.39
C ALA A 1078 -1.75 3.71 -40.07
N PRO A 1079 -2.32 2.77 -39.30
CA PRO A 1079 -2.78 3.04 -37.94
C PRO A 1079 -1.68 3.58 -37.01
N ALA A 1080 -0.45 3.05 -37.09
CA ALA A 1080 0.67 3.52 -36.27
C ALA A 1080 1.00 5.00 -36.53
N ARG A 1081 1.09 5.39 -37.81
CA ARG A 1081 1.28 6.78 -38.22
C ARG A 1081 0.22 7.69 -37.61
N SER A 1082 -1.05 7.32 -37.72
CA SER A 1082 -2.16 8.11 -37.15
C SER A 1082 -2.04 8.25 -35.63
N ALA A 1083 -1.61 7.19 -34.94
CA ALA A 1083 -1.42 7.22 -33.49
C ALA A 1083 -0.30 8.20 -33.09
N PHE A 1084 0.85 8.17 -33.76
CA PHE A 1084 1.95 9.12 -33.51
C PHE A 1084 1.58 10.56 -33.84
N GLU A 1085 0.89 10.81 -34.96
CA GLU A 1085 0.40 12.15 -35.32
C GLU A 1085 -0.54 12.72 -34.25
N ARG A 1086 -1.45 11.88 -33.72
CA ARG A 1086 -2.34 12.26 -32.61
C ARG A 1086 -1.59 12.48 -31.31
N ALA A 1087 -0.57 11.65 -31.01
CA ALA A 1087 0.27 11.84 -29.82
C ALA A 1087 0.99 13.20 -29.86
N LEU A 1088 1.56 13.56 -31.02
CA LEU A 1088 2.27 14.83 -31.23
C LEU A 1088 1.32 16.05 -31.31
N ALA A 1089 0.04 15.85 -31.62
CA ALA A 1089 -0.95 16.90 -31.52
C ALA A 1089 -1.26 17.27 -30.05
N LEU A 1090 -1.14 16.31 -29.13
CA LEU A 1090 -1.34 16.51 -27.69
C LEU A 1090 -0.07 16.97 -26.99
N GLN A 1091 1.08 16.42 -27.39
CA GLN A 1091 2.39 16.75 -26.85
C GLN A 1091 3.39 16.95 -27.99
N PRO A 1092 3.53 18.18 -28.51
CA PRO A 1092 4.38 18.48 -29.67
C PRO A 1092 5.87 18.21 -29.46
N ASP A 1093 6.33 18.23 -28.22
CA ASP A 1093 7.73 18.04 -27.81
C ASP A 1093 8.09 16.59 -27.46
N LEU A 1094 7.18 15.62 -27.67
CA LEU A 1094 7.43 14.20 -27.43
C LEU A 1094 8.45 13.65 -28.45
N ALA A 1095 9.71 13.53 -28.01
CA ALA A 1095 10.85 13.25 -28.88
C ALA A 1095 10.78 11.85 -29.52
N GLU A 1096 10.36 10.85 -28.76
CA GLU A 1096 10.27 9.45 -29.20
C GLU A 1096 9.20 9.29 -30.28
N ALA A 1097 8.02 9.89 -30.10
CA ALA A 1097 6.96 9.86 -31.11
C ALA A 1097 7.38 10.61 -32.38
N SER A 1098 8.14 11.70 -32.26
CA SER A 1098 8.72 12.40 -33.41
C SER A 1098 9.74 11.54 -34.16
N ASN A 1099 10.65 10.88 -33.44
CA ASN A 1099 11.61 9.96 -34.04
C ASN A 1099 10.95 8.78 -34.77
N ASP A 1100 9.98 8.12 -34.13
CA ASP A 1100 9.33 6.95 -34.72
C ASP A 1100 8.42 7.30 -35.90
N LEU A 1101 7.73 8.45 -35.83
CA LEU A 1101 7.00 8.99 -36.97
C LEU A 1101 7.96 9.34 -38.12
N GLY A 1102 9.11 9.95 -37.83
CA GLY A 1102 10.14 10.23 -38.83
C GLY A 1102 10.63 8.97 -39.53
N THR A 1103 10.81 7.88 -38.77
CA THR A 1103 11.19 6.56 -39.31
C THR A 1103 10.12 6.01 -40.26
N LEU A 1104 8.83 6.09 -39.89
CA LEU A 1104 7.73 5.66 -40.75
C LEU A 1104 7.62 6.50 -42.03
N LEU A 1105 7.87 7.82 -41.95
CA LEU A 1105 7.87 8.71 -43.11
C LEU A 1105 9.03 8.37 -44.06
N ALA A 1106 10.22 8.13 -43.52
CA ALA A 1106 11.38 7.72 -44.32
C ALA A 1106 11.15 6.38 -45.04
N GLN A 1107 10.56 5.39 -44.36
CA GLN A 1107 10.14 4.12 -44.97
C GLN A 1107 9.08 4.32 -46.06
N GLY A 1108 8.20 5.30 -45.89
CA GLY A 1108 7.20 5.71 -46.89
C GLY A 1108 7.74 6.56 -48.04
N GLY A 1109 9.03 6.92 -48.02
CA GLY A 1109 9.70 7.74 -49.04
C GLY A 1109 9.61 9.26 -48.83
N ASP A 1110 8.97 9.73 -47.76
CA ASP A 1110 8.89 11.15 -47.40
C ASP A 1110 10.09 11.56 -46.55
N LEU A 1111 11.25 11.72 -47.22
CA LEU A 1111 12.51 12.06 -46.56
C LEU A 1111 12.52 13.48 -45.97
N GLU A 1112 11.83 14.43 -46.62
CA GLU A 1112 11.68 15.80 -46.12
C GLU A 1112 10.89 15.83 -44.81
N GLY A 1113 9.74 15.14 -44.77
CA GLY A 1113 8.94 15.00 -43.56
C GLY A 1113 9.69 14.26 -42.44
N ALA A 1114 10.48 13.24 -42.78
CA ALA A 1114 11.31 12.51 -41.83
C ALA A 1114 12.38 13.41 -41.19
N ILE A 1115 13.14 14.17 -41.99
CA ILE A 1115 14.16 15.11 -41.51
C ILE A 1115 13.56 16.14 -40.55
N ALA A 1116 12.39 16.71 -40.89
CA ALA A 1116 11.70 17.66 -40.03
C ALA A 1116 11.35 17.06 -38.66
N ARG A 1117 10.88 15.80 -38.64
CA ARG A 1117 10.53 15.11 -37.39
C ARG A 1117 11.74 14.71 -36.55
N PHE A 1118 12.82 14.22 -37.16
CA PHE A 1118 14.04 13.94 -36.40
C PHE A 1118 14.65 15.22 -35.80
N ARG A 1119 14.61 16.35 -36.54
CA ARG A 1119 15.03 17.65 -36.00
C ARG A 1119 14.16 18.11 -34.82
N ALA A 1120 12.85 17.87 -34.88
CA ALA A 1120 11.95 18.16 -33.74
C ALA A 1120 12.31 17.30 -32.51
N ALA A 1121 12.57 15.99 -32.70
CA ALA A 1121 13.03 15.12 -31.62
C ALA A 1121 14.32 15.63 -30.96
N LEU A 1122 15.28 16.10 -31.76
CA LEU A 1122 16.55 16.65 -31.28
C LEU A 1122 16.43 18.07 -30.69
N ALA A 1123 15.39 18.83 -31.03
CA ALA A 1123 15.10 20.10 -30.38
C ALA A 1123 14.62 19.88 -28.93
N SER A 1124 13.83 18.81 -28.70
CA SER A 1124 13.40 18.41 -27.37
C SER A 1124 14.50 17.71 -26.57
N ILE A 1125 15.19 16.73 -27.18
CA ILE A 1125 16.28 15.97 -26.56
C ILE A 1125 17.53 16.06 -27.45
N PRO A 1126 18.41 17.05 -27.23
CA PRO A 1126 19.61 17.24 -28.04
C PRO A 1126 20.62 16.07 -28.02
N GLU A 1127 20.53 15.22 -27.00
CA GLU A 1127 21.41 14.07 -26.75
C GLU A 1127 20.66 12.74 -26.94
N TYR A 1128 19.89 12.63 -28.03
CA TYR A 1128 19.14 11.40 -28.37
C TYR A 1128 19.84 10.60 -29.48
N PRO A 1129 20.58 9.51 -29.15
CA PRO A 1129 21.41 8.79 -30.13
C PRO A 1129 20.64 8.25 -31.34
N ASP A 1130 19.47 7.63 -31.14
CA ASP A 1130 18.66 7.09 -32.23
C ASP A 1130 18.21 8.17 -33.21
N ALA A 1131 17.72 9.31 -32.71
CA ALA A 1131 17.31 10.44 -33.55
C ALA A 1131 18.48 11.08 -34.29
N LEU A 1132 19.67 11.16 -33.67
CA LEU A 1132 20.90 11.61 -34.34
C LEU A 1132 21.27 10.68 -35.50
N ASN A 1133 21.26 9.36 -35.27
CA ASN A 1133 21.56 8.36 -36.28
C ASN A 1133 20.52 8.37 -37.43
N ASN A 1134 19.24 8.43 -37.10
CA ASN A 1134 18.15 8.43 -38.09
C ASN A 1134 18.14 9.71 -38.93
N LEU A 1135 18.37 10.88 -38.32
CA LEU A 1135 18.55 12.13 -39.04
C LEU A 1135 19.77 12.06 -39.97
N GLY A 1136 20.91 11.56 -39.45
CA GLY A 1136 22.11 11.38 -40.25
C GLY A 1136 21.87 10.50 -41.47
N TYR A 1137 21.11 9.41 -41.33
CA TYR A 1137 20.77 8.52 -42.44
C TYR A 1137 19.90 9.20 -43.50
N ALA A 1138 18.86 9.92 -43.07
CA ALA A 1138 18.01 10.68 -44.00
C ALA A 1138 18.79 11.80 -44.73
N LEU A 1139 19.72 12.47 -44.03
CA LEU A 1139 20.60 13.48 -44.61
C LEU A 1139 21.61 12.89 -45.60
N LEU A 1140 22.18 11.72 -45.30
CA LEU A 1140 23.05 10.98 -46.21
C LEU A 1140 22.31 10.61 -47.50
N LEU A 1141 21.05 10.18 -47.42
CA LEU A 1141 20.23 9.88 -48.59
C LEU A 1141 19.87 11.12 -49.42
N THR A 1142 19.80 12.30 -48.80
CA THR A 1142 19.52 13.59 -49.47
C THR A 1142 20.78 14.37 -49.87
N GLY A 1143 21.98 13.83 -49.63
CA GLY A 1143 23.26 14.39 -50.07
C GLY A 1143 23.94 15.38 -49.11
N HIS A 1144 23.51 15.43 -47.86
CA HIS A 1144 24.06 16.32 -46.82
C HIS A 1144 25.11 15.59 -45.95
N ASP A 1145 26.16 15.08 -46.61
CA ASP A 1145 27.10 14.13 -46.02
C ASP A 1145 27.91 14.68 -44.82
N ASP A 1146 28.29 15.97 -44.83
CA ASP A 1146 29.06 16.57 -43.73
C ASP A 1146 28.23 16.74 -42.45
N GLU A 1147 26.95 17.10 -42.58
CA GLU A 1147 26.01 17.18 -41.45
C GLU A 1147 25.74 15.78 -40.88
N ALA A 1148 25.51 14.79 -41.77
CA ALA A 1148 25.33 13.40 -41.37
C ALA A 1148 26.52 12.85 -40.58
N ARG A 1149 27.76 13.15 -41.01
CA ARG A 1149 28.99 12.73 -40.31
C ARG A 1149 29.02 13.23 -38.86
N GLY A 1150 28.77 14.52 -38.65
CA GLY A 1150 28.79 15.13 -37.32
C GLY A 1150 27.74 14.51 -36.39
N LEU A 1151 26.56 14.16 -36.92
CA LEU A 1151 25.51 13.52 -36.15
C LEU A 1151 25.89 12.09 -35.72
N TYR A 1152 26.47 11.29 -36.60
CA TYR A 1152 26.92 9.93 -36.24
C TYR A 1152 28.06 9.96 -35.22
N GLU A 1153 29.01 10.88 -35.36
CA GLU A 1153 30.10 11.05 -34.40
C GLU A 1153 29.57 11.46 -33.02
N LYS A 1154 28.58 12.35 -32.98
CA LYS A 1154 27.88 12.72 -31.74
C LYS A 1154 27.13 11.54 -31.12
N ALA A 1155 26.41 10.76 -31.93
CA ALA A 1155 25.70 9.57 -31.47
C ALA A 1155 26.66 8.55 -30.84
N LEU A 1156 27.84 8.34 -31.43
CA LEU A 1156 28.87 7.45 -30.88
C LEU A 1156 29.61 8.01 -29.66
N ALA A 1157 29.71 9.34 -29.53
CA ALA A 1157 30.23 9.95 -28.31
C ALA A 1157 29.29 9.73 -27.12
N LEU A 1158 27.98 9.77 -27.35
CA LEU A 1158 26.95 9.50 -26.33
C LEU A 1158 26.81 8.00 -26.07
N GLN A 1159 26.86 7.18 -27.11
CA GLN A 1159 26.73 5.73 -27.04
C GLN A 1159 27.85 5.05 -27.87
N PRO A 1160 29.01 4.75 -27.26
CA PRO A 1160 30.15 4.14 -27.96
C PRO A 1160 29.85 2.76 -28.57
N ASP A 1161 28.88 2.04 -28.01
CA ASP A 1161 28.45 0.71 -28.47
C ASP A 1161 27.18 0.79 -29.33
N PHE A 1162 27.20 1.64 -30.37
CA PHE A 1162 26.05 1.84 -31.28
C PHE A 1162 26.32 1.32 -32.71
N PRO A 1163 25.96 0.06 -33.02
CA PRO A 1163 26.35 -0.58 -34.29
C PRO A 1163 25.73 0.07 -35.54
N GLU A 1164 24.52 0.63 -35.45
CA GLU A 1164 23.84 1.33 -36.55
C GLU A 1164 24.63 2.57 -36.98
N ALA A 1165 25.06 3.41 -36.02
CA ALA A 1165 25.86 4.59 -36.29
C ALA A 1165 27.24 4.25 -36.89
N LEU A 1166 27.87 3.15 -36.41
CA LEU A 1166 29.10 2.62 -37.00
C LEU A 1166 28.89 2.16 -38.44
N ASN A 1167 27.84 1.37 -38.72
CA ASN A 1167 27.51 0.95 -40.09
C ASN A 1167 27.26 2.16 -41.01
N ASN A 1168 26.52 3.15 -40.53
CA ASN A 1168 26.19 4.33 -41.32
C ASN A 1168 27.41 5.23 -41.60
N LEU A 1169 28.36 5.37 -40.66
CA LEU A 1169 29.66 5.98 -40.94
C LEU A 1169 30.45 5.17 -41.97
N GLY A 1170 30.41 3.85 -41.87
CA GLY A 1170 31.02 2.97 -42.87
C GLY A 1170 30.47 3.22 -44.28
N LEU A 1171 29.15 3.36 -44.41
CA LEU A 1171 28.48 3.70 -45.67
C LEU A 1171 28.91 5.06 -46.20
N LEU A 1172 28.95 6.08 -45.33
CA LEU A 1172 29.38 7.43 -45.68
C LEU A 1172 30.82 7.46 -46.21
N TYR A 1173 31.76 6.82 -45.51
CA TYR A 1173 33.15 6.73 -45.98
C TYR A 1173 33.28 5.90 -47.25
N GLY A 1174 32.50 4.82 -47.40
CA GLY A 1174 32.43 4.03 -48.62
C GLY A 1174 31.99 4.86 -49.83
N ARG A 1175 30.99 5.73 -49.68
CA ARG A 1175 30.54 6.67 -50.74
C ARG A 1175 31.62 7.69 -51.11
N SER A 1176 32.40 8.16 -50.14
CA SER A 1176 33.53 9.08 -50.38
C SER A 1176 34.78 8.42 -50.97
N GLY A 1177 34.79 7.08 -51.07
CA GLY A 1177 35.92 6.30 -51.59
C GLY A 1177 36.98 5.90 -50.56
N ASP A 1178 36.84 6.28 -49.28
CA ASP A 1178 37.74 5.85 -48.20
C ASP A 1178 37.38 4.44 -47.72
N MET A 1179 37.80 3.45 -48.53
CA MET A 1179 37.52 2.04 -48.26
C MET A 1179 38.19 1.52 -46.98
N VAL A 1180 39.29 2.15 -46.54
CA VAL A 1180 40.01 1.76 -45.32
C VAL A 1180 39.20 2.09 -44.08
N ARG A 1181 38.65 3.31 -43.99
CA ARG A 1181 37.77 3.68 -42.87
C ARG A 1181 36.44 2.94 -42.94
N ALA A 1182 35.86 2.78 -44.12
CA ALA A 1182 34.63 2.04 -44.30
C ALA A 1182 34.75 0.61 -43.74
N GLU A 1183 35.80 -0.11 -44.12
CA GLU A 1183 36.10 -1.46 -43.63
C GLU A 1183 36.25 -1.51 -42.09
N ARG A 1184 36.96 -0.54 -41.50
CA ARG A 1184 37.11 -0.45 -40.04
C ARG A 1184 35.76 -0.31 -39.35
N TYR A 1185 34.95 0.65 -39.77
CA TYR A 1185 33.66 0.91 -39.15
C TYR A 1185 32.67 -0.26 -39.29
N PHE A 1186 32.63 -0.94 -40.43
CA PHE A 1186 31.80 -2.14 -40.56
C PHE A 1186 32.30 -3.29 -39.68
N ARG A 1187 33.62 -3.46 -39.51
CA ARG A 1187 34.17 -4.43 -38.55
C ARG A 1187 33.84 -4.08 -37.12
N ASP A 1188 33.93 -2.81 -36.73
CA ASP A 1188 33.56 -2.35 -35.40
C ASP A 1188 32.07 -2.60 -35.14
N ALA A 1189 31.20 -2.29 -36.11
CA ALA A 1189 29.76 -2.58 -36.04
C ALA A 1189 29.48 -4.08 -35.82
N LEU A 1190 30.18 -4.96 -36.55
CA LEU A 1190 30.08 -6.41 -36.37
C LEU A 1190 30.72 -6.92 -35.07
N GLY A 1191 31.74 -6.23 -34.56
CA GLY A 1191 32.33 -6.50 -33.26
C GLY A 1191 31.36 -6.22 -32.11
N ARG A 1192 30.47 -5.23 -32.28
CA ARG A 1192 29.38 -4.92 -31.34
C ARG A 1192 28.15 -5.80 -31.55
N ARG A 1193 27.78 -6.08 -32.81
CA ARG A 1193 26.65 -6.93 -33.17
C ARG A 1193 27.03 -7.94 -34.26
N PRO A 1194 27.49 -9.15 -33.88
CA PRO A 1194 27.98 -10.16 -34.84
C PRO A 1194 26.96 -10.72 -35.84
N ASP A 1195 25.67 -10.55 -35.56
CA ASP A 1195 24.53 -10.96 -36.38
C ASP A 1195 23.95 -9.81 -37.24
N TYR A 1196 24.61 -8.65 -37.29
CA TYR A 1196 24.18 -7.50 -38.09
C TYR A 1196 24.37 -7.73 -39.60
N GLY A 1197 23.34 -8.26 -40.25
CA GLY A 1197 23.38 -8.67 -41.66
C GLY A 1197 23.75 -7.55 -42.64
N GLU A 1198 23.25 -6.33 -42.42
CA GLU A 1198 23.54 -5.17 -43.28
C GLU A 1198 25.01 -4.76 -43.23
N ALA A 1199 25.60 -4.65 -42.04
CA ALA A 1199 27.02 -4.34 -41.89
C ALA A 1199 27.91 -5.45 -42.48
N ALA A 1200 27.52 -6.72 -42.34
CA ALA A 1200 28.21 -7.85 -42.98
C ALA A 1200 28.14 -7.77 -44.51
N ASN A 1201 27.00 -7.39 -45.06
CA ASN A 1201 26.79 -7.20 -46.49
C ASN A 1201 27.62 -6.04 -47.04
N ASN A 1202 27.61 -4.91 -46.34
CA ASN A 1202 28.38 -3.73 -46.72
C ASN A 1202 29.90 -4.00 -46.64
N LEU A 1203 30.37 -4.67 -45.58
CA LEU A 1203 31.76 -5.09 -45.46
C LEU A 1203 32.16 -6.05 -46.58
N ALA A 1204 31.30 -7.01 -46.92
CA ALA A 1204 31.57 -7.95 -48.01
C ALA A 1204 31.75 -7.22 -49.35
N LEU A 1205 30.94 -6.19 -49.64
CA LEU A 1205 31.10 -5.36 -50.83
C LEU A 1205 32.44 -4.61 -50.83
N VAL A 1206 32.86 -4.05 -49.69
CA VAL A 1206 34.18 -3.40 -49.55
C VAL A 1206 35.32 -4.40 -49.77
N LEU A 1207 35.26 -5.59 -49.16
CA LEU A 1207 36.27 -6.64 -49.34
C LEU A 1207 36.39 -7.07 -50.80
N VAL A 1208 35.27 -7.23 -51.51
CA VAL A 1208 35.25 -7.55 -52.94
C VAL A 1208 35.90 -6.43 -53.75
N SER A 1209 35.65 -5.15 -53.41
CA SER A 1209 36.29 -4.02 -54.10
C SER A 1209 37.81 -3.97 -53.93
N LYS A 1210 38.33 -4.57 -52.85
CA LYS A 1210 39.77 -4.73 -52.56
C LYS A 1210 40.37 -6.02 -53.13
N GLY A 1211 39.57 -6.85 -53.82
CA GLY A 1211 40.00 -8.14 -54.37
C GLY A 1211 39.96 -9.31 -53.39
N GLU A 1212 39.46 -9.13 -52.17
CA GLU A 1212 39.41 -10.12 -51.09
C GLU A 1212 38.12 -10.96 -51.13
N SER A 1213 37.82 -11.57 -52.28
CA SER A 1213 36.53 -12.24 -52.52
C SER A 1213 36.25 -13.45 -51.62
N ASP A 1214 37.28 -14.25 -51.29
CA ASP A 1214 37.11 -15.42 -50.41
C ASP A 1214 36.80 -15.03 -48.95
N ALA A 1215 37.34 -13.89 -48.49
CA ALA A 1215 37.03 -13.34 -47.18
C ALA A 1215 35.58 -12.83 -47.13
N ALA A 1216 35.12 -12.17 -48.21
CA ALA A 1216 33.74 -11.70 -48.34
C ALA A 1216 32.72 -12.87 -48.34
N VAL A 1217 33.04 -13.97 -49.03
CA VAL A 1217 32.25 -15.21 -49.02
C VAL A 1217 32.15 -15.77 -47.61
N SER A 1218 33.29 -15.96 -46.94
CA SER A 1218 33.35 -16.52 -45.59
C SER A 1218 32.54 -15.69 -44.58
N LEU A 1219 32.63 -14.35 -44.70
CA LEU A 1219 31.87 -13.42 -43.88
C LEU A 1219 30.36 -13.57 -44.08
N LEU A 1220 29.89 -13.55 -45.33
CA LEU A 1220 28.46 -13.65 -45.65
C LEU A 1220 27.89 -15.02 -45.28
N GLU A 1221 28.63 -16.11 -45.50
CA GLU A 1221 28.17 -17.44 -45.07
C GLU A 1221 28.04 -17.53 -43.54
N GLY A 1222 29.00 -16.97 -42.79
CA GLY A 1222 28.92 -16.87 -41.35
C GLY A 1222 27.75 -16.00 -40.86
N ALA A 1223 27.52 -14.86 -41.53
CA ALA A 1223 26.41 -13.96 -41.23
C ALA A 1223 25.05 -14.63 -41.52
N LEU A 1224 24.90 -15.29 -42.67
CA LEU A 1224 23.65 -15.99 -43.04
C LEU A 1224 23.38 -17.23 -42.18
N LYS A 1225 24.41 -17.82 -41.55
CA LYS A 1225 24.22 -18.88 -40.55
C LYS A 1225 23.62 -18.33 -39.25
N ARG A 1226 24.00 -17.12 -38.84
CA ARG A 1226 23.48 -16.43 -37.65
C ARG A 1226 22.13 -15.76 -37.92
N THR A 1227 21.97 -15.19 -39.11
CA THR A 1227 20.80 -14.40 -39.53
C THR A 1227 20.23 -14.90 -40.86
N PRO A 1228 19.58 -16.09 -40.89
CA PRO A 1228 19.05 -16.66 -42.14
C PRO A 1228 17.90 -15.86 -42.77
N ALA A 1229 17.35 -14.89 -42.05
CA ALA A 1229 16.26 -14.04 -42.53
C ALA A 1229 16.74 -12.86 -43.40
N TYR A 1230 18.04 -12.53 -43.40
CA TYR A 1230 18.55 -11.39 -44.17
C TYR A 1230 18.75 -11.76 -45.65
N GLU A 1231 17.69 -11.55 -46.44
CA GLU A 1231 17.58 -12.00 -47.84
C GLU A 1231 18.64 -11.38 -48.77
N GLU A 1232 18.98 -10.10 -48.58
CA GLU A 1232 19.94 -9.39 -49.41
C GLU A 1232 21.35 -9.97 -49.34
N GLY A 1233 21.74 -10.53 -48.19
CA GLY A 1233 23.01 -11.25 -48.02
C GLY A 1233 23.12 -12.46 -48.95
N TYR A 1234 22.03 -13.18 -49.21
CA TYR A 1234 22.02 -14.29 -50.18
C TYR A 1234 22.21 -13.76 -51.60
N VAL A 1235 21.58 -12.64 -51.95
CA VAL A 1235 21.71 -12.02 -53.27
C VAL A 1235 23.15 -11.54 -53.50
N THR A 1236 23.75 -10.86 -52.54
CA THR A 1236 25.14 -10.39 -52.61
C THR A 1236 26.11 -11.57 -52.70
N LEU A 1237 25.96 -12.58 -51.84
CA LEU A 1237 26.79 -13.78 -51.88
C LEU A 1237 26.72 -14.49 -53.23
N ALA A 1238 25.52 -14.62 -53.80
CA ALA A 1238 25.34 -15.23 -55.11
C ALA A 1238 26.02 -14.42 -56.23
N LYS A 1239 25.92 -13.07 -56.18
CA LYS A 1239 26.61 -12.19 -57.15
C LYS A 1239 28.14 -12.29 -57.04
N ILE A 1240 28.68 -12.45 -55.83
CA ILE A 1240 30.12 -12.63 -55.59
C ILE A 1240 30.58 -13.96 -56.20
N TYR A 1241 29.88 -15.06 -55.91
CA TYR A 1241 30.18 -16.38 -56.51
C TYR A 1241 30.12 -16.34 -58.04
N TYR A 1242 29.09 -15.70 -58.61
CA TYR A 1242 28.94 -15.59 -60.05
C TYR A 1242 30.10 -14.82 -60.70
N ARG A 1243 30.51 -13.69 -60.11
CA ARG A 1243 31.66 -12.88 -60.59
C ARG A 1243 32.99 -13.63 -60.47
N ALA A 1244 33.11 -14.55 -59.52
CA ALA A 1244 34.28 -15.42 -59.34
C ALA A 1244 34.27 -16.66 -60.27
N GLY A 1245 33.29 -16.80 -61.18
CA GLY A 1245 33.15 -17.96 -62.08
C GLY A 1245 32.52 -19.20 -61.43
N ARG A 1246 32.13 -19.12 -60.16
CA ARG A 1246 31.54 -20.21 -59.34
C ARG A 1246 30.02 -20.26 -59.50
N THR A 1247 29.57 -20.49 -60.74
CA THR A 1247 28.15 -20.37 -61.13
C THR A 1247 27.25 -21.40 -60.43
N SER A 1248 27.74 -22.61 -60.19
CA SER A 1248 27.05 -23.66 -59.42
C SER A 1248 26.69 -23.20 -58.01
N GLU A 1249 27.65 -22.61 -57.29
CA GLU A 1249 27.41 -22.11 -55.93
C GLU A 1249 26.49 -20.89 -55.92
N ALA A 1250 26.64 -19.99 -56.90
CA ALA A 1250 25.75 -18.83 -57.05
C ALA A 1250 24.27 -19.25 -57.19
N VAL A 1251 24.00 -20.26 -58.03
CA VAL A 1251 22.65 -20.82 -58.21
C VAL A 1251 22.15 -21.48 -56.93
N ALA A 1252 22.98 -22.27 -56.25
CA ALA A 1252 22.60 -22.95 -55.01
C ALA A 1252 22.25 -21.96 -53.87
N VAL A 1253 22.94 -20.82 -53.77
CA VAL A 1253 22.61 -19.76 -52.81
C VAL A 1253 21.25 -19.14 -53.10
N LEU A 1254 20.94 -18.85 -54.37
CA LEU A 1254 19.63 -18.30 -54.75
C LEU A 1254 18.49 -19.32 -54.56
N GLU A 1255 18.75 -20.61 -54.79
CA GLU A 1255 17.76 -21.67 -54.52
C GLU A 1255 17.47 -21.80 -53.03
N ARG A 1256 18.48 -21.67 -52.15
CA ARG A 1256 18.27 -21.58 -50.68
C ARG A 1256 17.41 -20.37 -50.29
N LEU A 1257 17.63 -19.21 -50.91
CA LEU A 1257 16.78 -18.04 -50.69
C LEU A 1257 15.33 -18.31 -51.15
N LEU A 1258 15.14 -18.92 -52.32
CA LEU A 1258 13.80 -19.21 -52.84
C LEU A 1258 13.05 -20.32 -52.08
N GLN A 1259 13.75 -21.24 -51.42
CA GLN A 1259 13.10 -22.17 -50.49
C GLN A 1259 12.45 -21.43 -49.31
N ARG A 1260 13.00 -20.28 -48.93
CA ARG A 1260 12.49 -19.44 -47.83
C ARG A 1260 11.46 -18.44 -48.33
N ASN A 1261 11.75 -17.77 -49.45
CA ASN A 1261 10.89 -16.81 -50.10
C ASN A 1261 10.72 -17.15 -51.58
N PRO A 1262 9.75 -18.01 -51.94
CA PRO A 1262 9.54 -18.47 -53.31
C PRO A 1262 9.21 -17.36 -54.32
N ARG A 1263 8.87 -16.16 -53.84
CA ARG A 1263 8.47 -15.00 -54.66
C ARG A 1263 9.53 -13.90 -54.72
N HIS A 1264 10.74 -14.15 -54.23
CA HIS A 1264 11.78 -13.12 -54.22
C HIS A 1264 12.17 -12.69 -55.65
N ALA A 1265 11.77 -11.48 -56.05
CA ALA A 1265 11.83 -11.00 -57.43
C ALA A 1265 13.26 -11.01 -58.01
N VAL A 1266 14.23 -10.46 -57.27
CA VAL A 1266 15.63 -10.37 -57.71
C VAL A 1266 16.28 -11.75 -57.87
N ALA A 1267 16.02 -12.68 -56.96
CA ALA A 1267 16.56 -14.04 -57.04
C ALA A 1267 16.02 -14.81 -58.25
N LEU A 1268 14.72 -14.68 -58.52
CA LEU A 1268 14.08 -15.26 -59.71
C LEU A 1268 14.64 -14.66 -61.00
N GLU A 1269 14.89 -13.35 -61.02
CA GLU A 1269 15.48 -12.67 -62.17
C GLU A 1269 16.93 -13.10 -62.43
N LEU A 1270 17.78 -13.09 -61.39
CA LEU A 1270 19.17 -13.52 -61.49
C LEU A 1270 19.28 -14.98 -61.94
N LEU A 1271 18.44 -15.89 -61.40
CA LEU A 1271 18.40 -17.28 -61.85
C LEU A 1271 18.00 -17.42 -63.33
N ARG A 1272 17.03 -16.63 -63.80
CA ARG A 1272 16.64 -16.62 -65.22
C ARG A 1272 17.78 -16.13 -66.13
N GLN A 1273 18.56 -15.15 -65.67
CA GLN A 1273 19.69 -14.62 -66.42
C GLN A 1273 20.88 -15.58 -66.43
N TRP A 1274 21.17 -16.23 -65.30
CA TRP A 1274 22.34 -17.08 -65.12
C TRP A 1274 22.15 -18.54 -65.58
N LYS A 1275 20.92 -19.06 -65.64
CA LYS A 1275 20.63 -20.39 -66.25
C LYS A 1275 20.53 -20.35 -67.79
N LYS A 1276 20.57 -19.16 -68.42
CA LYS A 1276 20.53 -18.97 -69.89
C LYS A 1276 21.90 -18.83 -70.56
N ARG A 1277 22.97 -18.71 -69.76
CA ARG A 1277 24.38 -18.76 -70.19
C ARG A 1277 24.97 -20.08 -69.73
#